data_AF-A0A0A1TDV1-F1
#
_entry.id   AF-A0A0A1TDV1-F1
#
_cell.length_a   1.000
_cell.length_b   1.000
_cell.length_c   1.000
_cell.angle_alpha   90.00
_cell.angle_beta   90.00
_cell.angle_gamma   90.00
#
_symmetry.space_group_name_H-M   'P 1'
#
loop_
_entity.id
_entity.type
_entity.pdbx_description
1 polymer ?
#
loop_
_entity_poly.entity_id
_entity_poly.type
_entity_poly.pdbx_seq_one_letter_code
_entity_poly.pdbx_strand_id
1 'polypeptide(L)'
;MGEPVRISILGQDSIVVDNGLWPNFIVKDLLDNIPSSTYVLITDTNLHNHYVPQFEQQFAAAAGPNARLLTYTIPPGEASKSRETKGEVEDWMLSQKCTRDTVIIALGGGVIGDMIGYVAATFMRGVRFVQVPTTLLAMVDSSIGGKTAIDTPMGKNLVGAFWQPRRIFIDMTFLNTLPVREFINGMAEVIKTAAIWNQEEFAVLEQSATEILARVRSSDKDRLVPIHDTLKRIVTGSARVKAEVVSSDEREGGLRNLLNFGHSIGHGIEAILTPQLLHGEAVAIGMVKEAELARYLGVLQPGAVARLSKCIADYGLPVSVEDSRVVKLTASKACPVDVVLEKMGVDKKNDGAKKKIVLLSAIGKTYEPKATVVADQDIRTILSPSAIVNPGVPSSLNVTVTPPGSKSISNRALIFAALGSGPCRVKNLLHSDDTEYMLTAIAQLKGASYTWEENGEVLVVNGNGGKLTATDKDIYIGNAGTASRFLTTVLALASSTDSAKSTILTGNSRMKIRPIGPLVDALRLNGVSIDYLESEKSLPLRIGAAGGFEGGVIELAATVSSQYVSSILMAAPYAKKPVTLKLVGGKPISQLYIDMTIAMMKSFGIVVSPSTTEENTYHIPQGAYKNPAEYVVESDASSATYPLSVAAITGTTCTIPNIGSASLQGDARFAVEVLKPMGCTVNQTENSTTVTGPKIGNLKPIPHVDMETMTDAFLTATALAAVCPGKTQITGIANQRVKECNRIAAMREQLDKFGIQCLELDDGIEILGKPLSELKAPSKTIHCYDDHRVAMSFSVLSVVAPQPVIITERECTGKTWPGWWDVLSQSFKVSLDGTERDDDAHRDIDAAPSLDERSIFVVGMRGAGKTTTGNWIAKTLGWEFIDLDQELEKRSGTTIPEMIKGSAGWEGFRKEELNLLRDVAQKQGTKHVFSCGGGIVETPEARDLLTAYTKAGGKVLLVHRNTDEVVEYLMKDETRPAYTTEIREVYERRKPWYDLCSNYTYYSSQSRIPNNAEIPAEFSRFVSQLFGKSDHLGAALGKEESFFVSLTMPDIQSAAELIPQVSVGADALELRVDLLKDQSNDSIVEQVSLLRQLSDLPIIYTVRTKSQAGQFPDDNSARLLELYQLGLRLNVEYLDLEISQDTAVLEAVSDARASTKIITSHHDPEGKLTWRNASWVAHYNRAIQYGDIVKLVGMAKTMEDNFDLARFKTNMVEARKVPIIALNMGEVGKLSRILNGFLTPVSHPALPFKAAPGQLSAAEIRQALSLLGNSTRP
;
A
#
# COMPACT_ATOMS: atom_id res chain seq x y z
N MET A 1 -18.42 -31.71 27.67
CA MET A 1 -17.67 -31.48 26.41
C MET A 1 -17.76 -32.75 25.59
N GLY A 2 -17.92 -32.65 24.27
CA GLY A 2 -17.80 -33.80 23.38
C GLY A 2 -16.37 -34.35 23.38
N GLU A 3 -16.16 -35.51 22.76
CA GLU A 3 -14.82 -36.05 22.57
C GLU A 3 -14.04 -35.18 21.56
N PRO A 4 -12.78 -34.81 21.83
CA PRO A 4 -12.01 -33.95 20.93
C PRO A 4 -11.71 -34.67 19.61
N VAL A 5 -11.59 -33.91 18.51
CA VAL A 5 -11.33 -34.49 17.19
C VAL A 5 -9.89 -34.99 17.14
N ARG A 6 -9.70 -36.27 16.77
CA ARG A 6 -8.37 -36.86 16.54
C ARG A 6 -8.08 -36.97 15.05
N ILE A 7 -6.85 -36.66 14.65
CA ILE A 7 -6.38 -36.81 13.27
C ILE A 7 -5.15 -37.75 13.28
N SER A 8 -5.21 -38.78 12.43
CA SER A 8 -4.10 -39.72 12.22
C SER A 8 -3.00 -39.08 11.38
N ILE A 9 -1.76 -39.23 11.84
CA ILE A 9 -0.54 -38.89 11.09
C ILE A 9 0.47 -40.01 11.30
N LEU A 10 1.08 -40.50 10.22
CA LEU A 10 2.04 -41.62 10.24
C LEU A 10 1.49 -42.86 10.98
N GLY A 11 0.18 -43.11 10.83
CA GLY A 11 -0.51 -44.27 11.40
C GLY A 11 -0.87 -44.14 12.89
N GLN A 12 -0.76 -42.95 13.49
CA GLN A 12 -1.09 -42.71 14.90
C GLN A 12 -2.00 -41.49 15.06
N ASP A 13 -3.00 -41.59 15.93
CA ASP A 13 -3.91 -40.50 16.31
C ASP A 13 -3.23 -39.48 17.24
N SER A 14 -2.17 -38.86 16.72
CA SER A 14 -1.26 -37.99 17.48
C SER A 14 -1.70 -36.53 17.50
N ILE A 15 -2.59 -36.11 16.60
CA ILE A 15 -3.12 -34.74 16.55
C ILE A 15 -4.48 -34.72 17.25
N VAL A 16 -4.65 -33.81 18.19
CA VAL A 16 -5.90 -33.59 18.93
C VAL A 16 -6.34 -32.14 18.74
N VAL A 17 -7.56 -31.94 18.24
CA VAL A 17 -8.11 -30.62 17.88
C VAL A 17 -9.41 -30.37 18.64
N ASP A 18 -9.43 -29.33 19.47
CA ASP A 18 -10.67 -28.82 20.05
C ASP A 18 -10.51 -27.40 20.64
N ASN A 19 -11.53 -26.92 21.36
CA ASN A 19 -11.39 -25.78 22.26
C ASN A 19 -11.23 -26.24 23.71
N GLY A 20 -10.39 -25.55 24.47
CA GLY A 20 -10.27 -25.70 25.91
C GLY A 20 -9.50 -26.96 26.32
N LEU A 21 -8.55 -27.38 25.48
CA LEU A 21 -7.61 -28.45 25.83
C LEU A 21 -6.61 -27.97 26.89
N TRP A 22 -6.21 -26.70 26.81
CA TRP A 22 -5.28 -26.07 27.73
C TRP A 22 -5.97 -25.58 29.01
N PRO A 23 -5.36 -25.79 30.19
CA PRO A 23 -4.23 -26.68 30.46
C PRO A 23 -4.67 -28.13 30.79
N ASN A 24 -5.91 -28.34 31.24
CA ASN A 24 -6.32 -29.54 31.98
C ASN A 24 -6.22 -30.84 31.17
N PHE A 25 -6.72 -30.84 29.93
CA PHE A 25 -6.67 -32.03 29.08
C PHE A 25 -5.23 -32.39 28.72
N ILE A 26 -4.41 -31.39 28.41
CA ILE A 26 -3.01 -31.56 28.01
C ILE A 26 -2.18 -32.11 29.17
N VAL A 27 -2.31 -31.55 30.38
CA VAL A 27 -1.64 -32.07 31.58
C VAL A 27 -1.98 -33.54 31.80
N LYS A 28 -3.27 -33.90 31.72
CA LYS A 28 -3.73 -35.27 31.87
C LYS A 28 -3.14 -36.20 30.80
N ASP A 29 -3.22 -35.83 29.51
CA ASP A 29 -2.68 -36.66 28.42
C ASP A 29 -1.16 -36.83 28.53
N LEU A 30 -0.43 -35.79 28.94
CA LEU A 30 1.03 -35.86 29.13
C LEU A 30 1.43 -36.84 30.25
N LEU A 31 0.73 -36.81 31.38
CA LEU A 31 1.03 -37.68 32.53
C LEU A 31 0.58 -39.13 32.27
N ASP A 32 -0.58 -39.32 31.65
CA ASP A 32 -1.17 -40.64 31.41
C ASP A 32 -0.50 -41.36 30.22
N ASN A 33 -0.19 -40.64 29.13
CA ASN A 33 0.22 -41.23 27.86
C ASN A 33 1.69 -40.98 27.47
N ILE A 34 2.38 -40.03 28.13
CA ILE A 34 3.79 -39.71 27.85
C ILE A 34 4.60 -39.55 29.16
N PRO A 35 4.65 -40.59 30.02
CA PRO A 35 5.26 -40.48 31.34
C PRO A 35 6.75 -40.14 31.28
N SER A 36 7.18 -39.25 32.17
CA SER A 36 8.57 -38.79 32.35
C SER A 36 8.81 -38.32 33.77
N SER A 37 10.07 -38.35 34.22
CA SER A 37 10.47 -37.67 35.46
C SER A 37 10.58 -36.16 35.30
N THR A 38 10.81 -35.65 34.08
CA THR A 38 11.07 -34.23 33.83
C THR A 38 10.34 -33.75 32.57
N TYR A 39 9.44 -32.78 32.76
CA TYR A 39 8.77 -32.05 31.68
C TYR A 39 9.38 -30.66 31.57
N VAL A 40 9.65 -30.20 30.35
CA VAL A 40 10.27 -28.91 30.08
C VAL A 40 9.38 -28.11 29.15
N LEU A 41 8.69 -27.11 29.68
CA LEU A 41 7.84 -26.22 28.91
C LEU A 41 8.64 -24.99 28.46
N ILE A 42 8.72 -24.79 27.15
CA ILE A 42 9.45 -23.66 26.57
C ILE A 42 8.49 -22.84 25.71
N THR A 43 8.49 -21.53 25.92
CA THR A 43 7.65 -20.56 25.22
C THR A 43 8.41 -19.25 24.97
N ASP A 44 7.74 -18.24 24.44
CA ASP A 44 8.31 -16.90 24.27
C ASP A 44 7.78 -15.89 25.30
N THR A 45 8.45 -14.73 25.41
CA THR A 45 8.12 -13.69 26.40
C THR A 45 6.70 -13.14 26.26
N ASN A 46 6.11 -13.17 25.06
CA ASN A 46 4.76 -12.67 24.83
C ASN A 46 3.72 -13.63 25.42
N LEU A 47 3.99 -14.94 25.39
CA LEU A 47 3.05 -15.97 25.84
C LEU A 47 3.19 -16.32 27.33
N HIS A 48 4.36 -16.13 27.92
CA HIS A 48 4.69 -16.62 29.26
C HIS A 48 3.64 -16.23 30.31
N ASN A 49 3.39 -14.92 30.49
CA ASN A 49 2.51 -14.40 31.53
C ASN A 49 1.03 -14.79 31.34
N HIS A 50 0.63 -15.12 30.10
CA HIS A 50 -0.76 -15.48 29.81
C HIS A 50 -1.08 -16.94 30.11
N TYR A 51 -0.12 -17.85 29.84
CA TYR A 51 -0.43 -19.27 29.74
C TYR A 51 0.37 -20.16 30.69
N VAL A 52 1.59 -19.78 31.06
CA VAL A 52 2.50 -20.64 31.84
C VAL A 52 2.04 -20.81 33.29
N PRO A 53 1.70 -19.74 34.05
CA PRO A 53 1.34 -19.90 35.46
C PRO A 53 0.14 -20.83 35.69
N GLN A 54 -0.87 -20.75 34.80
CA GLN A 54 -2.04 -21.61 34.89
C GLN A 54 -1.68 -23.08 34.65
N PHE A 55 -0.76 -23.37 33.73
CA PHE A 55 -0.30 -24.73 33.46
C PHE A 55 0.57 -25.28 34.59
N GLU A 56 1.48 -24.47 35.15
CA GLU A 56 2.27 -24.86 36.31
C GLU A 56 1.38 -25.27 37.49
N GLN A 57 0.33 -24.50 37.77
CA GLN A 57 -0.63 -24.81 38.81
C GLN A 57 -1.34 -26.14 38.58
N GLN A 58 -1.83 -26.39 37.36
CA GLN A 58 -2.58 -27.60 37.03
C GLN A 58 -1.67 -28.83 36.94
N PHE A 59 -0.44 -28.66 36.44
CA PHE A 59 0.57 -29.71 36.44
C PHE A 59 0.95 -30.11 37.87
N ALA A 60 1.23 -29.14 38.75
CA ALA A 60 1.57 -29.40 40.15
C ALA A 60 0.43 -30.11 40.92
N ALA A 61 -0.83 -29.82 40.57
CA ALA A 61 -1.99 -30.48 41.17
C ALA A 61 -2.18 -31.94 40.72
N ALA A 62 -1.75 -32.28 39.50
CA ALA A 62 -1.96 -33.60 38.90
C ALA A 62 -0.73 -34.53 38.96
N ALA A 63 0.48 -33.97 39.00
CA ALA A 63 1.72 -34.73 38.94
C ALA A 63 2.00 -35.49 40.24
N GLY A 64 2.46 -36.75 40.10
CA GLY A 64 2.98 -37.52 41.22
C GLY A 64 4.35 -37.02 41.71
N PRO A 65 4.85 -37.49 42.87
CA PRO A 65 6.08 -36.98 43.49
C PRO A 65 7.36 -37.19 42.67
N ASN A 66 7.31 -38.04 41.64
CA ASN A 66 8.46 -38.40 40.81
C ASN A 66 8.51 -37.61 39.49
N ALA A 67 7.60 -36.68 39.25
CA ALA A 67 7.56 -35.84 38.05
C ALA A 67 7.74 -34.36 38.42
N ARG A 68 8.59 -33.64 37.67
CA ARG A 68 8.79 -32.19 37.81
C ARG A 68 8.53 -31.47 36.49
N LEU A 69 8.11 -30.21 36.59
CA LEU A 69 7.98 -29.27 35.47
C LEU A 69 9.05 -28.18 35.59
N LEU A 70 9.73 -27.90 34.49
CA LEU A 70 10.64 -26.77 34.33
C LEU A 70 10.10 -25.84 33.25
N THR A 71 10.24 -24.52 33.44
CA THR A 71 9.76 -23.50 32.51
C THR A 71 10.91 -22.61 32.03
N TYR A 72 10.94 -22.31 30.73
CA TYR A 72 11.91 -21.41 30.12
C TYR A 72 11.27 -20.52 29.07
N THR A 73 11.84 -19.33 28.88
CA THR A 73 11.28 -18.31 27.99
C THR A 73 12.39 -17.77 27.10
N ILE A 74 12.15 -17.75 25.79
CA ILE A 74 13.05 -17.14 24.81
C ILE A 74 12.45 -15.83 24.24
N PRO A 75 13.25 -14.95 23.60
CA PRO A 75 12.69 -13.83 22.87
C PRO A 75 11.75 -14.28 21.74
N PRO A 76 10.73 -13.49 21.37
CA PRO A 76 9.79 -13.84 20.31
C PRO A 76 10.37 -13.56 18.92
N GLY A 77 9.75 -14.15 17.89
CA GLY A 77 10.01 -13.83 16.48
C GLY A 77 11.18 -14.59 15.87
N GLU A 78 11.34 -14.40 14.55
CA GLU A 78 12.19 -15.28 13.72
C GLU A 78 13.67 -15.27 14.12
N ALA A 79 14.18 -14.17 14.68
CA ALA A 79 15.57 -14.06 15.12
C ALA A 79 15.95 -15.06 16.23
N SER A 80 14.96 -15.64 16.93
CA SER A 80 15.19 -16.71 17.91
C SER A 80 15.42 -18.09 17.28
N LYS A 81 15.18 -18.27 15.98
CA LYS A 81 15.58 -19.47 15.25
C LYS A 81 17.05 -19.38 14.86
N SER A 82 17.92 -19.39 15.87
CA SER A 82 19.36 -19.16 15.72
C SER A 82 20.18 -20.24 16.42
N ARG A 83 21.49 -20.28 16.13
CA ARG A 83 22.42 -21.18 16.82
C ARG A 83 22.59 -20.76 18.28
N GLU A 84 22.54 -19.46 18.53
CA GLU A 84 22.70 -18.82 19.82
C GLU A 84 21.57 -19.22 20.77
N THR A 85 20.32 -19.06 20.33
CA THR A 85 19.15 -19.48 21.12
C THR A 85 19.13 -20.99 21.35
N LYS A 86 19.58 -21.79 20.37
CA LYS A 86 19.76 -23.24 20.55
C LYS A 86 20.71 -23.57 21.70
N GLY A 87 21.91 -23.00 21.66
CA GLY A 87 22.91 -23.21 22.71
C GLY A 87 22.42 -22.75 24.08
N GLU A 88 21.77 -21.59 24.14
CA GLU A 88 21.20 -21.02 25.37
C GLU A 88 20.21 -21.99 26.04
N VAL A 89 19.24 -22.50 25.27
CA VAL A 89 18.23 -23.44 25.77
C VAL A 89 18.87 -24.77 26.20
N GLU A 90 19.79 -25.32 25.39
CA GLU A 90 20.46 -26.59 25.70
C GLU A 90 21.31 -26.51 26.96
N ASP A 91 22.12 -25.45 27.10
CA ASP A 91 22.96 -25.21 28.28
C ASP A 91 22.11 -25.01 29.54
N TRP A 92 20.99 -24.29 29.44
CA TRP A 92 20.05 -24.17 30.53
C TRP A 92 19.45 -25.54 30.92
N MET A 93 18.99 -26.34 29.95
CA MET A 93 18.45 -27.68 30.22
C MET A 93 19.49 -28.60 30.90
N LEU A 94 20.75 -28.53 30.48
CA LEU A 94 21.86 -29.26 31.11
C LEU A 94 22.10 -28.79 32.55
N SER A 95 22.04 -27.47 32.81
CA SER A 95 22.18 -26.91 34.16
C SER A 95 21.10 -27.41 35.14
N GLN A 96 19.89 -27.68 34.62
CA GLN A 96 18.77 -28.24 35.39
C GLN A 96 18.81 -29.76 35.54
N LYS A 97 19.88 -30.40 35.05
CA LYS A 97 20.09 -31.86 35.07
C LYS A 97 18.98 -32.62 34.33
N CYS A 98 18.49 -32.08 33.20
CA CYS A 98 17.59 -32.81 32.31
C CYS A 98 18.28 -34.06 31.76
N THR A 99 17.55 -35.18 31.65
CA THR A 99 18.09 -36.45 31.15
C THR A 99 17.39 -36.91 29.87
N ARG A 100 17.68 -38.12 29.39
CA ARG A 100 17.12 -38.64 28.13
C ARG A 100 15.62 -38.95 28.23
N ASP A 101 15.09 -39.10 29.43
CA ASP A 101 13.65 -39.32 29.64
C ASP A 101 12.83 -38.03 29.52
N THR A 102 13.46 -36.85 29.46
CA THR A 102 12.79 -35.55 29.37
C THR A 102 11.73 -35.51 28.27
N VAL A 103 10.59 -34.87 28.56
CA VAL A 103 9.55 -34.53 27.58
C VAL A 103 9.50 -33.01 27.44
N ILE A 104 9.82 -32.52 26.24
CA ILE A 104 9.77 -31.08 25.94
C ILE A 104 8.36 -30.71 25.46
N ILE A 105 7.84 -29.57 25.92
CA ILE A 105 6.54 -29.02 25.52
C ILE A 105 6.82 -27.69 24.81
N ALA A 106 6.63 -27.67 23.49
CA ALA A 106 6.79 -26.47 22.68
C ALA A 106 5.46 -25.68 22.66
N LEU A 107 5.34 -24.64 23.48
CA LEU A 107 4.15 -23.79 23.57
C LEU A 107 4.39 -22.50 22.78
N GLY A 108 3.83 -22.40 21.58
CA GLY A 108 4.01 -21.21 20.75
C GLY A 108 3.62 -21.35 19.30
N GLY A 109 4.00 -20.37 18.48
CA GLY A 109 3.87 -20.42 17.02
C GLY A 109 4.96 -21.26 16.34
N GLY A 110 5.11 -21.09 15.02
CA GLY A 110 6.10 -21.84 14.22
C GLY A 110 7.55 -21.61 14.64
N VAL A 111 7.90 -20.42 15.12
CA VAL A 111 9.25 -20.13 15.67
C VAL A 111 9.58 -21.07 16.82
N ILE A 112 8.70 -21.16 17.82
CA ILE A 112 8.86 -22.06 18.96
C ILE A 112 8.83 -23.52 18.50
N GLY A 113 7.87 -23.87 17.63
CA GLY A 113 7.74 -25.23 17.12
C GLY A 113 9.00 -25.76 16.44
N ASP A 114 9.63 -24.94 15.58
CA ASP A 114 10.84 -25.31 14.85
C ASP A 114 12.07 -25.32 15.77
N MET A 115 12.27 -24.24 16.53
CA MET A 115 13.45 -24.04 17.40
C MET A 115 13.49 -25.11 18.49
N ILE A 116 12.39 -25.26 19.22
CA ILE A 116 12.30 -26.19 20.35
C ILE A 116 12.17 -27.63 19.88
N GLY A 117 11.54 -27.86 18.72
CA GLY A 117 11.57 -29.16 18.06
C GLY A 117 13.01 -29.57 17.68
N TYR A 118 13.85 -28.64 17.24
CA TYR A 118 15.24 -28.94 16.89
C TYR A 118 16.14 -29.17 18.11
N VAL A 119 15.89 -28.45 19.21
CA VAL A 119 16.45 -28.78 20.52
C VAL A 119 16.06 -30.20 20.91
N ALA A 120 14.77 -30.57 20.80
CA ALA A 120 14.32 -31.92 21.11
C ALA A 120 14.99 -32.99 20.24
N ALA A 121 15.21 -32.70 18.96
CA ALA A 121 15.84 -33.61 18.01
C ALA A 121 17.32 -33.89 18.35
N THR A 122 18.01 -32.95 18.99
CA THR A 122 19.47 -32.99 19.17
C THR A 122 19.92 -33.14 20.63
N PHE A 123 19.13 -32.69 21.59
CA PHE A 123 19.42 -32.85 23.02
C PHE A 123 19.54 -34.35 23.36
N MET A 124 20.70 -34.75 23.88
CA MET A 124 21.05 -36.15 24.12
C MET A 124 20.80 -37.10 22.93
N ARG A 125 20.97 -36.59 21.70
CA ARG A 125 20.71 -37.32 20.43
C ARG A 125 19.24 -37.69 20.22
N GLY A 126 18.32 -36.89 20.76
CA GLY A 126 16.89 -37.02 20.56
C GLY A 126 16.14 -37.38 21.85
N VAL A 127 15.19 -36.52 22.21
CA VAL A 127 14.24 -36.71 23.31
C VAL A 127 12.80 -36.52 22.82
N ARG A 128 11.84 -36.96 23.63
CA ARG A 128 10.41 -36.84 23.30
C ARG A 128 9.99 -35.37 23.40
N PHE A 129 9.11 -34.94 22.50
CA PHE A 129 8.46 -33.63 22.64
C PHE A 129 7.04 -33.64 22.10
N VAL A 130 6.27 -32.62 22.47
CA VAL A 130 4.93 -32.34 21.97
C VAL A 130 4.84 -30.91 21.44
N GLN A 131 3.92 -30.68 20.51
CA GLN A 131 3.58 -29.35 20.00
C GLN A 131 2.28 -28.85 20.64
N VAL A 132 2.27 -27.60 21.09
CA VAL A 132 1.08 -26.88 21.54
C VAL A 132 1.01 -25.57 20.74
N PRO A 133 0.51 -25.61 19.49
CA PRO A 133 0.48 -24.46 18.60
C PRO A 133 -0.47 -23.37 19.11
N THR A 134 0.01 -22.13 19.20
CA THR A 134 -0.77 -20.97 19.68
C THR A 134 -1.13 -19.96 18.58
N THR A 135 -0.55 -20.10 17.38
CA THR A 135 -0.88 -19.27 16.21
C THR A 135 -1.67 -20.07 15.19
N LEU A 136 -2.53 -19.40 14.40
CA LEU A 136 -3.28 -20.07 13.34
C LEU A 136 -2.35 -20.81 12.37
N LEU A 137 -1.24 -20.16 11.95
CA LEU A 137 -0.20 -20.76 11.13
C LEU A 137 0.32 -22.08 11.70
N ALA A 138 0.63 -22.11 13.00
CA ALA A 138 1.17 -23.31 13.63
C ALA A 138 0.12 -24.43 13.75
N MET A 139 -1.14 -24.08 13.99
CA MET A 139 -2.24 -25.05 14.06
C MET A 139 -2.49 -25.74 12.72
N VAL A 140 -2.38 -25.01 11.62
CA VAL A 140 -2.73 -25.52 10.28
C VAL A 140 -1.54 -26.03 9.48
N ASP A 141 -0.32 -25.62 9.85
CA ASP A 141 0.89 -25.90 9.10
C ASP A 141 2.07 -26.30 10.01
N SER A 142 2.78 -25.35 10.64
CA SER A 142 4.16 -25.61 11.11
C SER A 142 4.29 -26.69 12.19
N SER A 143 3.30 -26.88 13.06
CA SER A 143 3.37 -27.92 14.10
C SER A 143 3.28 -29.34 13.55
N ILE A 144 2.79 -29.50 12.31
CA ILE A 144 2.48 -30.78 11.69
C ILE A 144 3.61 -31.22 10.74
N GLY A 145 4.11 -32.43 10.98
CA GLY A 145 5.01 -33.16 10.09
C GLY A 145 6.50 -33.05 10.40
N GLY A 146 6.86 -32.56 11.58
CA GLY A 146 8.17 -32.80 12.20
C GLY A 146 9.37 -32.13 11.53
N LYS A 147 9.16 -31.13 10.66
CA LYS A 147 10.27 -30.30 10.18
C LYS A 147 10.66 -29.35 11.30
N THR A 148 11.91 -29.40 11.73
CA THR A 148 12.46 -28.53 12.79
C THR A 148 13.76 -27.93 12.28
N ALA A 149 13.97 -26.63 12.47
CA ALA A 149 15.10 -25.95 11.87
C ALA A 149 15.45 -24.63 12.56
N ILE A 150 16.65 -24.14 12.24
CA ILE A 150 17.12 -22.80 12.53
C ILE A 150 17.55 -22.11 11.24
N ASP A 151 17.55 -20.79 11.29
CA ASP A 151 18.05 -19.93 10.23
C ASP A 151 19.55 -19.72 10.39
N THR A 152 20.18 -19.31 9.29
CA THR A 152 21.59 -18.88 9.26
C THR A 152 21.69 -17.59 8.45
N PRO A 153 22.81 -16.84 8.48
CA PRO A 153 22.99 -15.68 7.62
C PRO A 153 22.80 -15.97 6.12
N MET A 154 22.96 -17.23 5.70
CA MET A 154 22.78 -17.65 4.30
C MET A 154 21.31 -17.88 3.92
N GLY A 155 20.40 -18.00 4.89
CA GLY A 155 18.98 -18.17 4.61
C GLY A 155 18.21 -18.99 5.64
N LYS A 156 16.95 -19.24 5.27
CA LYS A 156 15.88 -19.83 6.08
C LYS A 156 15.99 -21.34 6.22
N ASN A 157 15.80 -21.85 7.44
CA ASN A 157 15.59 -23.27 7.72
C ASN A 157 16.64 -24.19 7.06
N LEU A 158 17.89 -23.74 7.00
CA LEU A 158 18.98 -24.42 6.28
C LEU A 158 19.64 -25.51 7.14
N VAL A 159 19.56 -25.39 8.46
CA VAL A 159 20.09 -26.38 9.41
C VAL A 159 18.95 -26.85 10.29
N GLY A 160 18.73 -28.16 10.36
CA GLY A 160 17.59 -28.71 11.08
C GLY A 160 17.54 -30.23 11.10
N ALA A 161 16.41 -30.77 11.55
CA ALA A 161 16.14 -32.20 11.59
C ALA A 161 14.66 -32.51 11.31
N PHE A 162 14.40 -33.68 10.74
CA PHE A 162 13.08 -34.30 10.77
C PHE A 162 12.90 -35.02 12.11
N TRP A 163 12.05 -34.50 12.99
CA TRP A 163 11.77 -35.03 14.32
C TRP A 163 10.27 -34.92 14.64
N GLN A 164 9.57 -36.05 14.63
CA GLN A 164 8.12 -36.06 14.82
C GLN A 164 7.75 -35.86 16.31
N PRO A 165 6.81 -34.96 16.63
CA PRO A 165 6.27 -34.85 17.98
C PRO A 165 5.43 -36.07 18.34
N ARG A 166 5.39 -36.40 19.63
CA ARG A 166 4.55 -37.49 20.16
C ARG A 166 3.07 -37.13 20.19
N ARG A 167 2.76 -35.85 20.35
CA ARG A 167 1.42 -35.27 20.32
C ARG A 167 1.46 -33.87 19.71
N ILE A 168 0.37 -33.49 19.06
CA ILE A 168 0.11 -32.12 18.60
C ILE A 168 -1.25 -31.71 19.17
N PHE A 169 -1.25 -30.79 20.13
CA PHE A 169 -2.47 -30.33 20.83
C PHE A 169 -2.93 -28.98 20.28
N ILE A 170 -3.86 -29.02 19.34
CA ILE A 170 -4.43 -27.84 18.70
C ILE A 170 -5.62 -27.35 19.55
N ASP A 171 -5.34 -26.39 20.43
CA ASP A 171 -6.38 -25.68 21.18
C ASP A 171 -6.71 -24.34 20.52
N MET A 172 -7.87 -24.24 19.87
CA MET A 172 -8.23 -23.02 19.16
C MET A 172 -8.57 -21.85 20.09
N THR A 173 -8.66 -22.07 21.42
CA THR A 173 -8.83 -20.98 22.41
C THR A 173 -7.70 -19.96 22.36
N PHE A 174 -6.48 -20.38 21.98
CA PHE A 174 -5.33 -19.48 21.83
C PHE A 174 -5.56 -18.38 20.77
N LEU A 175 -6.43 -18.61 19.79
CA LEU A 175 -6.76 -17.62 18.76
C LEU A 175 -7.45 -16.38 19.35
N ASN A 176 -8.07 -16.47 20.53
CA ASN A 176 -8.72 -15.33 21.17
C ASN A 176 -7.75 -14.21 21.53
N THR A 177 -6.53 -14.55 21.98
CA THR A 177 -5.49 -13.55 22.31
C THR A 177 -4.53 -13.27 21.16
N LEU A 178 -4.65 -13.99 20.04
CA LEU A 178 -3.75 -13.83 18.90
C LEU A 178 -3.95 -12.46 18.25
N PRO A 179 -2.86 -11.69 17.99
CA PRO A 179 -2.97 -10.42 17.28
C PRO A 179 -3.58 -10.59 15.89
N VAL A 180 -4.32 -9.58 15.43
CA VAL A 180 -5.00 -9.59 14.11
C VAL A 180 -4.02 -9.90 12.97
N ARG A 181 -2.83 -9.28 13.00
CA ARG A 181 -1.79 -9.48 11.96
C ARG A 181 -1.32 -10.94 11.92
N GLU A 182 -1.13 -11.59 13.07
CA GLU A 182 -0.72 -13.00 13.14
C GLU A 182 -1.81 -13.98 12.74
N PHE A 183 -3.08 -13.61 12.96
CA PHE A 183 -4.21 -14.37 12.42
C PHE A 183 -4.21 -14.32 10.89
N ILE A 184 -4.11 -13.11 10.32
CA ILE A 184 -4.04 -12.88 8.87
C ILE A 184 -2.82 -13.60 8.26
N ASN A 185 -1.66 -13.52 8.92
CA ASN A 185 -0.44 -14.24 8.56
C ASN A 185 -0.70 -15.75 8.41
N GLY A 186 -1.42 -16.38 9.35
CA GLY A 186 -1.78 -17.79 9.26
C GLY A 186 -2.80 -18.14 8.17
N MET A 187 -3.64 -17.19 7.76
CA MET A 187 -4.59 -17.42 6.65
C MET A 187 -3.89 -17.67 5.32
N ALA A 188 -2.66 -17.19 5.13
CA ALA A 188 -1.89 -17.48 3.91
C ALA A 188 -1.68 -19.00 3.72
N GLU A 189 -1.34 -19.71 4.80
CA GLU A 189 -1.14 -21.17 4.78
C GLU A 189 -2.44 -21.94 4.59
N VAL A 190 -3.55 -21.40 5.13
CA VAL A 190 -4.90 -21.94 4.90
C VAL A 190 -5.28 -21.83 3.43
N ILE A 191 -5.12 -20.62 2.84
CA ILE A 191 -5.43 -20.35 1.43
C ILE A 191 -4.55 -21.22 0.53
N LYS A 192 -3.25 -21.32 0.81
CA LYS A 192 -2.31 -22.20 0.10
C LYS A 192 -2.84 -23.64 0.07
N THR A 193 -3.20 -24.18 1.24
CA THR A 193 -3.64 -25.58 1.37
C THR A 193 -4.91 -25.83 0.58
N ALA A 194 -5.88 -24.90 0.63
CA ALA A 194 -7.09 -25.00 -0.19
C ALA A 194 -6.77 -24.87 -1.71
N ALA A 195 -5.91 -23.93 -2.09
CA ALA A 195 -5.56 -23.65 -3.48
C ALA A 195 -4.85 -24.83 -4.18
N ILE A 196 -4.07 -25.64 -3.46
CA ILE A 196 -3.41 -26.81 -4.05
C ILE A 196 -4.26 -28.09 -3.99
N TRP A 197 -5.26 -28.17 -3.10
CA TRP A 197 -5.89 -29.45 -2.76
C TRP A 197 -7.42 -29.50 -2.93
N ASN A 198 -8.14 -28.42 -2.64
CA ASN A 198 -9.60 -28.46 -2.56
C ASN A 198 -10.29 -27.13 -2.94
N GLN A 199 -10.96 -27.14 -4.10
CA GLN A 199 -11.71 -26.00 -4.62
C GLN A 199 -12.95 -25.64 -3.79
N GLU A 200 -13.61 -26.62 -3.14
CA GLU A 200 -14.80 -26.39 -2.32
C GLU A 200 -14.44 -25.67 -1.02
N GLU A 201 -13.36 -26.10 -0.36
CA GLU A 201 -12.83 -25.37 0.81
C GLU A 201 -12.36 -23.98 0.41
N PHE A 202 -11.73 -23.81 -0.76
CA PHE A 202 -11.37 -22.49 -1.27
C PHE A 202 -12.61 -21.58 -1.42
N ALA A 203 -13.72 -22.09 -1.94
CA ALA A 203 -14.97 -21.33 -2.05
C ALA A 203 -15.56 -20.91 -0.69
N VAL A 204 -15.36 -21.74 0.35
CA VAL A 204 -15.78 -21.42 1.71
C VAL A 204 -14.92 -20.30 2.30
N LEU A 205 -13.61 -20.28 1.98
CA LEU A 205 -12.72 -19.18 2.38
C LEU A 205 -13.18 -17.86 1.75
N GLU A 206 -13.53 -17.85 0.46
CA GLU A 206 -14.06 -16.66 -0.23
C GLU A 206 -15.33 -16.14 0.44
N GLN A 207 -16.29 -17.02 0.73
CA GLN A 207 -17.58 -16.64 1.32
C GLN A 207 -17.46 -16.16 2.77
N SER A 208 -16.48 -16.68 3.51
CA SER A 208 -16.32 -16.41 4.95
C SER A 208 -15.37 -15.24 5.24
N ALA A 209 -14.62 -14.73 4.26
CA ALA A 209 -13.54 -13.76 4.48
C ALA A 209 -13.99 -12.49 5.21
N THR A 210 -15.10 -11.89 4.76
CA THR A 210 -15.63 -10.64 5.34
C THR A 210 -16.04 -10.84 6.79
N GLU A 211 -16.74 -11.94 7.10
CA GLU A 211 -17.20 -12.22 8.46
C GLU A 211 -16.02 -12.55 9.38
N ILE A 212 -15.08 -13.39 8.93
CA ILE A 212 -13.89 -13.75 9.69
C ILE A 212 -13.09 -12.49 10.04
N LEU A 213 -12.78 -11.64 9.07
CA LEU A 213 -12.02 -10.42 9.33
C LEU A 213 -12.75 -9.43 10.24
N ALA A 214 -14.06 -9.26 10.08
CA ALA A 214 -14.86 -8.40 10.94
C ALA A 214 -14.79 -8.86 12.41
N ARG A 215 -14.90 -10.17 12.64
CA ARG A 215 -14.82 -10.78 13.97
C ARG A 215 -13.41 -10.74 14.54
N VAL A 216 -12.39 -11.06 13.74
CA VAL A 216 -10.99 -10.98 14.16
C VAL A 216 -10.60 -9.54 14.51
N ARG A 217 -11.12 -8.53 13.82
CA ARG A 217 -10.86 -7.11 14.14
C ARG A 217 -11.71 -6.55 15.29
N SER A 218 -12.73 -7.28 15.75
CA SER A 218 -13.56 -6.83 16.88
C SER A 218 -12.76 -6.80 18.18
N SER A 219 -13.08 -5.83 19.04
CA SER A 219 -12.57 -5.70 20.40
C SER A 219 -13.44 -6.44 21.44
N ASP A 220 -14.45 -7.20 21.01
CA ASP A 220 -15.33 -7.95 21.90
C ASP A 220 -14.60 -9.10 22.63
N LYS A 221 -14.98 -9.36 23.88
CA LYS A 221 -14.36 -10.38 24.74
C LYS A 221 -14.49 -11.82 24.20
N ASP A 222 -15.53 -12.09 23.43
CA ASP A 222 -15.84 -13.39 22.81
C ASP A 222 -15.87 -13.29 21.27
N ARG A 223 -15.00 -12.44 20.71
CA ARG A 223 -15.04 -12.04 19.29
C ARG A 223 -15.08 -13.20 18.29
N LEU A 224 -14.50 -14.36 18.61
CA LEU A 224 -14.43 -15.51 17.68
C LEU A 224 -15.58 -16.52 17.84
N VAL A 225 -16.40 -16.43 18.89
CA VAL A 225 -17.52 -17.37 19.12
C VAL A 225 -18.48 -17.45 17.92
N PRO A 226 -18.87 -16.34 17.26
CA PRO A 226 -19.78 -16.39 16.11
C PRO A 226 -19.26 -17.19 14.91
N ILE A 227 -17.94 -17.34 14.79
CA ILE A 227 -17.29 -18.04 13.67
C ILE A 227 -16.59 -19.32 14.12
N HIS A 228 -16.89 -19.81 15.32
CA HIS A 228 -16.18 -20.94 15.92
C HIS A 228 -16.23 -22.20 15.06
N ASP A 229 -17.40 -22.58 14.56
CA ASP A 229 -17.57 -23.76 13.72
C ASP A 229 -16.81 -23.62 12.39
N THR A 230 -16.83 -22.42 11.81
CA THR A 230 -16.07 -22.09 10.58
C THR A 230 -14.57 -22.23 10.81
N LEU A 231 -14.04 -21.70 11.92
CA LEU A 231 -12.62 -21.85 12.26
C LEU A 231 -12.26 -23.31 12.55
N LYS A 232 -13.12 -24.05 13.27
CA LYS A 232 -12.91 -25.49 13.53
C LYS A 232 -12.86 -26.29 12.25
N ARG A 233 -13.74 -26.00 11.27
CA ARG A 233 -13.69 -26.59 9.93
C ARG A 233 -12.37 -26.30 9.23
N ILE A 234 -11.98 -25.03 9.16
CA ILE A 234 -10.75 -24.57 8.48
C ILE A 234 -9.51 -25.24 9.08
N VAL A 235 -9.36 -25.18 10.41
CA VAL A 235 -8.20 -25.73 11.10
C VAL A 235 -8.12 -27.24 10.93
N THR A 236 -9.24 -27.95 11.15
CA THR A 236 -9.30 -29.41 11.03
C THR A 236 -9.06 -29.86 9.58
N GLY A 237 -9.64 -29.17 8.61
CA GLY A 237 -9.49 -29.46 7.19
C GLY A 237 -8.04 -29.30 6.73
N SER A 238 -7.42 -28.17 7.04
CA SER A 238 -6.02 -27.90 6.70
C SER A 238 -5.06 -28.90 7.37
N ALA A 239 -5.27 -29.18 8.66
CA ALA A 239 -4.47 -30.15 9.41
C ALA A 239 -4.57 -31.57 8.83
N ARG A 240 -5.76 -32.01 8.39
CA ARG A 240 -5.95 -33.31 7.73
C ARG A 240 -5.19 -33.42 6.42
N VAL A 241 -5.29 -32.40 5.56
CA VAL A 241 -4.55 -32.38 4.28
C VAL A 241 -3.05 -32.50 4.54
N LYS A 242 -2.52 -31.72 5.48
CA LYS A 242 -1.10 -31.79 5.81
C LYS A 242 -0.71 -33.14 6.40
N ALA A 243 -1.52 -33.69 7.30
CA ALA A 243 -1.27 -35.02 7.88
C ALA A 243 -1.27 -36.14 6.83
N GLU A 244 -2.17 -36.10 5.85
CA GLU A 244 -2.23 -37.05 4.74
C GLU A 244 -1.00 -36.96 3.83
N VAL A 245 -0.64 -35.74 3.42
CA VAL A 245 0.54 -35.49 2.58
C VAL A 245 1.81 -35.93 3.29
N VAL A 246 1.96 -35.61 4.57
CA VAL A 246 3.13 -36.01 5.38
C VAL A 246 3.17 -37.52 5.58
N SER A 247 2.03 -38.17 5.81
CA SER A 247 1.98 -39.62 5.97
C SER A 247 2.39 -40.35 4.69
N SER A 248 2.10 -39.74 3.54
CA SER A 248 2.46 -40.26 2.23
C SER A 248 3.92 -39.96 1.84
N ASP A 249 4.48 -38.84 2.31
CA ASP A 249 5.81 -38.38 1.95
C ASP A 249 6.50 -37.62 3.11
N GLU A 250 6.90 -38.35 4.15
CA GLU A 250 7.48 -37.75 5.36
C GLU A 250 8.77 -36.96 5.05
N ARG A 251 9.61 -37.46 4.13
CA ARG A 251 10.95 -36.91 3.87
C ARG A 251 11.05 -36.04 2.63
N GLU A 252 9.91 -35.59 2.08
CA GLU A 252 9.85 -34.65 0.96
C GLU A 252 10.55 -35.14 -0.31
N GLY A 253 10.28 -36.38 -0.70
CA GLY A 253 10.75 -36.96 -1.96
C GLY A 253 9.94 -36.54 -3.20
N GLY A 254 8.73 -36.02 -3.03
CA GLY A 254 7.87 -35.59 -4.14
C GLY A 254 6.59 -34.87 -3.71
N LEU A 255 5.56 -35.60 -3.26
CA LEU A 255 4.23 -35.06 -2.97
C LEU A 255 4.26 -33.91 -1.96
N ARG A 256 5.15 -33.98 -0.95
CA ARG A 256 5.26 -32.93 0.07
C ARG A 256 5.79 -31.60 -0.50
N ASN A 257 6.36 -31.60 -1.71
CA ASN A 257 6.72 -30.36 -2.41
C ASN A 257 5.52 -29.44 -2.60
N LEU A 258 4.30 -29.98 -2.78
CA LEU A 258 3.09 -29.19 -3.03
C LEU A 258 2.76 -28.23 -1.89
N LEU A 259 3.14 -28.58 -0.65
CA LEU A 259 2.98 -27.71 0.52
C LEU A 259 3.87 -26.45 0.47
N ASN A 260 4.77 -26.35 -0.52
CA ASN A 260 5.59 -25.17 -0.77
C ASN A 260 5.04 -24.30 -1.92
N PHE A 261 3.76 -24.42 -2.28
CA PHE A 261 3.13 -23.46 -3.19
C PHE A 261 3.24 -22.04 -2.61
N GLY A 262 3.69 -21.10 -3.44
CA GLY A 262 4.03 -19.73 -3.06
C GLY A 262 5.34 -19.58 -2.27
N HIS A 263 5.97 -20.65 -1.82
CA HIS A 263 7.16 -20.57 -0.98
C HIS A 263 8.47 -20.46 -1.75
N SER A 264 8.51 -20.85 -3.04
CA SER A 264 9.75 -20.77 -3.83
C SER A 264 10.12 -19.30 -4.03
N ILE A 265 9.18 -18.51 -4.54
CA ILE A 265 9.35 -17.06 -4.66
C ILE A 265 9.19 -16.39 -3.28
N GLY A 266 8.21 -16.84 -2.48
CA GLY A 266 7.93 -16.28 -1.15
C GLY A 266 9.14 -16.30 -0.23
N HIS A 267 9.88 -17.41 -0.13
CA HIS A 267 11.11 -17.46 0.67
C HIS A 267 12.25 -16.60 0.09
N GLY A 268 12.31 -16.45 -1.25
CA GLY A 268 13.28 -15.55 -1.88
C GLY A 268 13.06 -14.10 -1.46
N ILE A 269 11.79 -13.67 -1.40
CA ILE A 269 11.38 -12.34 -0.92
C ILE A 269 11.55 -12.24 0.61
N GLU A 270 11.11 -13.25 1.36
CA GLU A 270 11.18 -13.30 2.82
C GLU A 270 12.64 -13.17 3.29
N ALA A 271 13.59 -13.86 2.67
CA ALA A 271 15.01 -13.79 3.03
C ALA A 271 15.58 -12.36 2.97
N ILE A 272 14.97 -11.47 2.19
CA ILE A 272 15.37 -10.06 2.06
C ILE A 272 14.59 -9.18 3.04
N LEU A 273 13.28 -9.40 3.17
CA LEU A 273 12.37 -8.48 3.87
C LEU A 273 12.05 -8.86 5.32
N THR A 274 12.39 -10.09 5.74
CA THR A 274 12.32 -10.54 7.13
C THR A 274 13.27 -9.70 8.02
N PRO A 275 13.01 -9.58 9.34
CA PRO A 275 11.82 -10.02 10.10
C PRO A 275 10.58 -9.12 9.99
N GLN A 276 10.63 -8.02 9.24
CA GLN A 276 9.57 -7.01 9.18
C GLN A 276 8.35 -7.51 8.39
N LEU A 277 8.61 -8.17 7.26
CA LEU A 277 7.60 -8.94 6.52
C LEU A 277 7.49 -10.33 7.14
N LEU A 278 6.29 -10.70 7.58
CA LEU A 278 6.03 -12.01 8.17
C LEU A 278 5.99 -13.10 7.09
N HIS A 279 6.19 -14.34 7.50
CA HIS A 279 6.23 -15.50 6.61
C HIS A 279 5.02 -15.61 5.69
N GLY A 280 3.80 -15.65 6.24
CA GLY A 280 2.56 -15.76 5.48
C GLY A 280 2.29 -14.54 4.59
N GLU A 281 2.78 -13.36 4.96
CA GLU A 281 2.73 -12.18 4.09
C GLU A 281 3.63 -12.36 2.86
N ALA A 282 4.84 -12.93 3.04
CA ALA A 282 5.73 -13.26 1.93
C ALA A 282 5.20 -14.43 1.07
N VAL A 283 4.63 -15.46 1.70
CA VAL A 283 3.98 -16.59 1.01
C VAL A 283 2.78 -16.11 0.19
N ALA A 284 2.00 -15.14 0.69
CA ALA A 284 0.90 -14.56 -0.06
C ALA A 284 1.36 -13.90 -1.37
N ILE A 285 2.41 -13.07 -1.31
CA ILE A 285 3.03 -12.46 -2.50
C ILE A 285 3.59 -13.54 -3.43
N GLY A 286 4.27 -14.54 -2.85
CA GLY A 286 4.83 -15.65 -3.59
C GLY A 286 3.77 -16.50 -4.29
N MET A 287 2.62 -16.76 -3.67
CA MET A 287 1.49 -17.48 -4.28
C MET A 287 0.97 -16.76 -5.52
N VAL A 288 0.83 -15.44 -5.45
CA VAL A 288 0.42 -14.62 -6.60
C VAL A 288 1.45 -14.72 -7.71
N LYS A 289 2.74 -14.56 -7.42
CA LYS A 289 3.82 -14.62 -8.42
C LYS A 289 3.99 -16.02 -9.03
N GLU A 290 3.86 -17.09 -8.24
CA GLU A 290 3.89 -18.47 -8.74
C GLU A 290 2.65 -18.79 -9.60
N ALA A 291 1.48 -18.22 -9.28
CA ALA A 291 0.28 -18.34 -10.11
C ALA A 291 0.39 -17.53 -11.41
N GLU A 292 0.94 -16.31 -11.37
CA GLU A 292 1.26 -15.52 -12.57
C GLU A 292 2.27 -16.23 -13.47
N LEU A 293 3.29 -16.88 -12.88
CA LEU A 293 4.24 -17.71 -13.60
C LEU A 293 3.57 -18.93 -14.24
N ALA A 294 2.69 -19.64 -13.51
CA ALA A 294 1.92 -20.74 -14.08
C ALA A 294 1.02 -20.28 -15.25
N ARG A 295 0.44 -19.07 -15.16
CA ARG A 295 -0.35 -18.45 -16.22
C ARG A 295 0.52 -18.10 -17.43
N TYR A 296 1.70 -17.50 -17.20
CA TYR A 296 2.69 -17.18 -18.24
C TYR A 296 3.23 -18.42 -18.96
N LEU A 297 3.33 -19.55 -18.27
CA LEU A 297 3.72 -20.85 -18.86
C LEU A 297 2.56 -21.56 -19.59
N GLY A 298 1.35 -21.01 -19.58
CA GLY A 298 0.16 -21.60 -20.21
C GLY A 298 -0.41 -22.79 -19.43
N VAL A 299 -0.07 -22.92 -18.15
CA VAL A 299 -0.47 -24.01 -17.26
C VAL A 299 -1.74 -23.67 -16.47
N LEU A 300 -1.87 -22.40 -16.09
CA LEU A 300 -3.00 -21.89 -15.29
C LEU A 300 -3.84 -20.90 -16.10
N GLN A 301 -5.16 -20.99 -15.97
CA GLN A 301 -6.06 -20.04 -16.61
C GLN A 301 -6.05 -18.66 -15.91
N PRO A 302 -6.18 -17.54 -16.64
CA PRO A 302 -6.14 -16.20 -16.05
C PRO A 302 -7.16 -15.97 -14.93
N GLY A 303 -8.37 -16.53 -15.05
CA GLY A 303 -9.42 -16.41 -14.03
C GLY A 303 -9.02 -16.98 -12.67
N ALA A 304 -8.22 -18.04 -12.63
CA ALA A 304 -7.74 -18.64 -11.39
C ALA A 304 -6.72 -17.75 -10.66
N VAL A 305 -5.86 -17.02 -11.39
CA VAL A 305 -4.92 -16.05 -10.79
C VAL A 305 -5.70 -14.92 -10.14
N ALA A 306 -6.66 -14.33 -10.84
CA ALA A 306 -7.49 -13.26 -10.30
C ALA A 306 -8.25 -13.70 -9.05
N ARG A 307 -8.86 -14.89 -9.09
CA ARG A 307 -9.57 -15.50 -7.96
C ARG A 307 -8.67 -15.74 -6.75
N LEU A 308 -7.44 -16.24 -6.97
CA LEU A 308 -6.45 -16.44 -5.91
C LEU A 308 -6.03 -15.11 -5.28
N SER A 309 -5.59 -14.15 -6.10
CA SER A 309 -5.14 -12.83 -5.63
C SER A 309 -6.24 -12.12 -4.85
N LYS A 310 -7.49 -12.21 -5.32
CA LYS A 310 -8.64 -11.64 -4.63
C LYS A 310 -8.88 -12.30 -3.27
N CYS A 311 -8.93 -13.62 -3.20
CA CYS A 311 -9.10 -14.33 -1.92
C CYS A 311 -7.99 -13.93 -0.92
N ILE A 312 -6.75 -13.82 -1.37
CA ILE A 312 -5.63 -13.35 -0.53
C ILE A 312 -5.89 -11.91 -0.03
N ALA A 313 -6.26 -11.00 -0.92
CA ALA A 313 -6.55 -9.61 -0.58
C ALA A 313 -7.75 -9.47 0.38
N ASP A 314 -8.79 -10.28 0.22
CA ASP A 314 -10.00 -10.28 1.06
C ASP A 314 -9.73 -10.71 2.50
N TYR A 315 -8.66 -11.48 2.76
CA TYR A 315 -8.15 -11.76 4.11
C TYR A 315 -7.16 -10.70 4.61
N GLY A 316 -6.94 -9.62 3.86
CA GLY A 316 -6.05 -8.54 4.24
C GLY A 316 -4.57 -8.88 4.11
N LEU A 317 -4.20 -9.88 3.31
CA LEU A 317 -2.80 -10.18 2.98
C LEU A 317 -2.30 -9.28 1.83
N PRO A 318 -0.98 -9.08 1.69
CA PRO A 318 -0.41 -8.41 0.53
C PRO A 318 -0.38 -9.34 -0.70
N VAL A 319 -0.60 -8.76 -1.88
CA VAL A 319 -0.51 -9.45 -3.18
C VAL A 319 0.70 -9.00 -4.01
N SER A 320 1.43 -7.97 -3.54
CA SER A 320 2.63 -7.42 -4.19
C SER A 320 3.61 -6.91 -3.13
N VAL A 321 4.90 -6.90 -3.47
CA VAL A 321 5.95 -6.23 -2.68
C VAL A 321 5.78 -4.71 -2.65
N GLU A 322 5.06 -4.15 -3.63
CA GLU A 322 4.75 -2.72 -3.75
C GLU A 322 3.54 -2.30 -2.89
N ASP A 323 2.91 -3.24 -2.17
CA ASP A 323 1.83 -2.93 -1.23
C ASP A 323 2.31 -1.90 -0.20
N SER A 324 1.55 -0.81 -0.02
CA SER A 324 1.95 0.31 0.86
C SER A 324 2.24 -0.13 2.29
N ARG A 325 1.60 -1.21 2.76
CA ARG A 325 1.85 -1.81 4.08
C ARG A 325 3.22 -2.47 4.11
N VAL A 326 3.57 -3.22 3.07
CA VAL A 326 4.89 -3.87 2.93
C VAL A 326 5.98 -2.81 2.83
N VAL A 327 5.79 -1.80 2.00
CA VAL A 327 6.73 -0.68 1.84
C VAL A 327 6.94 0.06 3.18
N LYS A 328 5.86 0.37 3.91
CA LYS A 328 5.94 1.02 5.24
C LYS A 328 6.66 0.14 6.27
N LEU A 329 6.29 -1.14 6.39
CA LEU A 329 6.86 -2.06 7.38
C LEU A 329 8.34 -2.35 7.13
N THR A 330 8.75 -2.41 5.87
CA THR A 330 10.12 -2.73 5.48
C THR A 330 11.01 -1.49 5.31
N ALA A 331 10.49 -0.29 5.59
CA ALA A 331 11.17 0.98 5.36
C ALA A 331 11.68 1.10 3.91
N SER A 332 10.84 0.72 2.94
CA SER A 332 11.15 0.72 1.51
C SER A 332 12.40 -0.09 1.13
N LYS A 333 12.72 -1.16 1.87
CA LYS A 333 13.87 -2.01 1.55
C LYS A 333 13.68 -2.62 0.15
N ALA A 334 14.63 -2.35 -0.73
CA ALA A 334 14.62 -2.89 -2.08
C ALA A 334 14.68 -4.42 -2.07
N CYS A 335 13.99 -5.04 -3.03
CA CYS A 335 13.95 -6.48 -3.24
C CYS A 335 14.37 -6.80 -4.69
N PRO A 336 15.67 -6.65 -5.04
CA PRO A 336 16.11 -6.80 -6.42
C PRO A 336 15.94 -8.24 -6.91
N VAL A 337 15.52 -8.41 -8.17
CA VAL A 337 15.22 -9.70 -8.79
C VAL A 337 16.42 -10.64 -8.77
N ASP A 338 17.62 -10.12 -9.01
CA ASP A 338 18.86 -10.92 -8.98
C ASP A 338 19.11 -11.52 -7.59
N VAL A 339 18.86 -10.75 -6.53
CA VAL A 339 19.03 -11.22 -5.16
C VAL A 339 17.94 -12.24 -4.82
N VAL A 340 16.71 -12.04 -5.27
CA VAL A 340 15.62 -13.03 -5.10
C VAL A 340 16.00 -14.34 -5.79
N LEU A 341 16.47 -14.30 -7.04
CA LEU A 341 16.91 -15.49 -7.79
C LEU A 341 18.10 -16.20 -7.14
N GLU A 342 19.05 -15.44 -6.57
CA GLU A 342 20.17 -15.99 -5.79
C GLU A 342 19.66 -16.76 -4.56
N LYS A 343 18.72 -16.19 -3.81
CA LYS A 343 18.10 -16.84 -2.64
C LYS A 343 17.24 -18.04 -3.04
N MET A 344 16.56 -17.99 -4.18
CA MET A 344 15.88 -19.15 -4.77
C MET A 344 16.86 -20.25 -5.21
N GLY A 345 18.13 -19.92 -5.48
CA GLY A 345 19.17 -20.87 -5.87
C GLY A 345 19.47 -21.93 -4.81
N VAL A 346 19.22 -21.62 -3.54
CA VAL A 346 19.40 -22.53 -2.39
C VAL A 346 18.08 -23.14 -1.88
N ASP A 347 16.99 -23.02 -2.63
CA ASP A 347 15.72 -23.67 -2.28
C ASP A 347 15.89 -25.20 -2.28
N LYS A 348 15.38 -25.84 -1.23
CA LYS A 348 15.54 -27.27 -0.93
C LYS A 348 14.88 -28.19 -1.96
N LYS A 349 13.95 -27.66 -2.76
CA LYS A 349 13.30 -28.40 -3.87
C LYS A 349 14.18 -28.52 -5.11
N ASN A 350 15.21 -27.67 -5.24
CA ASN A 350 16.01 -27.59 -6.46
C ASN A 350 16.75 -28.90 -6.74
N ASP A 351 16.96 -29.19 -8.02
CA ASP A 351 17.78 -30.30 -8.49
C ASP A 351 19.03 -29.75 -9.16
N GLY A 352 20.11 -29.62 -8.38
CA GLY A 352 21.29 -28.85 -8.76
C GLY A 352 20.92 -27.39 -9.02
N ALA A 353 21.28 -26.87 -10.20
CA ALA A 353 20.97 -25.50 -10.61
C ALA A 353 19.51 -25.30 -11.09
N LYS A 354 18.75 -26.38 -11.26
CA LYS A 354 17.38 -26.32 -11.79
C LYS A 354 16.40 -25.94 -10.68
N LYS A 355 15.85 -24.74 -10.75
CA LYS A 355 14.83 -24.26 -9.82
C LYS A 355 13.52 -25.04 -9.99
N LYS A 356 12.92 -25.49 -8.89
CA LYS A 356 11.63 -26.19 -8.90
C LYS A 356 10.55 -25.40 -8.17
N ILE A 357 9.43 -25.18 -8.84
CA ILE A 357 8.30 -24.35 -8.38
C ILE A 357 7.00 -25.14 -8.48
N VAL A 358 6.08 -24.96 -7.52
CA VAL A 358 4.76 -25.59 -7.59
C VAL A 358 3.88 -24.75 -8.51
N LEU A 359 3.43 -25.35 -9.62
CA LEU A 359 2.52 -24.68 -10.55
C LEU A 359 1.10 -25.19 -10.33
N LEU A 360 0.16 -24.27 -10.13
CA LEU A 360 -1.27 -24.62 -10.16
C LEU A 360 -1.70 -24.85 -11.61
N SER A 361 -2.58 -25.83 -11.83
CA SER A 361 -3.31 -25.99 -13.10
C SER A 361 -4.75 -25.49 -13.01
N ALA A 362 -5.30 -25.44 -11.79
CA ALA A 362 -6.58 -24.83 -11.43
C ALA A 362 -6.62 -24.60 -9.90
N ILE A 363 -7.60 -23.85 -9.40
CA ILE A 363 -7.83 -23.80 -7.95
C ILE A 363 -8.22 -25.21 -7.46
N GLY A 364 -7.48 -25.71 -6.47
CA GLY A 364 -7.60 -27.06 -5.92
C GLY A 364 -6.79 -28.13 -6.66
N LYS A 365 -5.97 -27.77 -7.67
CA LYS A 365 -5.17 -28.73 -8.47
C LYS A 365 -3.80 -28.18 -8.86
N THR A 366 -2.79 -29.03 -8.78
CA THR A 366 -1.43 -28.73 -9.24
C THR A 366 -1.15 -29.40 -10.59
N TYR A 367 -0.27 -28.79 -11.38
CA TYR A 367 0.12 -29.28 -12.71
C TYR A 367 0.79 -30.66 -12.66
N GLU A 368 1.69 -30.83 -11.69
CA GLU A 368 2.31 -32.11 -11.35
C GLU A 368 2.03 -32.43 -9.87
N PRO A 369 2.09 -33.71 -9.46
CA PRO A 369 2.01 -34.11 -8.06
C PRO A 369 3.34 -33.88 -7.31
N LYS A 370 4.10 -32.85 -7.71
CA LYS A 370 5.39 -32.40 -7.18
C LYS A 370 5.70 -31.00 -7.74
N ALA A 371 6.82 -30.40 -7.36
CA ALA A 371 7.29 -29.15 -7.97
C ALA A 371 7.90 -29.39 -9.38
N THR A 372 7.64 -28.46 -10.29
CA THR A 372 8.03 -28.49 -11.71
C THR A 372 9.29 -27.66 -11.95
N VAL A 373 10.17 -28.10 -12.83
CA VAL A 373 11.37 -27.33 -13.22
C VAL A 373 10.95 -26.13 -14.05
N VAL A 374 11.39 -24.93 -13.68
CA VAL A 374 11.12 -23.69 -14.41
C VAL A 374 12.44 -22.99 -14.77
N ALA A 375 12.51 -22.36 -15.94
CA ALA A 375 13.70 -21.62 -16.35
C ALA A 375 13.83 -20.31 -15.56
N ASP A 376 15.06 -19.95 -15.21
CA ASP A 376 15.37 -18.68 -14.54
C ASP A 376 14.87 -17.47 -15.33
N GLN A 377 14.86 -17.58 -16.65
CA GLN A 377 14.37 -16.58 -17.58
C GLN A 377 12.88 -16.25 -17.38
N ASP A 378 12.04 -17.28 -17.20
CA ASP A 378 10.60 -17.11 -16.98
C ASP A 378 10.34 -16.53 -15.59
N ILE A 379 11.08 -17.01 -14.58
CA ILE A 379 11.00 -16.49 -13.20
C ILE A 379 11.37 -15.00 -13.19
N ARG A 380 12.49 -14.63 -13.83
CA ARG A 380 12.96 -13.26 -13.96
C ARG A 380 11.91 -12.37 -14.62
N THR A 381 11.33 -12.81 -15.73
CA THR A 381 10.30 -12.04 -16.47
C THR A 381 9.10 -11.70 -15.58
N ILE A 382 8.69 -12.61 -14.69
CA ILE A 382 7.55 -12.40 -13.78
C ILE A 382 7.91 -11.54 -12.56
N LEU A 383 9.13 -11.68 -12.02
CA LEU A 383 9.58 -10.88 -10.88
C LEU A 383 9.94 -9.45 -11.27
N SER A 384 10.36 -9.23 -12.53
CA SER A 384 10.85 -7.93 -12.97
C SER A 384 9.74 -6.90 -13.22
N PRO A 385 9.99 -5.64 -12.83
CA PRO A 385 9.05 -4.54 -13.05
C PRO A 385 9.02 -4.05 -14.51
N SER A 386 10.07 -4.30 -15.29
CA SER A 386 10.17 -3.94 -16.72
C SER A 386 10.27 -5.19 -17.59
N ALA A 387 9.68 -5.12 -18.79
CA ALA A 387 9.76 -6.18 -19.79
C ALA A 387 10.77 -5.82 -20.88
N ILE A 388 11.63 -6.77 -21.23
CA ILE A 388 12.47 -6.72 -22.42
C ILE A 388 11.77 -7.52 -23.52
N VAL A 389 11.42 -6.84 -24.62
CA VAL A 389 10.81 -7.47 -25.79
C VAL A 389 11.90 -7.71 -26.83
N ASN A 390 12.21 -8.98 -27.11
CA ASN A 390 13.15 -9.33 -28.16
C ASN A 390 12.42 -9.36 -29.52
N PRO A 391 12.92 -8.65 -30.55
CA PRO A 391 12.24 -8.58 -31.84
C PRO A 391 12.17 -9.94 -32.54
N GLY A 392 11.06 -10.18 -33.25
CA GLY A 392 10.86 -11.34 -34.09
C GLY A 392 9.66 -12.21 -33.69
N VAL A 393 9.02 -12.77 -34.71
CA VAL A 393 8.00 -13.82 -34.62
C VAL A 393 8.25 -14.87 -35.70
N PRO A 394 7.73 -16.10 -35.57
CA PRO A 394 7.79 -17.10 -36.64
C PRO A 394 7.10 -16.59 -37.91
N SER A 395 7.76 -16.69 -39.07
CA SER A 395 7.22 -16.16 -40.34
C SER A 395 5.97 -16.91 -40.85
N SER A 396 5.73 -18.14 -40.39
CA SER A 396 4.56 -18.96 -40.74
C SER A 396 3.42 -18.87 -39.72
N LEU A 397 3.48 -17.91 -38.79
CA LEU A 397 2.54 -17.83 -37.69
C LEU A 397 1.11 -17.55 -38.17
N ASN A 398 0.18 -18.38 -37.71
CA ASN A 398 -1.26 -18.20 -37.84
C ASN A 398 -1.92 -18.59 -36.51
N VAL A 399 -2.42 -17.61 -35.78
CA VAL A 399 -2.91 -17.79 -34.40
C VAL A 399 -4.35 -17.32 -34.24
N THR A 400 -5.06 -17.94 -33.32
CA THR A 400 -6.36 -17.44 -32.83
C THR A 400 -6.17 -16.98 -31.39
N VAL A 401 -6.48 -15.71 -31.13
CA VAL A 401 -6.34 -15.09 -29.81
C VAL A 401 -7.72 -14.61 -29.37
N THR A 402 -8.09 -14.92 -28.14
CA THR A 402 -9.32 -14.40 -27.52
C THR A 402 -8.92 -13.47 -26.38
N PRO A 403 -8.93 -12.14 -26.59
CA PRO A 403 -8.70 -11.19 -25.51
C PRO A 403 -9.78 -11.31 -24.42
N PRO A 404 -9.54 -10.77 -23.21
CA PRO A 404 -10.56 -10.72 -22.16
C PRO A 404 -11.85 -10.07 -22.66
N GLY A 405 -12.98 -10.44 -22.05
CA GLY A 405 -14.29 -9.85 -22.37
C GLY A 405 -14.29 -8.32 -22.27
N SER A 406 -15.09 -7.67 -23.11
CA SER A 406 -15.34 -6.24 -22.99
C SER A 406 -16.00 -5.94 -21.65
N LYS A 407 -15.43 -5.04 -20.85
CA LYS A 407 -16.03 -4.62 -19.57
C LYS A 407 -17.45 -4.07 -19.77
N SER A 408 -17.64 -3.30 -20.83
CA SER A 408 -18.91 -2.64 -21.14
C SER A 408 -20.02 -3.64 -21.47
N ILE A 409 -19.70 -4.70 -22.21
CA ILE A 409 -20.65 -5.76 -22.56
C ILE A 409 -20.83 -6.71 -21.37
N SER A 410 -19.74 -7.12 -20.71
CA SER A 410 -19.77 -7.99 -19.52
C SER A 410 -20.73 -7.47 -18.45
N ASN A 411 -20.58 -6.19 -18.09
CA ASN A 411 -21.40 -5.56 -17.06
C ASN A 411 -22.88 -5.52 -17.42
N ARG A 412 -23.21 -5.26 -18.69
CA ARG A 412 -24.60 -5.23 -19.18
C ARG A 412 -25.20 -6.63 -19.27
N ALA A 413 -24.44 -7.60 -19.80
CA ALA A 413 -24.86 -9.00 -19.92
C ALA A 413 -25.27 -9.57 -18.55
N LEU A 414 -24.53 -9.18 -17.50
CA LEU A 414 -24.83 -9.57 -16.13
C LEU A 414 -26.17 -9.03 -15.62
N ILE A 415 -26.44 -7.74 -15.85
CA ILE A 415 -27.73 -7.12 -15.49
C ILE A 415 -28.88 -7.76 -16.29
N PHE A 416 -28.72 -7.94 -17.61
CA PHE A 416 -29.76 -8.56 -18.43
C PHE A 416 -30.05 -10.00 -18.01
N ALA A 417 -29.01 -10.81 -17.81
CA ALA A 417 -29.15 -12.20 -17.38
C ALA A 417 -29.80 -12.30 -15.99
N ALA A 418 -29.47 -11.37 -15.09
CA ALA A 418 -30.06 -11.33 -13.76
C ALA A 418 -31.54 -10.90 -13.77
N LEU A 419 -31.87 -9.86 -14.56
CA LEU A 419 -33.24 -9.37 -14.67
C LEU A 419 -34.13 -10.31 -15.50
N GLY A 420 -33.56 -11.08 -16.42
CA GLY A 420 -34.32 -12.02 -17.24
C GLY A 420 -34.83 -13.25 -16.48
N SER A 421 -35.64 -14.05 -17.16
CA SER A 421 -36.22 -15.27 -16.59
C SER A 421 -35.46 -16.52 -17.07
N GLY A 422 -35.02 -17.37 -16.13
CA GLY A 422 -34.38 -18.65 -16.40
C GLY A 422 -32.85 -18.60 -16.47
N PRO A 423 -32.18 -19.73 -16.77
CA PRO A 423 -30.72 -19.80 -16.81
C PRO A 423 -30.14 -19.19 -18.10
N CYS A 424 -29.03 -18.48 -17.98
CA CYS A 424 -28.18 -17.98 -19.06
C CYS A 424 -26.73 -18.36 -18.78
N ARG A 425 -26.07 -19.06 -19.71
CA ARG A 425 -24.63 -19.33 -19.66
C ARG A 425 -23.88 -18.16 -20.29
N VAL A 426 -23.17 -17.38 -19.49
CA VAL A 426 -22.37 -16.24 -19.96
C VAL A 426 -20.91 -16.68 -20.12
N LYS A 427 -20.41 -16.64 -21.36
CA LYS A 427 -19.03 -17.02 -21.71
C LYS A 427 -18.16 -15.79 -21.96
N ASN A 428 -16.85 -15.92 -21.74
CA ASN A 428 -15.85 -14.86 -21.91
C ASN A 428 -16.19 -13.59 -21.11
N LEU A 429 -16.84 -13.77 -19.95
CA LEU A 429 -17.15 -12.65 -19.07
C LEU A 429 -15.85 -12.10 -18.49
N LEU A 430 -15.67 -10.77 -18.53
CA LEU A 430 -14.55 -10.15 -17.86
C LEU A 430 -14.73 -10.27 -16.34
N HIS A 431 -13.83 -11.01 -15.69
CA HIS A 431 -13.77 -11.05 -14.24
C HIS A 431 -13.15 -9.76 -13.71
N SER A 432 -13.99 -8.83 -13.28
CA SER A 432 -13.60 -7.53 -12.73
C SER A 432 -14.34 -7.21 -11.43
N ASP A 433 -13.81 -6.28 -10.65
CA ASP A 433 -14.48 -5.74 -9.47
C ASP A 433 -15.95 -5.38 -9.77
N ASP A 434 -16.21 -4.69 -10.89
CA ASP A 434 -17.57 -4.29 -11.27
C ASP A 434 -18.50 -5.50 -11.44
N THR A 435 -18.09 -6.52 -12.20
CA THR A 435 -18.93 -7.73 -12.42
C THR A 435 -19.22 -8.45 -11.11
N GLU A 436 -18.25 -8.49 -10.20
CA GLU A 436 -18.37 -9.25 -8.98
C GLU A 436 -19.20 -8.55 -7.90
N TYR A 437 -18.99 -7.24 -7.70
CA TYR A 437 -19.83 -6.45 -6.82
C TYR A 437 -21.29 -6.48 -7.30
N MET A 438 -21.53 -6.45 -8.62
CA MET A 438 -22.88 -6.60 -9.15
C MET A 438 -23.47 -8.00 -8.91
N LEU A 439 -22.71 -9.08 -9.10
CA LEU A 439 -23.18 -10.44 -8.78
C LEU A 439 -23.58 -10.58 -7.32
N THR A 440 -22.74 -10.08 -6.43
CA THR A 440 -22.97 -10.12 -4.99
C THR A 440 -24.20 -9.31 -4.62
N ALA A 441 -24.32 -8.08 -5.14
CA ALA A 441 -25.48 -7.22 -4.93
C ALA A 441 -26.79 -7.88 -5.40
N ILE A 442 -26.81 -8.43 -6.61
CA ILE A 442 -27.99 -9.06 -7.21
C ILE A 442 -28.41 -10.32 -6.43
N ALA A 443 -27.45 -11.12 -5.96
CA ALA A 443 -27.72 -12.28 -5.14
C ALA A 443 -28.33 -11.89 -3.79
N GLN A 444 -27.82 -10.84 -3.14
CA GLN A 444 -28.40 -10.31 -1.89
C GLN A 444 -29.82 -9.79 -2.08
N LEU A 445 -30.12 -9.21 -3.24
CA LEU A 445 -31.46 -8.73 -3.62
C LEU A 445 -32.40 -9.84 -4.07
N LYS A 446 -31.95 -11.11 -4.07
CA LYS A 446 -32.68 -12.27 -4.61
C LYS A 446 -33.14 -12.08 -6.06
N GLY A 447 -32.43 -11.25 -6.82
CA GLY A 447 -32.72 -10.97 -8.22
C GLY A 447 -32.28 -12.11 -9.15
N ALA A 448 -31.21 -12.81 -8.79
CA ALA A 448 -30.73 -14.00 -9.48
C ALA A 448 -29.92 -14.88 -8.54
N SER A 449 -29.78 -16.16 -8.91
CA SER A 449 -28.74 -17.05 -8.38
C SER A 449 -27.68 -17.25 -9.45
N TYR A 450 -26.44 -17.56 -9.05
CA TYR A 450 -25.37 -17.83 -10.01
C TYR A 450 -24.47 -18.96 -9.54
N THR A 451 -23.85 -19.63 -10.51
CA THR A 451 -22.82 -20.66 -10.31
C THR A 451 -21.75 -20.51 -11.39
N TRP A 452 -20.57 -21.08 -11.14
CA TRP A 452 -19.48 -21.10 -12.11
C TRP A 452 -19.27 -22.52 -12.62
N GLU A 453 -19.08 -22.65 -13.93
CA GLU A 453 -18.70 -23.89 -14.60
C GLU A 453 -17.34 -23.72 -15.30
N GLU A 454 -16.80 -24.82 -15.83
CA GLU A 454 -15.56 -24.83 -16.64
C GLU A 454 -14.39 -24.12 -15.93
N ASN A 455 -14.20 -24.42 -14.64
CA ASN A 455 -13.19 -23.81 -13.77
C ASN A 455 -13.26 -22.27 -13.64
N GLY A 456 -14.44 -21.69 -13.80
CA GLY A 456 -14.66 -20.24 -13.66
C GLY A 456 -14.73 -19.49 -14.97
N GLU A 457 -14.64 -20.16 -16.12
CA GLU A 457 -14.74 -19.53 -17.45
C GLU A 457 -16.19 -19.22 -17.86
N VAL A 458 -17.16 -19.98 -17.32
CA VAL A 458 -18.57 -19.84 -17.66
C VAL A 458 -19.37 -19.49 -16.41
N LEU A 459 -20.01 -18.32 -16.43
CA LEU A 459 -20.94 -17.90 -15.39
C LEU A 459 -22.35 -18.34 -15.78
N VAL A 460 -22.98 -19.18 -14.97
CA VAL A 460 -24.39 -19.54 -15.14
C VAL A 460 -25.23 -18.66 -14.24
N VAL A 461 -25.99 -17.74 -14.83
CA VAL A 461 -26.91 -16.84 -14.12
C VAL A 461 -28.34 -17.35 -14.29
N ASN A 462 -29.01 -17.66 -13.19
CA ASN A 462 -30.42 -18.01 -13.18
C ASN A 462 -31.24 -16.85 -12.65
N GLY A 463 -31.77 -16.05 -13.58
CA GLY A 463 -32.51 -14.82 -13.30
C GLY A 463 -33.96 -15.05 -12.87
N ASN A 464 -34.46 -14.15 -12.02
CA ASN A 464 -35.79 -14.24 -11.40
C ASN A 464 -36.84 -13.33 -12.07
N GLY A 465 -36.62 -12.93 -13.32
CA GLY A 465 -37.58 -12.13 -14.09
C GLY A 465 -37.85 -10.74 -13.48
N GLY A 466 -36.82 -10.11 -12.89
CA GLY A 466 -36.90 -8.76 -12.33
C GLY A 466 -37.58 -8.65 -10.96
N LYS A 467 -37.88 -9.79 -10.32
CA LYS A 467 -38.46 -9.83 -8.97
C LYS A 467 -37.38 -9.70 -7.90
N LEU A 468 -36.90 -8.48 -7.68
CA LEU A 468 -35.94 -8.16 -6.63
C LEU A 468 -36.67 -7.83 -5.31
N THR A 469 -36.04 -8.13 -4.18
CA THR A 469 -36.54 -7.78 -2.85
C THR A 469 -35.56 -6.87 -2.13
N ALA A 470 -36.06 -5.83 -1.48
CA ALA A 470 -35.23 -4.94 -0.66
C ALA A 470 -34.61 -5.68 0.53
N THR A 471 -33.37 -5.32 0.84
CA THR A 471 -32.57 -5.81 1.97
C THR A 471 -32.28 -4.69 2.96
N ASP A 472 -32.21 -5.06 4.25
CA ASP A 472 -31.78 -4.20 5.36
C ASP A 472 -30.25 -4.10 5.48
N LYS A 473 -29.53 -5.03 4.85
CA LYS A 473 -28.07 -4.98 4.70
C LYS A 473 -27.66 -4.01 3.60
N ASP A 474 -26.62 -3.22 3.88
CA ASP A 474 -25.99 -2.35 2.90
C ASP A 474 -25.35 -3.14 1.75
N ILE A 475 -25.52 -2.66 0.53
CA ILE A 475 -24.84 -3.19 -0.64
C ILE A 475 -23.54 -2.41 -0.85
N TYR A 476 -22.42 -3.06 -0.55
CA TYR A 476 -21.07 -2.50 -0.76
C TYR A 476 -20.54 -2.83 -2.16
N ILE A 477 -20.05 -1.82 -2.88
CA ILE A 477 -19.57 -1.94 -4.27
C ILE A 477 -18.13 -1.43 -4.50
N GLY A 478 -17.34 -1.26 -3.43
CA GLY A 478 -15.97 -0.75 -3.55
C GLY A 478 -15.88 0.60 -4.27
N ASN A 479 -15.04 0.69 -5.32
CA ASN A 479 -14.96 1.85 -6.23
C ASN A 479 -15.53 1.55 -7.63
N ALA A 480 -16.38 0.54 -7.77
CA ALA A 480 -16.92 0.09 -9.06
C ALA A 480 -17.91 1.12 -9.63
N GLY A 481 -17.41 1.96 -10.54
CA GLY A 481 -18.15 3.08 -11.10
C GLY A 481 -19.39 2.63 -11.87
N THR A 482 -19.23 1.62 -12.74
CA THR A 482 -20.33 1.11 -13.56
C THR A 482 -21.35 0.37 -12.69
N ALA A 483 -20.87 -0.43 -11.74
CA ALA A 483 -21.75 -1.09 -10.77
C ALA A 483 -22.63 -0.10 -10.02
N SER A 484 -22.07 1.03 -9.55
CA SER A 484 -22.87 2.03 -8.82
C SER A 484 -24.00 2.60 -9.67
N ARG A 485 -23.75 2.94 -10.94
CA ARG A 485 -24.77 3.54 -11.82
C ARG A 485 -25.83 2.53 -12.19
N PHE A 486 -25.44 1.29 -12.51
CA PHE A 486 -26.37 0.24 -12.89
C PHE A 486 -27.25 -0.19 -11.71
N LEU A 487 -26.63 -0.44 -10.55
CA LEU A 487 -27.35 -0.85 -9.35
C LEU A 487 -28.25 0.24 -8.80
N THR A 488 -27.92 1.54 -8.93
CA THR A 488 -28.83 2.62 -8.52
C THR A 488 -30.19 2.52 -9.20
N THR A 489 -30.22 2.25 -10.51
CA THR A 489 -31.48 2.06 -11.24
C THR A 489 -32.12 0.70 -10.96
N VAL A 490 -31.33 -0.38 -10.91
CA VAL A 490 -31.84 -1.74 -10.66
C VAL A 490 -32.47 -1.87 -9.27
N LEU A 491 -31.91 -1.20 -8.26
CA LEU A 491 -32.45 -1.18 -6.89
C LEU A 491 -33.84 -0.54 -6.81
N ALA A 492 -34.17 0.39 -7.71
CA ALA A 492 -35.51 0.96 -7.78
C ALA A 492 -36.59 -0.06 -8.21
N LEU A 493 -36.18 -1.19 -8.81
CA LEU A 493 -37.07 -2.29 -9.19
C LEU A 493 -37.45 -3.17 -8.00
N ALA A 494 -36.71 -3.11 -6.89
CA ALA A 494 -36.96 -3.96 -5.73
C ALA A 494 -38.32 -3.68 -5.11
N SER A 495 -39.03 -4.75 -4.75
CA SER A 495 -40.24 -4.70 -3.93
C SER A 495 -39.87 -4.59 -2.46
N SER A 496 -40.68 -3.87 -1.69
CA SER A 496 -40.54 -3.80 -0.25
C SER A 496 -40.76 -5.17 0.40
N THR A 497 -40.10 -5.39 1.53
CA THR A 497 -40.28 -6.56 2.39
C THR A 497 -40.75 -6.10 3.77
N ASP A 498 -41.19 -7.03 4.62
CA ASP A 498 -41.55 -6.72 6.01
C ASP A 498 -40.36 -6.14 6.80
N SER A 499 -39.14 -6.52 6.44
CA SER A 499 -37.89 -6.08 7.08
C SER A 499 -37.28 -4.82 6.45
N ALA A 500 -37.56 -4.51 5.18
CA ALA A 500 -36.92 -3.39 4.47
C ALA A 500 -37.84 -2.69 3.46
N LYS A 501 -37.96 -1.36 3.59
CA LYS A 501 -38.67 -0.48 2.64
C LYS A 501 -37.75 0.28 1.67
N SER A 502 -36.45 0.17 1.88
CA SER A 502 -35.40 0.79 1.07
C SER A 502 -34.14 -0.05 1.18
N THR A 503 -33.19 0.13 0.27
CA THR A 503 -31.86 -0.48 0.34
C THR A 503 -30.79 0.59 0.20
N ILE A 504 -29.71 0.43 0.95
CA ILE A 504 -28.58 1.36 0.94
C ILE A 504 -27.50 0.83 -0.02
N LEU A 505 -27.05 1.67 -0.94
CA LEU A 505 -25.93 1.42 -1.84
C LEU A 505 -24.73 2.28 -1.41
N THR A 506 -23.62 1.63 -1.07
CA THR A 506 -22.42 2.28 -0.50
C THR A 506 -21.13 1.74 -1.11
N GLY A 507 -20.00 2.40 -0.84
CA GLY A 507 -18.69 2.00 -1.37
C GLY A 507 -17.53 2.54 -0.54
N ASN A 508 -16.32 2.49 -1.09
CA ASN A 508 -15.15 3.01 -0.42
C ASN A 508 -15.10 4.55 -0.40
N SER A 509 -14.09 5.13 0.27
CA SER A 509 -13.92 6.59 0.38
C SER A 509 -13.86 7.31 -0.97
N ARG A 510 -13.26 6.70 -2.00
CA ARG A 510 -13.22 7.26 -3.36
C ARG A 510 -14.59 7.23 -4.04
N MET A 511 -15.40 6.18 -3.81
CA MET A 511 -16.76 6.11 -4.35
C MET A 511 -17.67 7.20 -3.74
N LYS A 512 -17.47 7.51 -2.46
CA LYS A 512 -18.26 8.52 -1.73
C LYS A 512 -18.10 9.95 -2.24
N ILE A 513 -17.08 10.20 -3.06
CA ILE A 513 -16.86 11.50 -3.73
C ILE A 513 -17.10 11.45 -5.25
N ARG A 514 -17.57 10.32 -5.79
CA ARG A 514 -17.84 10.17 -7.23
C ARG A 514 -19.25 10.66 -7.61
N PRO A 515 -19.38 11.44 -8.70
CA PRO A 515 -20.64 12.09 -9.05
C PRO A 515 -21.68 11.11 -9.61
N ILE A 516 -22.92 11.16 -9.11
CA ILE A 516 -24.08 10.39 -9.61
C ILE A 516 -25.36 11.24 -9.75
N GLY A 517 -25.29 12.53 -9.38
CA GLY A 517 -26.43 13.46 -9.31
C GLY A 517 -27.45 13.37 -10.44
N PRO A 518 -27.05 13.51 -11.73
CA PRO A 518 -28.00 13.50 -12.84
C PRO A 518 -28.87 12.23 -12.93
N LEU A 519 -28.31 11.07 -12.56
CA LEU A 519 -29.08 9.81 -12.52
C LEU A 519 -30.10 9.80 -11.38
N VAL A 520 -29.72 10.31 -10.21
CA VAL A 520 -30.61 10.43 -9.05
C VAL A 520 -31.75 11.41 -9.35
N ASP A 521 -31.44 12.55 -9.97
CA ASP A 521 -32.44 13.55 -10.35
C ASP A 521 -33.47 12.95 -11.32
N ALA A 522 -33.03 12.21 -12.33
CA ALA A 522 -33.92 11.53 -13.28
C ALA A 522 -34.82 10.48 -12.59
N LEU A 523 -34.30 9.72 -11.63
CA LEU A 523 -35.09 8.72 -10.89
C LEU A 523 -36.06 9.34 -9.89
N ARG A 524 -35.67 10.43 -9.21
CA ARG A 524 -36.55 11.20 -8.32
C ARG A 524 -37.72 11.80 -9.07
N LEU A 525 -37.46 12.42 -10.23
CA LEU A 525 -38.51 12.94 -11.11
C LEU A 525 -39.45 11.84 -11.62
N ASN A 526 -38.97 10.60 -11.70
CA ASN A 526 -39.73 9.44 -12.13
C ASN A 526 -40.28 8.59 -10.95
N GLY A 527 -40.51 9.22 -9.80
CA GLY A 527 -41.26 8.66 -8.68
C GLY A 527 -40.48 7.71 -7.76
N VAL A 528 -39.14 7.68 -7.84
CA VAL A 528 -38.31 6.89 -6.93
C VAL A 528 -37.79 7.78 -5.79
N SER A 529 -38.11 7.44 -4.55
CA SER A 529 -37.51 8.09 -3.38
C SER A 529 -36.04 7.69 -3.26
N ILE A 530 -35.12 8.66 -3.27
CA ILE A 530 -33.69 8.44 -3.11
C ILE A 530 -33.14 9.53 -2.20
N ASP A 531 -32.41 9.16 -1.14
CA ASP A 531 -31.75 10.10 -0.22
C ASP A 531 -30.23 9.95 -0.28
N TYR A 532 -29.52 11.08 -0.24
CA TYR A 532 -28.07 11.10 -0.01
C TYR A 532 -27.82 10.98 1.49
N LEU A 533 -27.00 10.01 1.91
CA LEU A 533 -26.74 9.77 3.35
C LEU A 533 -25.53 10.52 3.89
N GLU A 534 -24.61 10.92 3.01
CA GLU A 534 -23.39 11.65 3.38
C GLU A 534 -23.26 12.94 2.55
N SER A 535 -22.60 12.87 1.39
CA SER A 535 -22.41 14.02 0.50
C SER A 535 -23.48 14.10 -0.59
N GLU A 536 -23.93 15.32 -0.90
CA GLU A 536 -24.85 15.57 -2.02
C GLU A 536 -24.22 15.13 -3.36
N LYS A 537 -25.04 14.56 -4.24
CA LYS A 537 -24.66 14.12 -5.60
C LYS A 537 -23.63 12.98 -5.68
N SER A 538 -23.36 12.26 -4.60
CA SER A 538 -22.49 11.07 -4.56
C SER A 538 -23.06 9.98 -3.63
N LEU A 539 -22.44 8.79 -3.61
CA LEU A 539 -22.81 7.73 -2.65
C LEU A 539 -22.38 8.13 -1.21
N PRO A 540 -22.97 7.55 -0.15
CA PRO A 540 -23.98 6.48 -0.14
C PRO A 540 -25.41 6.96 -0.44
N LEU A 541 -26.20 6.11 -1.09
CA LEU A 541 -27.59 6.37 -1.46
C LEU A 541 -28.54 5.42 -0.74
N ARG A 542 -29.60 5.95 -0.12
CA ARG A 542 -30.76 5.15 0.30
C ARG A 542 -31.80 5.20 -0.81
N ILE A 543 -32.12 4.06 -1.40
CA ILE A 543 -33.02 3.95 -2.55
C ILE A 543 -34.30 3.23 -2.11
N GLY A 544 -35.45 3.87 -2.30
CA GLY A 544 -36.76 3.32 -1.97
C GLY A 544 -37.13 2.11 -2.83
N ALA A 545 -37.73 1.10 -2.19
CA ALA A 545 -38.18 -0.11 -2.84
C ALA A 545 -39.52 0.12 -3.58
N ALA A 546 -39.46 0.78 -4.74
CA ALA A 546 -40.62 1.29 -5.46
C ALA A 546 -41.39 0.21 -6.27
N GLY A 547 -40.81 -0.98 -6.47
CA GLY A 547 -41.34 -1.99 -7.38
C GLY A 547 -41.32 -1.54 -8.84
N GLY A 548 -40.32 -0.73 -9.22
CA GLY A 548 -40.22 -0.08 -10.52
C GLY A 548 -40.50 1.42 -10.45
N PHE A 549 -39.84 2.20 -11.30
CA PHE A 549 -40.14 3.63 -11.47
C PHE A 549 -41.42 3.84 -12.29
N GLU A 550 -42.00 5.04 -12.24
CA GLU A 550 -43.35 5.30 -12.80
C GLU A 550 -43.46 5.03 -14.30
N GLY A 551 -42.43 5.41 -15.07
CA GLY A 551 -42.43 5.29 -16.53
C GLY A 551 -43.04 6.52 -17.21
N GLY A 552 -43.41 6.42 -18.49
CA GLY A 552 -43.75 7.59 -19.30
C GLY A 552 -42.49 8.33 -19.77
N VAL A 553 -42.52 9.67 -19.79
CA VAL A 553 -41.41 10.47 -20.33
C VAL A 553 -40.29 10.62 -19.29
N ILE A 554 -39.06 10.28 -19.68
CA ILE A 554 -37.84 10.52 -18.90
C ILE A 554 -36.90 11.35 -19.76
N GLU A 555 -36.44 12.49 -19.25
CA GLU A 555 -35.53 13.38 -19.96
C GLU A 555 -34.14 13.37 -19.31
N LEU A 556 -33.09 13.29 -20.15
CA LEU A 556 -31.69 13.39 -19.76
C LEU A 556 -30.96 14.31 -20.74
N ALA A 557 -29.92 15.03 -20.32
CA ALA A 557 -29.13 15.83 -21.26
C ALA A 557 -28.30 14.93 -22.20
N ALA A 558 -28.13 15.30 -23.46
CA ALA A 558 -27.34 14.56 -24.46
C ALA A 558 -25.85 14.45 -24.10
N THR A 559 -25.36 15.36 -23.25
CA THR A 559 -23.99 15.42 -22.74
C THR A 559 -23.76 14.58 -21.48
N VAL A 560 -24.80 13.90 -20.95
CA VAL A 560 -24.63 13.06 -19.75
C VAL A 560 -23.85 11.78 -20.03
N SER A 561 -23.28 11.23 -18.96
CA SER A 561 -22.53 9.97 -19.00
C SER A 561 -23.34 8.82 -19.62
N SER A 562 -22.70 8.04 -20.50
CA SER A 562 -23.26 6.85 -21.12
C SER A 562 -23.77 5.82 -20.11
N GLN A 563 -23.20 5.80 -18.90
CA GLN A 563 -23.59 4.87 -17.83
C GLN A 563 -24.99 5.17 -17.28
N TYR A 564 -25.40 6.44 -17.22
CA TYR A 564 -26.72 6.83 -16.71
C TYR A 564 -27.83 6.46 -17.68
N VAL A 565 -27.66 6.82 -18.97
CA VAL A 565 -28.66 6.48 -20.00
C VAL A 565 -28.80 4.97 -20.15
N SER A 566 -27.68 4.23 -20.11
CA SER A 566 -27.69 2.77 -20.21
C SER A 566 -28.35 2.11 -19.00
N SER A 567 -28.14 2.62 -17.78
CA SER A 567 -28.78 2.04 -16.59
C SER A 567 -30.30 2.16 -16.63
N ILE A 568 -30.81 3.30 -17.09
CA ILE A 568 -32.26 3.53 -17.29
C ILE A 568 -32.79 2.60 -18.38
N LEU A 569 -32.13 2.51 -19.54
CA LEU A 569 -32.53 1.62 -20.63
C LEU A 569 -32.68 0.17 -20.17
N MET A 570 -31.71 -0.35 -19.39
CA MET A 570 -31.73 -1.73 -18.92
C MET A 570 -32.91 -2.02 -17.98
N ALA A 571 -33.29 -1.08 -17.13
CA ALA A 571 -34.35 -1.25 -16.14
C ALA A 571 -35.75 -0.81 -16.63
N ALA A 572 -35.81 -0.01 -17.69
CA ALA A 572 -37.05 0.55 -18.25
C ALA A 572 -38.16 -0.47 -18.58
N PRO A 573 -37.87 -1.69 -19.04
CA PRO A 573 -38.92 -2.69 -19.26
C PRO A 573 -39.70 -3.05 -17.99
N TYR A 574 -39.09 -2.88 -16.82
CA TYR A 574 -39.67 -3.17 -15.50
C TYR A 574 -40.30 -1.94 -14.82
N ALA A 575 -40.42 -0.82 -15.53
CA ALA A 575 -41.18 0.33 -15.06
C ALA A 575 -42.68 0.00 -14.96
N LYS A 576 -43.44 0.81 -14.21
CA LYS A 576 -44.90 0.64 -14.04
C LYS A 576 -45.67 0.90 -15.34
N LYS A 577 -45.13 1.74 -16.23
CA LYS A 577 -45.66 2.07 -17.56
C LYS A 577 -44.55 2.03 -18.62
N PRO A 578 -44.87 1.85 -19.91
CA PRO A 578 -43.90 2.01 -21.00
C PRO A 578 -43.14 3.33 -20.91
N VAL A 579 -41.86 3.32 -21.28
CA VAL A 579 -40.93 4.44 -21.12
C VAL A 579 -40.64 5.09 -22.46
N THR A 580 -40.66 6.41 -22.51
CA THR A 580 -40.15 7.23 -23.61
C THR A 580 -38.96 8.02 -23.09
N LEU A 581 -37.76 7.62 -23.48
CA LEU A 581 -36.50 8.25 -23.04
C LEU A 581 -36.07 9.31 -24.06
N LYS A 582 -35.96 10.56 -23.64
CA LYS A 582 -35.57 11.71 -24.47
C LYS A 582 -34.19 12.24 -24.07
N LEU A 583 -33.30 12.41 -25.04
CA LEU A 583 -31.98 13.04 -24.83
C LEU A 583 -31.97 14.47 -25.36
N VAL A 584 -31.89 15.46 -24.47
CA VAL A 584 -32.04 16.89 -24.78
C VAL A 584 -30.68 17.60 -24.90
N GLY A 585 -30.50 18.49 -25.88
CA GLY A 585 -29.32 19.36 -25.97
C GLY A 585 -28.22 18.96 -26.96
N GLY A 586 -28.55 18.23 -28.05
CA GLY A 586 -27.65 17.99 -29.19
C GLY A 586 -27.34 16.51 -29.45
N LYS A 587 -26.29 16.23 -30.25
CA LYS A 587 -25.84 14.85 -30.57
C LYS A 587 -25.36 14.16 -29.29
N PRO A 588 -25.88 12.98 -28.93
CA PRO A 588 -25.46 12.28 -27.72
C PRO A 588 -24.00 11.85 -27.80
N ILE A 589 -23.20 12.22 -26.79
CA ILE A 589 -21.80 11.77 -26.68
C ILE A 589 -21.73 10.24 -26.45
N SER A 590 -22.85 9.65 -26.01
CA SER A 590 -22.97 8.25 -25.59
C SER A 590 -23.62 7.32 -26.62
N GLN A 591 -23.80 7.76 -27.88
CA GLN A 591 -24.59 7.03 -28.88
C GLN A 591 -24.19 5.56 -29.04
N LEU A 592 -22.90 5.25 -29.20
CA LEU A 592 -22.44 3.87 -29.37
C LEU A 592 -22.78 2.97 -28.16
N TYR A 593 -22.78 3.52 -26.95
CA TYR A 593 -23.17 2.77 -25.75
C TYR A 593 -24.69 2.59 -25.64
N ILE A 594 -25.47 3.53 -26.17
CA ILE A 594 -26.92 3.41 -26.29
C ILE A 594 -27.25 2.29 -27.27
N ASP A 595 -26.63 2.32 -28.45
CA ASP A 595 -26.81 1.32 -29.52
C ASP A 595 -26.42 -0.08 -29.02
N MET A 596 -25.28 -0.20 -28.34
CA MET A 596 -24.86 -1.43 -27.66
C MET A 596 -25.93 -1.93 -26.69
N THR A 597 -26.45 -1.05 -25.82
CA THR A 597 -27.44 -1.44 -24.82
C THR A 597 -28.74 -1.92 -25.49
N ILE A 598 -29.22 -1.21 -26.52
CA ILE A 598 -30.43 -1.58 -27.27
C ILE A 598 -30.25 -2.91 -28.01
N ALA A 599 -29.11 -3.14 -28.64
CA ALA A 599 -28.83 -4.40 -29.33
C ALA A 599 -28.78 -5.59 -28.36
N MET A 600 -28.21 -5.38 -27.16
CA MET A 600 -28.23 -6.38 -26.10
C MET A 600 -29.65 -6.61 -25.57
N MET A 601 -30.45 -5.56 -25.35
CA MET A 601 -31.87 -5.70 -24.96
C MET A 601 -32.62 -6.59 -25.95
N LYS A 602 -32.38 -6.41 -27.25
CA LYS A 602 -32.97 -7.24 -28.31
C LYS A 602 -32.53 -8.70 -28.21
N SER A 603 -31.26 -8.94 -27.91
CA SER A 603 -30.71 -10.29 -27.69
C SER A 603 -31.35 -11.01 -26.50
N PHE A 604 -31.83 -10.24 -25.51
CA PHE A 604 -32.59 -10.71 -24.35
C PHE A 604 -34.12 -10.56 -24.54
N GLY A 605 -34.59 -10.38 -25.78
CA GLY A 605 -36.00 -10.45 -26.14
C GLY A 605 -36.82 -9.16 -26.02
N ILE A 606 -36.20 -8.00 -25.75
CA ILE A 606 -36.88 -6.70 -25.69
C ILE A 606 -36.42 -5.80 -26.85
N VAL A 607 -37.36 -5.37 -27.69
CA VAL A 607 -37.08 -4.50 -28.83
C VAL A 607 -37.41 -3.04 -28.47
N VAL A 608 -36.41 -2.16 -28.56
CA VAL A 608 -36.56 -0.71 -28.41
C VAL A 608 -36.76 -0.08 -29.78
N SER A 609 -37.70 0.85 -29.90
CA SER A 609 -38.00 1.55 -31.16
C SER A 609 -37.56 3.01 -31.07
N PRO A 610 -36.64 3.49 -31.92
CA PRO A 610 -36.36 4.93 -32.01
C PRO A 610 -37.60 5.66 -32.54
N SER A 611 -37.82 6.89 -32.08
CA SER A 611 -38.90 7.74 -32.57
C SER A 611 -38.65 8.15 -34.02
N THR A 612 -39.70 8.14 -34.84
CA THR A 612 -39.65 8.61 -36.23
C THR A 612 -39.93 10.11 -36.35
N THR A 613 -40.36 10.76 -35.27
CA THR A 613 -40.78 12.17 -35.27
C THR A 613 -39.91 13.07 -34.39
N GLU A 614 -39.22 12.51 -33.40
CA GLU A 614 -38.37 13.24 -32.45
C GLU A 614 -36.97 12.63 -32.43
N GLU A 615 -35.95 13.42 -32.75
CA GLU A 615 -34.56 12.97 -32.72
C GLU A 615 -34.13 12.60 -31.28
N ASN A 616 -33.21 11.64 -31.15
CA ASN A 616 -32.68 11.16 -29.87
C ASN A 616 -33.75 10.76 -28.83
N THR A 617 -34.88 10.23 -29.31
CA THR A 617 -35.99 9.74 -28.49
C THR A 617 -36.20 8.26 -28.72
N TYR A 618 -36.31 7.48 -27.64
CA TYR A 618 -36.39 6.02 -27.67
C TYR A 618 -37.64 5.54 -26.94
N HIS A 619 -38.46 4.71 -27.60
CA HIS A 619 -39.64 4.07 -27.03
C HIS A 619 -39.28 2.67 -26.54
N ILE A 620 -39.34 2.48 -25.22
CA ILE A 620 -39.03 1.22 -24.55
C ILE A 620 -40.34 0.57 -24.06
N PRO A 621 -40.64 -0.68 -24.49
CA PRO A 621 -41.85 -1.37 -24.05
C PRO A 621 -41.73 -1.84 -22.60
N GLN A 622 -42.87 -2.01 -21.94
CA GLN A 622 -42.97 -2.70 -20.66
C GLN A 622 -42.94 -4.22 -20.88
N GLY A 623 -42.11 -4.95 -20.13
CA GLY A 623 -41.95 -6.40 -20.27
C GLY A 623 -40.80 -6.95 -19.42
N ALA A 624 -40.55 -8.26 -19.55
CA ALA A 624 -39.44 -8.93 -18.89
C ALA A 624 -38.48 -9.52 -19.93
N TYR A 625 -37.18 -9.48 -19.65
CA TYR A 625 -36.18 -10.12 -20.48
C TYR A 625 -36.37 -11.65 -20.50
N LYS A 626 -36.16 -12.25 -21.66
CA LYS A 626 -36.09 -13.69 -21.87
C LYS A 626 -34.63 -14.07 -22.02
N ASN A 627 -34.09 -14.79 -21.04
CA ASN A 627 -32.69 -15.20 -21.08
C ASN A 627 -32.44 -16.14 -22.27
N PRO A 628 -31.41 -15.86 -23.10
CA PRO A 628 -30.92 -16.85 -24.04
C PRO A 628 -30.25 -17.99 -23.27
N ALA A 629 -30.21 -19.19 -23.85
CA ALA A 629 -29.52 -20.32 -23.23
C ALA A 629 -28.02 -20.04 -23.02
N GLU A 630 -27.42 -19.30 -23.95
CA GLU A 630 -26.02 -18.90 -23.93
C GLU A 630 -25.88 -17.46 -24.45
N TYR A 631 -24.99 -16.69 -23.82
CA TYR A 631 -24.58 -15.37 -24.27
C TYR A 631 -23.05 -15.28 -24.24
N VAL A 632 -22.43 -15.09 -25.40
CA VAL A 632 -20.98 -14.94 -25.52
C VAL A 632 -20.65 -13.46 -25.47
N VAL A 633 -19.88 -13.06 -24.46
CA VAL A 633 -19.38 -11.69 -24.39
C VAL A 633 -18.26 -11.53 -25.41
N GLU A 634 -18.39 -10.53 -26.28
CA GLU A 634 -17.30 -10.14 -27.19
C GLU A 634 -16.06 -9.78 -26.37
N SER A 635 -14.89 -10.14 -26.89
CA SER A 635 -13.63 -9.63 -26.35
C SER A 635 -13.60 -8.10 -26.39
N ASP A 636 -12.80 -7.47 -25.53
CA ASP A 636 -12.61 -6.03 -25.54
C ASP A 636 -12.00 -5.59 -26.88
N ALA A 637 -12.73 -4.80 -27.65
CA ALA A 637 -12.32 -4.46 -29.02
C ALA A 637 -11.07 -3.58 -29.06
N SER A 638 -10.85 -2.72 -28.06
CA SER A 638 -9.61 -1.97 -27.93
C SER A 638 -8.43 -2.91 -27.68
N SER A 639 -8.59 -3.89 -26.79
CA SER A 639 -7.57 -4.91 -26.50
C SER A 639 -7.30 -5.82 -27.70
N ALA A 640 -8.32 -6.13 -28.49
CA ALA A 640 -8.19 -6.90 -29.73
C ALA A 640 -7.30 -6.21 -30.78
N THR A 641 -7.11 -4.89 -30.70
CA THR A 641 -6.23 -4.18 -31.63
C THR A 641 -4.77 -4.61 -31.53
N TYR A 642 -4.28 -4.93 -30.33
CA TYR A 642 -2.87 -5.30 -30.10
C TYR A 642 -2.45 -6.59 -30.84
N PRO A 643 -3.10 -7.75 -30.63
CA PRO A 643 -2.75 -8.99 -31.33
C PRO A 643 -3.01 -8.90 -32.85
N LEU A 644 -4.05 -8.18 -33.28
CA LEU A 644 -4.28 -7.93 -34.72
C LEU A 644 -3.15 -7.08 -35.32
N SER A 645 -2.61 -6.13 -34.56
CA SER A 645 -1.52 -5.26 -34.98
C SER A 645 -0.17 -5.96 -34.98
N VAL A 646 0.06 -6.95 -34.10
CA VAL A 646 1.22 -7.84 -34.21
C VAL A 646 1.19 -8.58 -35.55
N ALA A 647 0.04 -9.12 -35.96
CA ALA A 647 -0.09 -9.75 -37.28
C ALA A 647 0.13 -8.75 -38.43
N ALA A 648 -0.44 -7.55 -38.32
CA ALA A 648 -0.28 -6.48 -39.31
C ALA A 648 1.19 -6.08 -39.52
N ILE A 649 1.94 -5.83 -38.43
CA ILE A 649 3.31 -5.31 -38.49
C ILE A 649 4.34 -6.39 -38.86
N THR A 650 4.06 -7.66 -38.56
CA THR A 650 4.96 -8.79 -38.82
C THR A 650 4.63 -9.58 -40.09
N GLY A 651 3.55 -9.25 -40.79
CA GLY A 651 3.12 -9.97 -41.99
C GLY A 651 2.63 -11.40 -41.72
N THR A 652 2.19 -11.68 -40.50
CA THR A 652 1.62 -12.97 -40.08
C THR A 652 0.09 -12.90 -40.02
N THR A 653 -0.58 -13.96 -39.56
CA THR A 653 -2.04 -14.03 -39.45
C THR A 653 -2.51 -14.14 -38.00
N CYS A 654 -3.52 -13.35 -37.64
CA CYS A 654 -4.21 -13.43 -36.34
C CYS A 654 -5.72 -13.39 -36.54
N THR A 655 -6.43 -14.25 -35.81
CA THR A 655 -7.89 -14.32 -35.77
C THR A 655 -8.40 -14.00 -34.37
N ILE A 656 -9.37 -13.09 -34.29
CA ILE A 656 -10.20 -12.87 -33.10
C ILE A 656 -11.55 -13.56 -33.34
N PRO A 657 -11.92 -14.60 -32.57
CA PRO A 657 -13.01 -15.50 -32.93
C PRO A 657 -14.40 -14.99 -32.54
N ASN A 658 -14.49 -13.91 -31.77
CA ASN A 658 -15.73 -13.39 -31.17
C ASN A 658 -15.94 -11.87 -31.36
N ILE A 659 -15.19 -11.25 -32.28
CA ILE A 659 -15.43 -9.89 -32.77
C ILE A 659 -15.53 -9.97 -34.29
N GLY A 660 -16.68 -9.60 -34.86
CA GLY A 660 -16.88 -9.56 -36.31
C GLY A 660 -17.56 -8.29 -36.78
N SER A 661 -18.16 -8.33 -37.97
CA SER A 661 -18.81 -7.16 -38.58
C SER A 661 -20.07 -6.69 -37.84
N ALA A 662 -20.66 -7.53 -36.98
CA ALA A 662 -21.82 -7.17 -36.15
C ALA A 662 -21.45 -6.70 -34.73
N SER A 663 -20.15 -6.51 -34.45
CA SER A 663 -19.70 -6.09 -33.12
C SER A 663 -20.37 -4.81 -32.66
N LEU A 664 -20.71 -4.76 -31.38
CA LEU A 664 -21.34 -3.60 -30.73
C LEU A 664 -20.33 -2.52 -30.31
N GLN A 665 -19.04 -2.73 -30.57
CA GLN A 665 -17.96 -1.91 -30.06
C GLN A 665 -17.39 -1.01 -31.17
N GLY A 666 -17.27 0.29 -30.90
CA GLY A 666 -16.70 1.25 -31.85
C GLY A 666 -15.28 0.88 -32.29
N ASP A 667 -14.43 0.48 -31.34
CA ASP A 667 -13.06 0.04 -31.59
C ASP A 667 -12.93 -1.19 -32.50
N ALA A 668 -13.98 -1.99 -32.68
CA ALA A 668 -13.95 -3.14 -33.60
C ALA A 668 -13.78 -2.70 -35.07
N ARG A 669 -14.10 -1.44 -35.37
CA ARG A 669 -13.90 -0.81 -36.68
C ARG A 669 -12.42 -0.72 -37.06
N PHE A 670 -11.49 -0.80 -36.09
CA PHE A 670 -10.05 -0.71 -36.31
C PHE A 670 -9.53 -1.65 -37.41
N ALA A 671 -10.02 -2.89 -37.47
CA ALA A 671 -9.58 -3.84 -38.48
C ALA A 671 -9.90 -3.37 -39.91
N VAL A 672 -11.11 -2.84 -40.14
CA VAL A 672 -11.58 -2.43 -41.47
C VAL A 672 -11.13 -1.02 -41.82
N GLU A 673 -11.09 -0.12 -40.85
CA GLU A 673 -10.87 1.32 -41.07
C GLU A 673 -9.42 1.75 -40.87
N VAL A 674 -8.58 0.91 -40.25
CA VAL A 674 -7.14 1.18 -40.07
C VAL A 674 -6.30 0.11 -40.77
N LEU A 675 -6.42 -1.16 -40.37
CA LEU A 675 -5.51 -2.21 -40.85
C LEU A 675 -5.67 -2.52 -42.35
N LYS A 676 -6.91 -2.57 -42.85
CA LYS A 676 -7.17 -2.79 -44.28
C LYS A 676 -6.64 -1.65 -45.16
N PRO A 677 -6.86 -0.34 -44.84
CA PRO A 677 -6.18 0.77 -45.53
C PRO A 677 -4.66 0.72 -45.47
N MET A 678 -4.08 0.26 -44.35
CA MET A 678 -2.63 0.03 -44.23
C MET A 678 -2.11 -1.13 -45.10
N GLY A 679 -2.98 -1.87 -45.80
CA GLY A 679 -2.61 -2.92 -46.74
C GLY A 679 -2.74 -4.34 -46.22
N CYS A 680 -3.36 -4.54 -45.05
CA CYS A 680 -3.65 -5.88 -44.54
C CYS A 680 -4.81 -6.54 -45.31
N THR A 681 -4.79 -7.87 -45.38
CA THR A 681 -5.96 -8.65 -45.81
C THR A 681 -6.85 -8.88 -44.59
N VAL A 682 -8.04 -8.30 -44.60
CA VAL A 682 -9.00 -8.36 -43.49
C VAL A 682 -10.27 -9.07 -43.94
N ASN A 683 -10.50 -10.25 -43.35
CA ASN A 683 -11.66 -11.09 -43.60
C ASN A 683 -12.53 -11.12 -42.33
N GLN A 684 -13.77 -10.65 -42.45
CA GLN A 684 -14.73 -10.66 -41.35
C GLN A 684 -15.93 -11.55 -41.68
N THR A 685 -16.36 -12.30 -40.68
CA THR A 685 -17.72 -12.85 -40.60
C THR A 685 -18.53 -11.97 -39.65
N GLU A 686 -19.78 -12.34 -39.37
CA GLU A 686 -20.61 -11.63 -38.39
C GLU A 686 -19.95 -11.54 -37.01
N ASN A 687 -19.25 -12.61 -36.59
CA ASN A 687 -18.72 -12.76 -35.23
C ASN A 687 -17.20 -12.98 -35.14
N SER A 688 -16.46 -12.98 -36.25
CA SER A 688 -15.00 -13.19 -36.24
C SER A 688 -14.28 -12.28 -37.22
N THR A 689 -13.06 -11.86 -36.85
CA THR A 689 -12.17 -11.00 -37.63
C THR A 689 -10.81 -11.69 -37.77
N THR A 690 -10.40 -11.94 -39.02
CA THR A 690 -9.06 -12.46 -39.34
C THR A 690 -8.27 -11.41 -40.12
N VAL A 691 -7.05 -11.12 -39.66
CA VAL A 691 -6.14 -10.16 -40.28
C VAL A 691 -4.85 -10.87 -40.67
N THR A 692 -4.44 -10.71 -41.92
CA THR A 692 -3.10 -11.07 -42.39
C THR A 692 -2.35 -9.81 -42.81
N GLY A 693 -1.21 -9.54 -42.18
CA GLY A 693 -0.40 -8.37 -42.50
C GLY A 693 0.23 -8.45 -43.90
N PRO A 694 0.58 -7.32 -44.52
CA PRO A 694 1.43 -7.32 -45.71
C PRO A 694 2.84 -7.83 -45.37
N LYS A 695 3.69 -8.03 -46.39
CA LYS A 695 5.12 -8.31 -46.15
C LYS A 695 5.70 -7.28 -45.17
N ILE A 696 6.56 -7.74 -44.25
CA ILE A 696 7.19 -6.90 -43.22
C ILE A 696 7.78 -5.64 -43.86
N GLY A 697 7.44 -4.48 -43.28
CA GLY A 697 7.87 -3.16 -43.77
C GLY A 697 7.05 -2.56 -44.91
N ASN A 698 6.01 -3.26 -45.40
CA ASN A 698 5.15 -2.78 -46.48
C ASN A 698 3.77 -2.26 -46.01
N LEU A 699 3.63 -1.92 -44.73
CA LEU A 699 2.44 -1.19 -44.27
C LEU A 699 2.38 0.19 -44.93
N LYS A 700 1.19 0.60 -45.37
CA LYS A 700 0.95 1.86 -46.05
C LYS A 700 0.52 2.95 -45.07
N PRO A 701 1.00 4.19 -45.21
CA PRO A 701 0.49 5.31 -44.40
C PRO A 701 -0.96 5.63 -44.78
N ILE A 702 -1.75 6.14 -43.83
CA ILE A 702 -3.13 6.59 -44.07
C ILE A 702 -3.12 8.12 -44.09
N PRO A 703 -3.44 8.79 -45.21
CA PRO A 703 -3.37 10.25 -45.30
C PRO A 703 -4.16 10.98 -44.20
N HIS A 704 -5.33 10.46 -43.84
CA HIS A 704 -6.18 10.95 -42.75
C HIS A 704 -7.10 9.83 -42.25
N VAL A 705 -7.24 9.69 -40.94
CA VAL A 705 -8.25 8.83 -40.30
C VAL A 705 -8.87 9.57 -39.10
N ASP A 706 -10.19 9.62 -39.07
CA ASP A 706 -10.96 10.08 -37.91
C ASP A 706 -11.12 8.90 -36.95
N MET A 707 -10.67 9.06 -35.71
CA MET A 707 -10.74 8.03 -34.69
C MET A 707 -11.67 8.38 -33.51
N GLU A 708 -12.62 9.33 -33.66
CA GLU A 708 -13.58 9.69 -32.59
C GLU A 708 -14.32 8.46 -32.04
N THR A 709 -14.74 7.56 -32.93
CA THR A 709 -15.50 6.35 -32.58
C THR A 709 -14.66 5.17 -32.10
N MET A 710 -13.33 5.26 -32.23
CA MET A 710 -12.35 4.24 -31.80
C MET A 710 -11.21 4.91 -31.04
N THR A 711 -11.57 5.87 -30.21
CA THR A 711 -10.67 6.85 -29.59
C THR A 711 -9.53 6.21 -28.82
N ASP A 712 -9.75 5.04 -28.23
CA ASP A 712 -8.78 4.35 -27.39
C ASP A 712 -7.82 3.45 -28.20
N ALA A 713 -8.12 3.18 -29.48
CA ALA A 713 -7.27 2.41 -30.40
C ALA A 713 -6.21 3.27 -31.12
N PHE A 714 -6.22 4.59 -30.91
CA PHE A 714 -5.31 5.49 -31.63
C PHE A 714 -3.84 5.22 -31.31
N LEU A 715 -3.52 4.77 -30.08
CA LEU A 715 -2.14 4.46 -29.68
C LEU A 715 -1.60 3.29 -30.52
N THR A 716 -2.43 2.27 -30.73
CA THR A 716 -2.10 1.13 -31.59
C THR A 716 -1.91 1.55 -33.04
N ALA A 717 -2.80 2.42 -33.57
CA ALA A 717 -2.66 2.98 -34.91
C ALA A 717 -1.36 3.80 -35.06
N THR A 718 -1.02 4.60 -34.05
CA THR A 718 0.20 5.42 -34.02
C THR A 718 1.46 4.55 -34.03
N ALA A 719 1.47 3.45 -33.26
CA ALA A 719 2.58 2.49 -33.26
C ALA A 719 2.78 1.81 -34.62
N LEU A 720 1.70 1.49 -35.34
CA LEU A 720 1.78 0.97 -36.71
C LEU A 720 2.26 2.04 -37.70
N ALA A 721 1.70 3.25 -37.61
CA ALA A 721 2.05 4.37 -38.49
C ALA A 721 3.54 4.75 -38.40
N ALA A 722 4.19 4.52 -37.26
CA ALA A 722 5.62 4.74 -37.06
C ALA A 722 6.52 3.98 -38.05
N VAL A 723 6.07 2.81 -38.54
CA VAL A 723 6.82 1.96 -39.47
C VAL A 723 6.26 1.99 -40.91
N CYS A 724 5.36 2.93 -41.19
CA CYS A 724 4.81 3.18 -42.52
C CYS A 724 5.57 4.34 -43.18
N PRO A 725 6.36 4.13 -44.25
CA PRO A 725 7.04 5.23 -44.93
C PRO A 725 6.03 6.28 -45.44
N GLY A 726 6.03 7.47 -44.83
CA GLY A 726 5.14 8.56 -45.20
C GLY A 726 4.35 9.13 -44.02
N LYS A 727 3.42 10.04 -44.32
CA LYS A 727 2.66 10.81 -43.33
C LYS A 727 1.33 10.14 -43.03
N THR A 728 1.04 9.91 -41.74
CA THR A 728 -0.28 9.49 -41.26
C THR A 728 -0.85 10.54 -40.32
N GLN A 729 -2.11 10.94 -40.52
CA GLN A 729 -2.79 11.92 -39.68
C GLN A 729 -4.00 11.29 -38.99
N ILE A 730 -4.07 11.41 -37.66
CA ILE A 730 -5.17 10.91 -36.81
C ILE A 730 -5.86 12.11 -36.14
N THR A 731 -7.19 12.20 -36.21
CA THR A 731 -8.02 13.28 -35.65
C THR A 731 -9.17 12.73 -34.77
N GLY A 732 -9.94 13.60 -34.11
CA GLY A 732 -11.11 13.21 -33.30
C GLY A 732 -10.77 12.66 -31.90
N ILE A 733 -9.57 12.92 -31.39
CA ILE A 733 -9.04 12.32 -30.14
C ILE A 733 -8.66 13.35 -29.06
N ALA A 734 -9.23 14.57 -29.09
CA ALA A 734 -8.97 15.61 -28.08
C ALA A 734 -9.17 15.12 -26.62
N ASN A 735 -10.12 14.21 -26.41
CA ASN A 735 -10.40 13.61 -25.11
C ASN A 735 -9.23 12.81 -24.53
N GLN A 736 -8.24 12.38 -25.32
CA GLN A 736 -7.09 11.57 -24.89
C GLN A 736 -6.04 12.36 -24.10
N ARG A 737 -6.16 13.69 -24.04
CA ARG A 737 -5.26 14.60 -23.30
C ARG A 737 -5.44 14.55 -21.78
N VAL A 738 -6.65 14.18 -21.32
CA VAL A 738 -7.07 14.22 -19.90
C VAL A 738 -7.57 12.85 -19.41
N LYS A 739 -7.06 11.76 -20.00
CA LYS A 739 -7.41 10.40 -19.61
C LYS A 739 -6.58 9.96 -18.40
N GLU A 740 -5.69 8.99 -18.58
CA GLU A 740 -4.83 8.48 -17.52
C GLU A 740 -3.58 9.34 -17.43
N CYS A 741 -2.98 9.61 -18.60
CA CYS A 741 -1.98 10.65 -18.84
C CYS A 741 -2.38 11.49 -20.07
N ASN A 742 -1.54 12.45 -20.47
CA ASN A 742 -1.67 13.08 -21.78
C ASN A 742 -1.15 12.13 -22.87
N ARG A 743 -2.00 11.20 -23.31
CA ARG A 743 -1.61 10.09 -24.20
C ARG A 743 -1.08 10.56 -25.56
N ILE A 744 -1.56 11.70 -26.05
CA ILE A 744 -1.08 12.26 -27.32
C ILE A 744 0.38 12.70 -27.16
N ALA A 745 0.69 13.44 -26.10
CA ALA A 745 2.05 13.85 -25.78
C ALA A 745 2.95 12.65 -25.46
N ALA A 746 2.44 11.66 -24.72
CA ALA A 746 3.16 10.43 -24.41
C ALA A 746 3.55 9.67 -25.68
N MET A 747 2.64 9.46 -26.63
CA MET A 747 2.96 8.79 -27.89
C MET A 747 4.02 9.55 -28.70
N ARG A 748 3.94 10.89 -28.77
CA ARG A 748 4.94 11.74 -29.43
C ARG A 748 6.32 11.55 -28.81
N GLU A 749 6.42 11.64 -27.48
CA GLU A 749 7.69 11.56 -26.74
C GLU A 749 8.32 10.19 -26.81
N GLN A 750 7.52 9.13 -26.64
CA GLN A 750 8.04 7.77 -26.65
C GLN A 750 8.42 7.31 -28.07
N LEU A 751 7.74 7.79 -29.13
CA LEU A 751 8.12 7.52 -30.52
C LEU A 751 9.37 8.29 -30.96
N ASP A 752 9.62 9.48 -30.43
CA ASP A 752 10.84 10.25 -30.71
C ASP A 752 12.10 9.45 -30.32
N LYS A 753 12.02 8.60 -29.27
CA LYS A 753 13.11 7.68 -28.88
C LYS A 753 13.48 6.71 -29.99
N PHE A 754 12.53 6.30 -30.83
CA PHE A 754 12.76 5.47 -32.03
C PHE A 754 13.19 6.29 -33.26
N GLY A 755 13.35 7.61 -33.11
CA GLY A 755 13.66 8.55 -34.19
C GLY A 755 12.48 8.86 -35.10
N ILE A 756 11.24 8.70 -34.60
CA ILE A 756 10.00 8.96 -35.33
C ILE A 756 9.44 10.31 -34.87
N GLN A 757 9.36 11.25 -35.80
CA GLN A 757 8.83 12.58 -35.51
C GLN A 757 7.30 12.57 -35.54
N CYS A 758 6.71 13.12 -34.49
CA CYS A 758 5.26 13.32 -34.40
C CYS A 758 4.95 14.79 -34.14
N LEU A 759 3.86 15.30 -34.74
CA LEU A 759 3.32 16.63 -34.50
C LEU A 759 1.98 16.50 -33.77
N GLU A 760 1.85 17.22 -32.66
CA GLU A 760 0.60 17.30 -31.92
C GLU A 760 -0.35 18.31 -32.58
N LEU A 761 -1.60 17.89 -32.82
CA LEU A 761 -2.66 18.71 -33.40
C LEU A 761 -3.66 19.10 -32.31
N ASP A 762 -4.56 20.05 -32.59
CA ASP A 762 -5.58 20.50 -31.61
C ASP A 762 -6.39 19.32 -31.01
N ASP A 763 -6.82 18.40 -31.87
CA ASP A 763 -7.61 17.20 -31.52
C ASP A 763 -6.99 15.89 -32.03
N GLY A 764 -5.68 15.86 -32.28
CA GLY A 764 -5.07 14.76 -33.03
C GLY A 764 -3.55 14.65 -32.94
N ILE A 765 -3.00 13.75 -33.76
CA ILE A 765 -1.56 13.53 -33.91
C ILE A 765 -1.22 13.22 -35.37
N GLU A 766 -0.12 13.78 -35.85
CA GLU A 766 0.48 13.46 -37.14
C GLU A 766 1.80 12.72 -36.92
N ILE A 767 1.99 11.62 -37.65
CA ILE A 767 3.15 10.73 -37.53
C ILE A 767 3.89 10.71 -38.86
N LEU A 768 5.19 11.02 -38.84
CA LEU A 768 6.10 10.86 -39.97
C LEU A 768 6.80 9.50 -39.86
N GLY A 769 6.14 8.47 -40.37
CA GLY A 769 6.62 7.11 -40.31
C GLY A 769 7.81 6.86 -41.24
N LYS A 770 8.63 5.88 -40.86
CA LYS A 770 9.88 5.53 -41.55
C LYS A 770 9.89 4.07 -41.98
N PRO A 771 10.67 3.70 -43.01
CA PRO A 771 10.93 2.30 -43.29
C PRO A 771 11.66 1.65 -42.11
N LEU A 772 11.42 0.35 -41.88
CA LEU A 772 12.04 -0.40 -40.78
C LEU A 772 13.58 -0.31 -40.78
N SER A 773 14.21 -0.19 -41.95
CA SER A 773 15.66 0.00 -42.08
C SER A 773 16.18 1.30 -41.47
N GLU A 774 15.32 2.29 -41.24
CA GLU A 774 15.64 3.59 -40.65
C GLU A 774 15.10 3.75 -39.22
N LEU A 775 14.35 2.76 -38.71
CA LEU A 775 13.89 2.75 -37.33
C LEU A 775 15.11 2.60 -36.41
N LYS A 776 15.23 3.47 -35.40
CA LYS A 776 16.34 3.40 -34.45
C LYS A 776 15.97 2.50 -33.28
N ALA A 777 16.99 1.88 -32.67
CA ALA A 777 16.83 1.38 -31.30
C ALA A 777 16.49 2.57 -30.39
N PRO A 778 15.58 2.39 -29.41
CA PRO A 778 15.16 3.50 -28.58
C PRO A 778 16.35 4.03 -27.76
N SER A 779 16.55 5.34 -27.76
CA SER A 779 17.69 5.99 -27.09
C SER A 779 17.70 5.81 -25.56
N LYS A 780 16.54 5.51 -24.98
CA LYS A 780 16.28 5.21 -23.57
C LYS A 780 15.18 4.15 -23.47
N THR A 781 14.90 3.66 -22.26
CA THR A 781 13.73 2.79 -21.99
C THR A 781 12.41 3.50 -22.33
N ILE A 782 11.38 2.72 -22.68
CA ILE A 782 10.03 3.22 -22.97
C ILE A 782 9.27 3.34 -21.65
N HIS A 783 8.86 4.58 -21.33
CA HIS A 783 8.07 4.89 -20.14
C HIS A 783 6.58 4.82 -20.48
N CYS A 784 5.79 4.18 -19.63
CA CYS A 784 4.38 3.89 -19.89
C CYS A 784 3.43 4.82 -19.12
N TYR A 785 3.91 5.61 -18.16
CA TYR A 785 3.11 6.56 -17.37
C TYR A 785 1.96 5.86 -16.61
N ASP A 786 2.21 4.63 -16.14
CA ASP A 786 1.19 3.69 -15.63
C ASP A 786 -0.03 3.49 -16.58
N ASP A 787 0.14 3.75 -17.88
CA ASP A 787 -0.90 3.58 -18.89
C ASP A 787 -0.72 2.28 -19.67
N HIS A 788 -1.60 1.34 -19.38
CA HIS A 788 -1.70 0.04 -20.05
C HIS A 788 -1.73 0.12 -21.58
N ARG A 789 -2.35 1.15 -22.17
CA ARG A 789 -2.46 1.28 -23.63
C ARG A 789 -1.14 1.69 -24.26
N VAL A 790 -0.35 2.52 -23.56
CA VAL A 790 1.00 2.91 -23.99
C VAL A 790 1.89 1.67 -24.01
N ALA A 791 1.93 0.92 -22.90
CA ALA A 791 2.73 -0.30 -22.78
C ALA A 791 2.43 -1.33 -23.89
N MET A 792 1.14 -1.64 -24.10
CA MET A 792 0.75 -2.63 -25.12
C MET A 792 1.01 -2.13 -26.55
N SER A 793 0.81 -0.84 -26.84
CA SER A 793 1.10 -0.27 -28.18
C SER A 793 2.59 -0.32 -28.50
N PHE A 794 3.45 0.05 -27.55
CA PHE A 794 4.90 -0.06 -27.75
C PHE A 794 5.40 -1.51 -27.75
N SER A 795 4.71 -2.43 -27.08
CA SER A 795 5.04 -3.85 -27.20
C SER A 795 4.85 -4.37 -28.64
N VAL A 796 3.83 -3.89 -29.37
CA VAL A 796 3.61 -4.22 -30.78
C VAL A 796 4.75 -3.70 -31.66
N LEU A 797 5.13 -2.42 -31.50
CA LEU A 797 6.23 -1.82 -32.24
C LEU A 797 7.57 -2.55 -31.97
N SER A 798 7.78 -2.96 -30.72
CA SER A 798 9.01 -3.62 -30.28
C SER A 798 9.26 -4.97 -30.96
N VAL A 799 8.21 -5.65 -31.44
CA VAL A 799 8.34 -6.94 -32.15
C VAL A 799 9.12 -6.80 -33.47
N VAL A 800 9.17 -5.61 -34.07
CA VAL A 800 9.91 -5.35 -35.33
C VAL A 800 11.06 -4.35 -35.16
N ALA A 801 11.35 -3.95 -33.91
CA ALA A 801 12.46 -3.05 -33.64
C ALA A 801 13.81 -3.68 -34.05
N PRO A 802 14.84 -2.88 -34.37
CA PRO A 802 16.15 -3.42 -34.78
C PRO A 802 16.92 -4.08 -33.62
N GLN A 803 16.55 -3.80 -32.37
CA GLN A 803 17.18 -4.31 -31.15
C GLN A 803 16.14 -4.53 -30.04
N PRO A 804 16.44 -5.32 -28.99
CA PRO A 804 15.57 -5.49 -27.83
C PRO A 804 15.13 -4.16 -27.22
N VAL A 805 13.84 -4.03 -26.92
CA VAL A 805 13.24 -2.83 -26.33
C VAL A 805 12.86 -3.11 -24.89
N ILE A 806 13.24 -2.19 -24.00
CA ILE A 806 12.85 -2.23 -22.59
C ILE A 806 11.61 -1.35 -22.42
N ILE A 807 10.52 -1.95 -21.95
CA ILE A 807 9.25 -1.30 -21.62
C ILE A 807 9.11 -1.31 -20.10
N THR A 808 9.04 -0.13 -19.47
CA THR A 808 8.85 -0.03 -18.02
C THR A 808 7.42 -0.36 -17.63
N GLU A 809 7.19 -0.60 -16.33
CA GLU A 809 5.84 -0.77 -15.75
C GLU A 809 5.06 -1.92 -16.37
N ARG A 810 5.70 -3.09 -16.53
CA ARG A 810 5.11 -4.32 -17.13
C ARG A 810 3.70 -4.62 -16.61
N GLU A 811 3.51 -4.46 -15.30
CA GLU A 811 2.29 -4.80 -14.59
C GLU A 811 1.12 -3.82 -14.86
N CYS A 812 1.36 -2.63 -15.43
CA CYS A 812 0.29 -1.66 -15.73
C CYS A 812 -0.75 -2.23 -16.72
N THR A 813 -0.33 -3.16 -17.58
CA THR A 813 -1.21 -3.93 -18.49
C THR A 813 -2.34 -4.66 -17.76
N GLY A 814 -2.16 -4.99 -16.47
CA GLY A 814 -3.14 -5.64 -15.61
C GLY A 814 -4.49 -4.92 -15.49
N LYS A 815 -4.54 -3.62 -15.80
CA LYS A 815 -5.78 -2.84 -15.81
C LYS A 815 -6.83 -3.34 -16.80
N THR A 816 -6.39 -3.88 -17.95
CA THR A 816 -7.27 -4.38 -19.01
C THR A 816 -6.93 -5.78 -19.47
N TRP A 817 -5.64 -6.15 -19.48
CA TRP A 817 -5.19 -7.45 -19.93
C TRP A 817 -3.93 -7.93 -19.17
N PRO A 818 -4.09 -8.49 -17.96
CA PRO A 818 -2.97 -9.02 -17.18
C PRO A 818 -2.10 -10.04 -17.91
N GLY A 819 -2.71 -10.85 -18.79
CA GLY A 819 -2.04 -11.88 -19.59
C GLY A 819 -1.53 -11.41 -20.96
N TRP A 820 -1.41 -10.10 -21.22
CA TRP A 820 -0.92 -9.62 -22.51
C TRP A 820 0.48 -10.16 -22.84
N TRP A 821 1.42 -10.06 -21.89
CA TRP A 821 2.78 -10.57 -22.05
C TRP A 821 2.81 -12.09 -22.25
N ASP A 822 1.91 -12.80 -21.58
CA ASP A 822 1.72 -14.24 -21.73
C ASP A 822 1.29 -14.57 -23.16
N VAL A 823 0.31 -13.85 -23.72
CA VAL A 823 -0.16 -14.04 -25.10
C VAL A 823 0.95 -13.73 -26.11
N LEU A 824 1.73 -12.68 -25.86
CA LEU A 824 2.87 -12.30 -26.71
C LEU A 824 3.93 -13.43 -26.74
N SER A 825 4.22 -14.05 -25.59
CA SER A 825 5.13 -15.20 -25.49
C SER A 825 4.51 -16.50 -26.04
N GLN A 826 3.32 -16.88 -25.58
CA GLN A 826 2.70 -18.17 -25.86
C GLN A 826 2.14 -18.26 -27.29
N SER A 827 1.40 -17.24 -27.73
CA SER A 827 0.74 -17.26 -29.03
C SER A 827 1.69 -16.76 -30.11
N PHE A 828 2.32 -15.60 -29.90
CA PHE A 828 3.19 -14.99 -30.90
C PHE A 828 4.64 -15.48 -30.88
N LYS A 829 5.04 -16.29 -29.88
CA LYS A 829 6.38 -16.85 -29.73
C LYS A 829 7.48 -15.78 -29.64
N VAL A 830 7.12 -14.62 -29.09
CA VAL A 830 8.08 -13.53 -28.81
C VAL A 830 8.88 -13.89 -27.56
N SER A 831 10.21 -13.81 -27.65
CA SER A 831 11.08 -14.04 -26.49
C SER A 831 11.03 -12.82 -25.56
N LEU A 832 10.68 -13.04 -24.30
CA LEU A 832 10.59 -11.99 -23.28
C LEU A 832 11.64 -12.20 -22.19
N ASP A 833 12.15 -11.09 -21.65
CA ASP A 833 13.01 -11.07 -20.48
C ASP A 833 12.56 -9.97 -19.50
N GLY A 834 13.12 -9.97 -18.30
CA GLY A 834 12.83 -9.03 -17.23
C GLY A 834 14.06 -8.24 -16.80
N THR A 835 13.88 -6.95 -16.51
CA THR A 835 14.93 -6.11 -15.93
C THR A 835 14.35 -5.17 -14.87
N GLU A 836 15.24 -4.67 -14.01
CA GLU A 836 14.91 -3.62 -13.04
C GLU A 836 14.48 -2.31 -13.73
N ARG A 837 13.85 -1.39 -12.97
CA ARG A 837 13.58 -0.03 -13.45
C ARG A 837 14.89 0.76 -13.48
N ASP A 838 15.06 1.55 -14.54
CA ASP A 838 16.15 2.53 -14.63
C ASP A 838 15.63 3.87 -14.07
N ASP A 839 15.71 4.02 -12.75
CA ASP A 839 15.12 5.16 -12.02
C ASP A 839 15.80 6.51 -12.33
N ASP A 840 17.01 6.50 -12.89
CA ASP A 840 17.74 7.72 -13.29
C ASP A 840 17.29 8.25 -14.67
N ALA A 841 16.63 7.43 -15.49
CA ALA A 841 16.30 7.81 -16.87
C ALA A 841 15.10 8.78 -17.01
N HIS A 842 14.22 8.85 -16.00
CA HIS A 842 12.88 9.49 -16.09
C HIS A 842 12.54 10.48 -14.97
N ARG A 843 13.49 10.90 -14.11
CA ARG A 843 13.23 11.88 -13.03
C ARG A 843 12.67 13.25 -13.49
N ASP A 844 12.68 13.53 -14.79
CA ASP A 844 12.41 14.87 -15.31
C ASP A 844 10.99 15.14 -15.85
N ILE A 845 10.07 14.17 -15.95
CA ILE A 845 8.99 14.31 -16.96
C ILE A 845 7.56 14.55 -16.43
N ASP A 846 7.17 14.25 -15.19
CA ASP A 846 5.80 14.58 -14.72
C ASP A 846 5.65 14.69 -13.20
N ALA A 847 6.64 15.26 -12.51
CA ALA A 847 6.45 15.58 -11.11
C ALA A 847 5.52 16.81 -11.01
N ALA A 848 4.37 16.64 -10.33
CA ALA A 848 3.73 17.76 -9.66
C ALA A 848 4.84 18.60 -8.98
N PRO A 849 4.77 19.95 -9.02
CA PRO A 849 5.87 20.77 -8.55
C PRO A 849 6.35 20.26 -7.20
N SER A 850 7.66 20.02 -7.10
CA SER A 850 8.28 19.44 -5.92
C SER A 850 7.70 20.12 -4.67
N LEU A 851 7.47 19.37 -3.59
CA LEU A 851 7.02 19.95 -2.32
C LEU A 851 7.96 21.09 -1.85
N ASP A 852 9.19 21.10 -2.34
CA ASP A 852 10.21 22.13 -2.07
C ASP A 852 10.10 23.37 -2.96
N GLU A 853 9.27 23.33 -4.01
CA GLU A 853 8.96 24.48 -4.86
C GLU A 853 7.59 25.10 -4.55
N ARG A 854 6.78 24.49 -3.68
CA ARG A 854 5.48 25.04 -3.29
C ARG A 854 5.61 26.35 -2.53
N SER A 855 4.71 27.29 -2.81
CA SER A 855 4.68 28.59 -2.17
C SER A 855 4.46 28.48 -0.64
N ILE A 856 4.94 29.46 0.11
CA ILE A 856 4.86 29.49 1.57
C ILE A 856 4.00 30.67 2.03
N PHE A 857 3.13 30.41 3.00
CA PHE A 857 2.33 31.45 3.66
C PHE A 857 2.93 31.79 5.03
N VAL A 858 3.05 33.09 5.31
CA VAL A 858 3.58 33.61 6.57
C VAL A 858 2.42 34.24 7.33
N VAL A 859 2.09 33.65 8.49
CA VAL A 859 1.00 34.08 9.38
C VAL A 859 1.56 34.59 10.70
N GLY A 860 0.72 35.28 11.48
CA GLY A 860 1.10 35.83 12.77
C GLY A 860 0.58 37.24 12.98
N MET A 861 0.78 37.75 14.19
CA MET A 861 0.23 39.04 14.59
C MET A 861 0.92 40.22 13.88
N ARG A 862 0.22 41.36 13.83
CA ARG A 862 0.83 42.60 13.33
C ARG A 862 1.98 42.99 14.27
N GLY A 863 3.09 43.48 13.72
CA GLY A 863 4.30 43.77 14.51
C GLY A 863 5.20 42.57 14.84
N ALA A 864 4.78 41.33 14.53
CA ALA A 864 5.59 40.14 14.78
C ALA A 864 6.81 39.99 13.84
N GLY A 865 6.90 40.77 12.76
CA GLY A 865 8.00 40.70 11.79
C GLY A 865 7.73 39.85 10.55
N LYS A 866 6.46 39.60 10.20
CA LYS A 866 6.06 38.80 9.03
C LYS A 866 6.67 39.28 7.71
N THR A 867 6.54 40.58 7.41
CA THR A 867 7.06 41.16 6.16
C THR A 867 8.58 41.04 6.08
N THR A 868 9.30 41.26 7.19
CA THR A 868 10.77 41.07 7.26
C THR A 868 11.15 39.60 7.01
N THR A 869 10.51 38.68 7.74
CA THR A 869 10.75 37.24 7.64
C THR A 869 10.42 36.72 6.23
N GLY A 870 9.30 37.15 5.65
CA GLY A 870 8.90 36.78 4.30
C GLY A 870 9.91 37.27 3.23
N ASN A 871 10.39 38.51 3.36
CA ASN A 871 11.46 39.02 2.48
C ASN A 871 12.76 38.23 2.63
N TRP A 872 13.14 37.84 3.84
CA TRP A 872 14.31 37.00 4.05
C TRP A 872 14.18 35.63 3.40
N ILE A 873 13.01 34.98 3.51
CA ILE A 873 12.73 33.71 2.84
C ILE A 873 12.86 33.87 1.32
N ALA A 874 12.21 34.90 0.76
CA ALA A 874 12.24 35.18 -0.67
C ALA A 874 13.66 35.41 -1.19
N LYS A 875 14.47 36.22 -0.47
CA LYS A 875 15.88 36.45 -0.81
C LYS A 875 16.73 35.17 -0.70
N THR A 876 16.52 34.36 0.35
CA THR A 876 17.27 33.11 0.57
C THR A 876 16.99 32.07 -0.52
N LEU A 877 15.75 32.03 -1.03
CA LEU A 877 15.33 31.05 -2.02
C LEU A 877 15.39 31.54 -3.47
N GLY A 878 15.55 32.86 -3.67
CA GLY A 878 15.39 33.49 -4.99
C GLY A 878 13.94 33.49 -5.48
N TRP A 879 12.97 33.62 -4.57
CA TRP A 879 11.53 33.56 -4.84
C TRP A 879 10.89 34.94 -4.83
N GLU A 880 9.66 35.04 -5.34
CA GLU A 880 8.91 36.30 -5.32
C GLU A 880 8.21 36.51 -3.96
N PHE A 881 8.36 37.69 -3.36
CA PHE A 881 7.67 38.08 -2.12
C PHE A 881 6.44 38.93 -2.44
N ILE A 882 5.29 38.56 -1.87
CA ILE A 882 4.03 39.29 -1.99
C ILE A 882 3.45 39.51 -0.60
N ASP A 883 3.26 40.77 -0.22
CA ASP A 883 2.50 41.15 0.97
C ASP A 883 1.00 41.24 0.60
N LEU A 884 0.17 40.37 1.18
CA LEU A 884 -1.24 40.26 0.78
C LEU A 884 -2.06 41.49 1.17
N ASP A 885 -1.66 42.24 2.20
CA ASP A 885 -2.32 43.51 2.52
C ASP A 885 -2.05 44.54 1.40
N GLN A 886 -0.82 44.62 0.91
CA GLN A 886 -0.45 45.54 -0.20
C GLN A 886 -1.06 45.10 -1.54
N GLU A 887 -1.06 43.81 -1.83
CA GLU A 887 -1.67 43.26 -3.05
C GLU A 887 -3.19 43.46 -3.06
N LEU A 888 -3.84 43.39 -1.90
CA LEU A 888 -5.26 43.70 -1.75
C LEU A 888 -5.57 45.18 -2.03
N GLU A 889 -4.76 46.10 -1.49
CA GLU A 889 -4.90 47.54 -1.77
C GLU A 889 -4.67 47.85 -3.26
N LYS A 890 -3.67 47.21 -3.86
CA LYS A 890 -3.36 47.35 -5.29
C LYS A 890 -4.47 46.83 -6.20
N ARG A 891 -5.05 45.66 -5.91
CA ARG A 891 -6.14 45.05 -6.71
C ARG A 891 -7.46 45.79 -6.58
N SER A 892 -7.75 46.30 -5.38
CA SER A 892 -9.00 47.00 -5.10
C SER A 892 -8.99 48.48 -5.51
N GLY A 893 -7.80 49.08 -5.63
CA GLY A 893 -7.63 50.52 -5.86
C GLY A 893 -7.97 51.39 -4.65
N THR A 894 -8.20 50.82 -3.47
CA THR A 894 -8.52 51.53 -2.22
C THR A 894 -7.64 51.02 -1.08
N THR A 895 -7.34 51.88 -0.11
CA THR A 895 -6.55 51.46 1.06
C THR A 895 -7.41 50.65 2.03
N ILE A 896 -6.83 49.72 2.79
CA ILE A 896 -7.61 48.91 3.76
C ILE A 896 -8.34 49.79 4.80
N PRO A 897 -7.78 50.89 5.34
CA PRO A 897 -8.54 51.80 6.21
C PRO A 897 -9.78 52.40 5.53
N GLU A 898 -9.75 52.66 4.22
CA GLU A 898 -10.91 53.13 3.46
C GLU A 898 -11.94 52.02 3.26
N MET A 899 -11.51 50.77 2.99
CA MET A 899 -12.41 49.61 2.92
C MET A 899 -13.20 49.41 4.21
N ILE A 900 -12.52 49.51 5.36
CA ILE A 900 -13.14 49.34 6.68
C ILE A 900 -14.08 50.51 7.02
N LYS A 901 -13.77 51.73 6.59
CA LYS A 901 -14.65 52.91 6.76
C LYS A 901 -15.84 52.93 5.78
N GLY A 902 -15.79 52.14 4.72
CA GLY A 902 -16.86 51.99 3.74
C GLY A 902 -18.08 51.24 4.31
N SER A 903 -19.14 51.14 3.50
CA SER A 903 -20.42 50.54 3.89
C SER A 903 -20.35 49.04 4.22
N ALA A 904 -19.34 48.33 3.70
CA ALA A 904 -19.15 46.90 3.92
C ALA A 904 -18.37 46.57 5.21
N GLY A 905 -17.71 47.56 5.82
CA GLY A 905 -17.01 47.43 7.10
C GLY A 905 -15.98 46.29 7.17
N TRP A 906 -15.83 45.71 8.36
CA TRP A 906 -14.93 44.58 8.61
C TRP A 906 -15.35 43.30 7.89
N GLU A 907 -16.65 43.09 7.70
CA GLU A 907 -17.19 41.88 7.04
C GLU A 907 -16.81 41.85 5.55
N GLY A 908 -16.96 42.98 4.85
CA GLY A 908 -16.53 43.12 3.46
C GLY A 908 -15.02 42.94 3.29
N PHE A 909 -14.22 43.57 4.15
CA PHE A 909 -12.77 43.40 4.14
C PHE A 909 -12.34 41.93 4.30
N ARG A 910 -12.93 41.18 5.25
CA ARG A 910 -12.60 39.75 5.45
C ARG A 910 -12.97 38.88 4.26
N LYS A 911 -14.05 39.21 3.56
CA LYS A 911 -14.46 38.50 2.35
C LYS A 911 -13.47 38.70 1.20
N GLU A 912 -12.99 39.93 1.01
CA GLU A 912 -11.97 40.23 0.00
C GLU A 912 -10.61 39.60 0.36
N GLU A 913 -10.23 39.60 1.64
CA GLU A 913 -9.04 38.92 2.15
C GLU A 913 -9.07 37.40 1.84
N LEU A 914 -10.23 36.76 2.02
CA LEU A 914 -10.45 35.34 1.69
C LEU A 914 -10.42 35.07 0.18
N ASN A 915 -11.02 35.95 -0.63
CA ASN A 915 -11.03 35.82 -2.09
C ASN A 915 -9.60 35.93 -2.65
N LEU A 916 -8.80 36.87 -2.14
CA LEU A 916 -7.41 37.00 -2.52
C LEU A 916 -6.61 35.76 -2.13
N LEU A 917 -6.78 35.26 -0.89
CA LEU A 917 -6.11 34.03 -0.43
C LEU A 917 -6.43 32.83 -1.34
N ARG A 918 -7.69 32.66 -1.75
CA ARG A 918 -8.10 31.61 -2.70
C ARG A 918 -7.44 31.76 -4.05
N ASP A 919 -7.42 32.98 -4.58
CA ASP A 919 -6.85 33.27 -5.90
C ASP A 919 -5.35 32.99 -5.94
N VAL A 920 -4.58 33.48 -4.97
CA VAL A 920 -3.13 33.27 -4.94
C VAL A 920 -2.77 31.81 -4.67
N ALA A 921 -3.52 31.11 -3.80
CA ALA A 921 -3.29 29.69 -3.55
C ALA A 921 -3.54 28.82 -4.81
N GLN A 922 -4.48 29.23 -5.67
CA GLN A 922 -4.80 28.50 -6.90
C GLN A 922 -3.87 28.85 -8.07
N LYS A 923 -3.56 30.13 -8.26
CA LYS A 923 -2.81 30.62 -9.45
C LYS A 923 -1.31 30.71 -9.24
N GLN A 924 -0.84 30.87 -8.00
CA GLN A 924 0.55 31.12 -7.65
C GLN A 924 1.07 30.06 -6.64
N GLY A 925 0.78 28.79 -6.93
CA GLY A 925 1.06 27.66 -6.03
C GLY A 925 2.55 27.30 -5.85
N THR A 926 3.46 27.90 -6.62
CA THR A 926 4.91 27.58 -6.60
C THR A 926 5.79 28.82 -6.62
N LYS A 927 6.94 28.79 -5.93
CA LYS A 927 8.01 29.80 -5.95
C LYS A 927 7.60 31.22 -5.49
N HIS A 928 6.59 31.32 -4.63
CA HIS A 928 6.17 32.59 -4.00
C HIS A 928 6.20 32.50 -2.47
N VAL A 929 6.36 33.66 -1.83
CA VAL A 929 6.28 33.87 -0.37
C VAL A 929 5.18 34.89 -0.10
N PHE A 930 4.13 34.48 0.60
CA PHE A 930 2.98 35.34 0.92
C PHE A 930 2.99 35.76 2.39
N SER A 931 3.02 37.07 2.66
CA SER A 931 2.76 37.59 4.02
C SER A 931 1.27 37.86 4.17
N CYS A 932 0.59 37.10 5.03
CA CYS A 932 -0.85 37.22 5.23
C CYS A 932 -1.21 38.39 6.16
N GLY A 933 -2.42 38.93 6.00
CA GLY A 933 -3.00 39.89 6.94
C GLY A 933 -3.09 39.31 8.35
N GLY A 934 -2.80 40.13 9.37
CA GLY A 934 -2.71 39.67 10.77
C GLY A 934 -4.02 39.19 11.39
N GLY A 935 -5.14 39.21 10.67
CA GLY A 935 -6.42 38.68 11.13
C GLY A 935 -7.04 37.64 10.20
N ILE A 936 -6.30 37.16 9.20
CA ILE A 936 -6.77 36.13 8.25
C ILE A 936 -7.35 34.90 8.99
N VAL A 937 -6.77 34.55 10.13
CA VAL A 937 -7.16 33.39 10.94
C VAL A 937 -8.51 33.56 11.64
N GLU A 938 -9.09 34.76 11.68
CA GLU A 938 -10.44 34.96 12.25
C GLU A 938 -11.53 34.43 11.32
N THR A 939 -11.28 34.36 10.02
CA THR A 939 -12.20 33.86 9.00
C THR A 939 -12.16 32.32 8.96
N PRO A 940 -13.25 31.60 9.29
CA PRO A 940 -13.27 30.13 9.32
C PRO A 940 -12.82 29.47 8.01
N GLU A 941 -13.30 29.97 6.87
CA GLU A 941 -12.99 29.43 5.55
C GLU A 941 -11.52 29.64 5.16
N ALA A 942 -10.89 30.70 5.68
CA ALA A 942 -9.46 30.93 5.49
C ALA A 942 -8.64 29.94 6.33
N ARG A 943 -9.09 29.60 7.54
CA ARG A 943 -8.47 28.54 8.36
C ARG A 943 -8.57 27.19 7.67
N ASP A 944 -9.73 26.86 7.10
CA ASP A 944 -9.92 25.62 6.36
C ASP A 944 -8.98 25.53 5.15
N LEU A 945 -8.80 26.65 4.42
CA LEU A 945 -7.87 26.72 3.29
C LEU A 945 -6.41 26.52 3.72
N LEU A 946 -5.95 27.24 4.75
CA LEU A 946 -4.58 27.10 5.25
C LEU A 946 -4.32 25.71 5.83
N THR A 947 -5.29 25.14 6.54
CA THR A 947 -5.20 23.78 7.10
C THR A 947 -5.21 22.72 5.99
N ALA A 948 -6.03 22.89 4.95
CA ALA A 948 -5.99 22.01 3.79
C ALA A 948 -4.65 22.13 3.05
N TYR A 949 -4.10 23.34 2.98
CA TYR A 949 -2.79 23.58 2.37
C TYR A 949 -1.67 22.86 3.13
N THR A 950 -1.62 22.95 4.47
CA THR A 950 -0.62 22.23 5.28
C THR A 950 -0.78 20.71 5.18
N LYS A 951 -2.01 20.18 5.23
CA LYS A 951 -2.29 18.74 5.05
C LYS A 951 -1.88 18.21 3.68
N ALA A 952 -1.90 19.06 2.65
CA ALA A 952 -1.42 18.71 1.32
C ALA A 952 0.12 18.80 1.18
N GLY A 953 0.87 19.06 2.25
CA GLY A 953 2.33 19.25 2.24
C GLY A 953 2.78 20.70 2.01
N GLY A 954 1.86 21.66 1.99
CA GLY A 954 2.16 23.09 1.93
C GLY A 954 2.78 23.61 3.23
N LYS A 955 3.52 24.73 3.13
CA LYS A 955 4.24 25.32 4.26
C LYS A 955 3.52 26.58 4.72
N VAL A 956 3.17 26.64 6.01
CA VAL A 956 2.59 27.82 6.67
C VAL A 956 3.40 28.13 7.91
N LEU A 957 4.15 29.24 7.86
CA LEU A 957 5.05 29.69 8.91
C LEU A 957 4.36 30.72 9.82
N LEU A 958 4.22 30.38 11.10
CA LEU A 958 3.89 31.32 12.14
C LEU A 958 5.13 32.09 12.57
N VAL A 959 5.13 33.41 12.39
CA VAL A 959 6.12 34.28 13.00
C VAL A 959 5.60 34.71 14.37
N HIS A 960 6.27 34.21 15.41
CA HIS A 960 5.96 34.48 16.80
C HIS A 960 7.03 35.40 17.42
N ARG A 961 6.61 36.17 18.41
CA ARG A 961 7.45 37.10 19.18
C ARG A 961 6.82 37.23 20.56
N ASN A 962 7.63 37.58 21.57
CA ASN A 962 7.15 37.82 22.92
C ASN A 962 5.90 38.73 22.91
N THR A 963 4.84 38.25 23.56
CA THR A 963 3.51 38.89 23.54
C THR A 963 3.57 40.32 24.06
N ASP A 964 4.36 40.58 25.10
CA ASP A 964 4.44 41.91 25.72
C ASP A 964 5.15 42.90 24.78
N GLU A 965 6.16 42.46 24.03
CA GLU A 965 6.81 43.28 23.02
C GLU A 965 5.91 43.58 21.81
N VAL A 966 5.05 42.63 21.41
CA VAL A 966 4.05 42.83 20.35
C VAL A 966 3.00 43.83 20.79
N VAL A 967 2.53 43.74 22.04
CA VAL A 967 1.60 44.71 22.64
C VAL A 967 2.22 46.10 22.68
N GLU A 968 3.47 46.23 23.15
CA GLU A 968 4.18 47.51 23.17
C GLU A 968 4.36 48.12 21.77
N TYR A 969 4.65 47.31 20.75
CA TYR A 969 4.79 47.78 19.38
C TYR A 969 3.45 48.31 18.85
N LEU A 970 2.37 47.56 19.07
CA LEU A 970 1.04 47.92 18.58
C LEU A 970 0.43 49.13 19.31
N MET A 971 0.84 49.40 20.56
CA MET A 971 0.47 50.63 21.26
C MET A 971 1.17 51.89 20.69
N LYS A 972 2.29 51.74 19.97
CA LYS A 972 3.09 52.85 19.41
C LYS A 972 2.77 53.16 17.93
N ASP A 973 1.91 52.38 17.27
CA ASP A 973 1.61 52.45 15.83
C ASP A 973 0.31 53.23 15.56
N GLU A 974 0.43 54.44 14.99
CA GLU A 974 -0.70 55.37 14.76
C GLU A 974 -1.48 55.11 13.45
N THR A 975 -1.12 54.10 12.65
CA THR A 975 -1.61 53.95 11.26
C THR A 975 -3.04 53.43 11.12
N ARG A 976 -3.70 52.93 12.17
CA ARG A 976 -5.11 52.49 12.18
C ARG A 976 -5.77 52.69 13.56
N PRO A 977 -7.09 52.92 13.66
CA PRO A 977 -7.77 53.05 14.95
C PRO A 977 -7.61 51.79 15.80
N ALA A 978 -7.28 51.97 17.08
CA ALA A 978 -7.15 50.88 18.04
C ALA A 978 -8.46 50.07 18.10
N TYR A 979 -8.34 48.74 18.14
CA TYR A 979 -9.48 47.88 18.50
C TYR A 979 -10.04 48.35 19.86
N THR A 980 -11.36 48.33 20.01
CA THR A 980 -12.06 48.68 21.25
C THR A 980 -11.87 47.67 22.39
N THR A 981 -11.06 46.62 22.18
CA THR A 981 -10.68 45.56 23.14
C THR A 981 -9.17 45.54 23.30
N GLU A 982 -8.67 45.20 24.49
CA GLU A 982 -7.24 45.20 24.79
C GLU A 982 -6.48 44.26 23.82
N ILE A 983 -5.38 44.73 23.22
CA ILE A 983 -4.59 44.02 22.19
C ILE A 983 -4.21 42.59 22.63
N ARG A 984 -4.04 42.37 23.94
CA ARG A 984 -3.77 41.06 24.54
C ARG A 984 -4.92 40.07 24.37
N GLU A 985 -6.18 40.48 24.52
CA GLU A 985 -7.35 39.61 24.33
C GLU A 985 -7.45 39.12 22.88
N VAL A 986 -7.13 39.98 21.91
CA VAL A 986 -7.12 39.61 20.49
C VAL A 986 -6.02 38.59 20.21
N TYR A 987 -4.84 38.77 20.81
CA TYR A 987 -3.73 37.82 20.70
C TYR A 987 -4.11 36.45 21.26
N GLU A 988 -4.60 36.40 22.50
CA GLU A 988 -4.97 35.17 23.19
C GLU A 988 -6.08 34.42 22.44
N ARG A 989 -7.06 35.13 21.88
CA ARG A 989 -8.10 34.55 21.04
C ARG A 989 -7.56 33.96 19.73
N ARG A 990 -6.58 34.62 19.09
CA ARG A 990 -6.03 34.19 17.79
C ARG A 990 -4.94 33.11 17.92
N LYS A 991 -4.24 33.00 19.05
CA LYS A 991 -3.14 32.03 19.24
C LYS A 991 -3.53 30.59 18.85
N PRO A 992 -4.66 30.02 19.33
CA PRO A 992 -5.06 28.66 18.93
C PRO A 992 -5.32 28.52 17.43
N TRP A 993 -5.78 29.59 16.76
CA TRP A 993 -6.05 29.55 15.32
C TRP A 993 -4.78 29.67 14.48
N TYR A 994 -3.78 30.45 14.93
CA TYR A 994 -2.46 30.40 14.31
C TYR A 994 -1.85 29.02 14.43
N ASP A 995 -1.97 28.41 15.61
CA ASP A 995 -1.46 27.07 15.84
C ASP A 995 -2.15 26.00 14.99
N LEU A 996 -3.46 26.14 14.75
CA LEU A 996 -4.21 25.28 13.85
C LEU A 996 -3.77 25.42 12.38
N CYS A 997 -3.51 26.65 11.93
CA CYS A 997 -3.25 26.95 10.53
C CYS A 997 -1.78 26.79 10.12
N SER A 998 -0.85 26.70 11.07
CA SER A 998 0.59 26.66 10.83
C SER A 998 1.20 25.29 11.13
N ASN A 999 2.17 24.89 10.32
CA ASN A 999 2.98 23.70 10.56
C ASN A 999 4.44 24.04 10.90
N TYR A 1000 4.81 25.32 10.86
CA TYR A 1000 6.12 25.81 11.30
C TYR A 1000 5.97 27.06 12.16
N THR A 1001 6.89 27.24 13.11
CA THR A 1001 6.98 28.41 13.97
C THR A 1001 8.41 28.93 13.97
N TYR A 1002 8.58 30.22 13.73
CA TYR A 1002 9.85 30.93 13.91
C TYR A 1002 9.69 32.02 14.97
N TYR A 1003 10.60 32.05 15.94
CA TYR A 1003 10.64 33.07 16.98
C TYR A 1003 11.58 34.21 16.57
N SER A 1004 11.07 35.43 16.56
CA SER A 1004 11.85 36.63 16.23
C SER A 1004 12.31 37.32 17.52
N SER A 1005 13.61 37.23 17.85
CA SER A 1005 14.17 37.80 19.09
C SER A 1005 14.60 39.28 18.99
N GLN A 1006 14.64 39.87 17.79
CA GLN A 1006 15.16 41.24 17.61
C GLN A 1006 14.04 42.27 17.47
N SER A 1007 14.06 43.29 18.33
CA SER A 1007 12.96 44.24 18.46
C SER A 1007 12.87 45.29 17.33
N ARG A 1008 13.99 45.55 16.64
CA ARG A 1008 14.11 46.45 15.49
C ARG A 1008 15.25 45.99 14.59
N ILE A 1009 14.91 45.49 13.41
CA ILE A 1009 15.87 45.14 12.38
C ILE A 1009 15.81 46.24 11.30
N PRO A 1010 16.89 46.97 11.02
CA PRO A 1010 16.94 47.91 9.90
C PRO A 1010 16.58 47.21 8.58
N ASN A 1011 15.87 47.88 7.66
CA ASN A 1011 15.50 47.30 6.35
C ASN A 1011 16.71 46.78 5.52
N ASN A 1012 17.93 47.20 5.86
CA ASN A 1012 19.20 46.80 5.22
C ASN A 1012 20.04 45.81 6.05
N ALA A 1013 19.52 45.22 7.12
CA ALA A 1013 20.27 44.22 7.89
C ALA A 1013 20.51 42.95 7.08
N GLU A 1014 21.69 42.35 7.25
CA GLU A 1014 22.01 41.03 6.71
C GLU A 1014 21.04 39.98 7.28
N ILE A 1015 20.71 38.97 6.46
CA ILE A 1015 19.84 37.87 6.89
C ILE A 1015 20.60 37.08 7.96
N PRO A 1016 20.04 36.88 9.16
CA PRO A 1016 20.71 36.12 10.20
C PRO A 1016 21.05 34.69 9.73
N ALA A 1017 22.24 34.21 10.08
CA ALA A 1017 22.73 32.91 9.62
C ALA A 1017 21.84 31.76 10.09
N GLU A 1018 21.34 31.84 11.33
CA GLU A 1018 20.41 30.88 11.92
C GLU A 1018 19.06 30.84 11.18
N PHE A 1019 18.59 32.00 10.69
CA PHE A 1019 17.38 32.06 9.88
C PHE A 1019 17.59 31.40 8.51
N SER A 1020 18.74 31.64 7.90
CA SER A 1020 19.11 31.01 6.61
C SER A 1020 19.18 29.49 6.74
N ARG A 1021 19.69 28.96 7.86
CA ARG A 1021 19.64 27.52 8.17
C ARG A 1021 18.22 27.01 8.35
N PHE A 1022 17.39 27.72 9.12
CA PHE A 1022 15.98 27.37 9.31
C PHE A 1022 15.25 27.25 7.97
N VAL A 1023 15.45 28.21 7.06
CA VAL A 1023 14.85 28.18 5.72
C VAL A 1023 15.44 27.04 4.87
N SER A 1024 16.74 26.80 4.93
CA SER A 1024 17.37 25.70 4.18
C SER A 1024 16.83 24.33 4.62
N GLN A 1025 16.66 24.12 5.93
CA GLN A 1025 16.02 22.94 6.49
C GLN A 1025 14.55 22.85 6.07
N LEU A 1026 13.81 23.96 6.09
CA LEU A 1026 12.40 24.02 5.73
C LEU A 1026 12.13 23.50 4.31
N PHE A 1027 13.05 23.72 3.38
CA PHE A 1027 12.96 23.30 1.97
C PHE A 1027 13.89 22.14 1.60
N GLY A 1028 14.30 21.33 2.58
CA GLY A 1028 15.06 20.10 2.33
C GLY A 1028 16.46 20.30 1.74
N LYS A 1029 17.01 21.52 1.78
CA LYS A 1029 18.35 21.86 1.24
C LYS A 1029 19.48 21.58 2.22
N SER A 1030 19.17 21.20 3.45
CA SER A 1030 20.14 20.87 4.50
C SER A 1030 20.43 19.38 4.51
N ASP A 1031 21.71 19.01 4.34
CA ASP A 1031 22.19 17.61 4.43
C ASP A 1031 23.02 17.37 5.69
N HIS A 1032 22.46 17.72 6.85
CA HIS A 1032 23.10 17.55 8.15
C HIS A 1032 23.34 16.07 8.49
N LEU A 1033 22.46 15.16 8.04
CA LEU A 1033 22.64 13.72 8.23
C LEU A 1033 23.78 13.17 7.35
N GLY A 1034 23.81 13.52 6.06
CA GLY A 1034 24.91 13.14 5.17
C GLY A 1034 26.25 13.70 5.66
N ALA A 1035 26.27 14.94 6.17
CA ALA A 1035 27.45 15.54 6.77
C ALA A 1035 27.96 14.77 8.01
N ALA A 1036 27.06 14.27 8.87
CA ALA A 1036 27.43 13.46 10.03
C ALA A 1036 27.90 12.05 9.63
N LEU A 1037 27.31 11.45 8.58
CA LEU A 1037 27.69 10.15 8.03
C LEU A 1037 29.02 10.19 7.27
N GLY A 1038 29.36 11.32 6.66
CA GLY A 1038 30.61 11.53 5.95
C GLY A 1038 31.85 11.65 6.85
N LYS A 1039 31.65 11.72 8.17
CA LYS A 1039 32.74 11.76 9.16
C LYS A 1039 33.02 10.37 9.70
N GLU A 1040 34.29 10.06 9.95
CA GLU A 1040 34.72 8.83 10.62
C GLU A 1040 34.11 8.73 12.02
N GLU A 1041 34.08 9.86 12.73
CA GLU A 1041 33.52 10.00 14.05
C GLU A 1041 32.64 11.25 14.09
N SER A 1042 31.43 11.10 14.60
CA SER A 1042 30.52 12.21 14.88
C SER A 1042 29.94 12.12 16.28
N PHE A 1043 29.66 13.29 16.86
CA PHE A 1043 29.27 13.45 18.25
C PHE A 1043 28.12 14.44 18.37
N PHE A 1044 27.32 14.30 19.42
CA PHE A 1044 26.46 15.40 19.86
C PHE A 1044 26.56 15.59 21.36
N VAL A 1045 26.50 16.84 21.81
CA VAL A 1045 26.65 17.16 23.23
C VAL A 1045 25.26 17.22 23.87
N SER A 1046 25.07 16.41 24.91
CA SER A 1046 23.84 16.41 25.71
C SER A 1046 23.83 17.56 26.71
N LEU A 1047 23.03 18.59 26.45
CA LEU A 1047 22.93 19.74 27.36
C LEU A 1047 22.13 19.37 28.62
N THR A 1048 22.67 19.72 29.78
CA THR A 1048 22.08 19.38 31.09
C THR A 1048 21.78 20.61 31.96
N MET A 1049 21.94 21.83 31.41
CA MET A 1049 21.54 23.04 32.12
C MET A 1049 20.01 23.16 32.14
N PRO A 1050 19.43 23.68 33.24
CA PRO A 1050 17.98 23.87 33.35
C PRO A 1050 17.42 25.05 32.52
N ASP A 1051 18.31 25.91 32.01
CA ASP A 1051 18.00 27.10 31.22
C ASP A 1051 19.22 27.51 30.36
N ILE A 1052 19.04 27.66 29.05
CA ILE A 1052 20.08 28.01 28.07
C ILE A 1052 20.52 29.46 28.24
N GLN A 1053 19.61 30.38 28.59
CA GLN A 1053 19.92 31.81 28.75
C GLN A 1053 20.96 32.03 29.84
N SER A 1054 20.83 31.35 30.98
CA SER A 1054 21.78 31.42 32.09
C SER A 1054 23.20 30.93 31.74
N ALA A 1055 23.34 30.20 30.64
CA ALA A 1055 24.59 29.57 30.23
C ALA A 1055 24.97 29.90 28.78
N ALA A 1056 24.46 31.02 28.26
CA ALA A 1056 24.67 31.44 26.87
C ALA A 1056 26.16 31.52 26.48
N GLU A 1057 27.01 32.02 27.40
CA GLU A 1057 28.46 32.12 27.20
C GLU A 1057 29.17 30.76 27.12
N LEU A 1058 28.57 29.70 27.67
CA LEU A 1058 29.15 28.34 27.65
C LEU A 1058 28.82 27.59 26.35
N ILE A 1059 27.76 27.97 25.63
CA ILE A 1059 27.29 27.25 24.44
C ILE A 1059 28.37 27.10 23.35
N PRO A 1060 29.11 28.16 22.97
CA PRO A 1060 30.20 28.03 22.01
C PRO A 1060 31.31 27.08 22.49
N GLN A 1061 31.63 27.10 23.79
CA GLN A 1061 32.66 26.24 24.37
C GLN A 1061 32.23 24.77 24.36
N VAL A 1062 31.00 24.45 24.79
CA VAL A 1062 30.51 23.06 24.82
C VAL A 1062 30.26 22.51 23.42
N SER A 1063 30.08 23.38 22.41
CA SER A 1063 29.92 22.99 21.00
C SER A 1063 31.21 22.44 20.37
N VAL A 1064 32.38 22.70 20.97
CA VAL A 1064 33.67 22.32 20.38
C VAL A 1064 33.78 20.81 20.22
N GLY A 1065 34.04 20.37 18.98
CA GLY A 1065 34.23 18.97 18.63
C GLY A 1065 32.94 18.17 18.47
N ALA A 1066 31.77 18.79 18.63
CA ALA A 1066 30.46 18.20 18.37
C ALA A 1066 29.92 18.54 16.98
N ASP A 1067 28.99 17.73 16.51
CA ASP A 1067 28.30 17.85 15.22
C ASP A 1067 26.83 18.24 15.38
N ALA A 1068 26.30 18.14 16.60
CA ALA A 1068 24.98 18.60 16.98
C ALA A 1068 24.92 18.89 18.50
N LEU A 1069 23.90 19.64 18.92
CA LEU A 1069 23.59 19.91 20.32
C LEU A 1069 22.24 19.28 20.67
N GLU A 1070 22.21 18.43 21.69
CA GLU A 1070 20.96 17.83 22.19
C GLU A 1070 20.36 18.72 23.28
N LEU A 1071 19.20 19.30 22.97
CA LEU A 1071 18.35 19.97 23.96
C LEU A 1071 17.49 18.93 24.66
N ARG A 1072 17.79 18.69 25.93
CA ARG A 1072 17.00 17.82 26.82
C ARG A 1072 15.84 18.60 27.43
N VAL A 1073 14.71 18.60 26.75
CA VAL A 1073 13.49 19.31 27.16
C VAL A 1073 13.01 18.86 28.53
N ASP A 1074 13.16 17.57 28.85
CA ASP A 1074 12.79 17.02 30.15
C ASP A 1074 13.63 17.58 31.32
N LEU A 1075 14.83 18.13 31.04
CA LEU A 1075 15.70 18.75 32.05
C LEU A 1075 15.50 20.26 32.19
N LEU A 1076 14.71 20.89 31.32
CA LEU A 1076 14.39 22.31 31.43
C LEU A 1076 13.54 22.58 32.67
N LYS A 1077 13.83 23.71 33.34
CA LYS A 1077 13.07 24.16 34.52
C LYS A 1077 11.64 24.54 34.16
N ASP A 1078 11.45 25.18 33.02
CA ASP A 1078 10.14 25.54 32.47
C ASP A 1078 9.93 24.78 31.16
N GLN A 1079 8.92 23.91 31.17
CA GLN A 1079 8.57 23.05 30.03
C GLN A 1079 7.32 23.55 29.30
N SER A 1080 6.91 24.82 29.51
CA SER A 1080 5.86 25.46 28.73
C SER A 1080 6.29 25.65 27.27
N ASN A 1081 5.31 25.66 26.35
CA ASN A 1081 5.63 25.79 24.92
C ASN A 1081 6.37 27.09 24.62
N ASP A 1082 5.95 28.20 25.21
CA ASP A 1082 6.55 29.51 24.96
C ASP A 1082 8.01 29.54 25.45
N SER A 1083 8.30 28.99 26.64
CA SER A 1083 9.68 28.86 27.12
C SER A 1083 10.54 27.99 26.20
N ILE A 1084 10.05 26.81 25.79
CA ILE A 1084 10.80 25.91 24.90
C ILE A 1084 11.09 26.56 23.55
N VAL A 1085 10.13 27.30 22.97
CA VAL A 1085 10.32 28.06 21.72
C VAL A 1085 11.47 29.05 21.87
N GLU A 1086 11.53 29.78 22.98
CA GLU A 1086 12.62 30.72 23.29
C GLU A 1086 13.95 30.01 23.46
N GLN A 1087 13.99 28.88 24.18
CA GLN A 1087 15.22 28.09 24.40
C GLN A 1087 15.80 27.55 23.09
N VAL A 1088 14.97 27.01 22.20
CA VAL A 1088 15.40 26.52 20.87
C VAL A 1088 15.88 27.69 20.00
N SER A 1089 15.16 28.82 20.02
CA SER A 1089 15.56 30.02 19.29
C SER A 1089 16.93 30.54 19.75
N LEU A 1090 17.13 30.61 21.06
CA LEU A 1090 18.39 31.06 21.65
C LEU A 1090 19.53 30.10 21.31
N LEU A 1091 19.29 28.79 21.40
CA LEU A 1091 20.31 27.78 21.06
C LEU A 1091 20.79 27.92 19.61
N ARG A 1092 19.87 28.20 18.67
CA ARG A 1092 20.20 28.47 17.25
C ARG A 1092 21.03 29.74 17.04
N GLN A 1093 20.83 30.75 17.88
CA GLN A 1093 21.58 32.01 17.80
C GLN A 1093 22.98 31.87 18.38
N LEU A 1094 23.15 31.02 19.39
CA LEU A 1094 24.43 30.81 20.08
C LEU A 1094 25.32 29.76 19.41
N SER A 1095 24.77 28.90 18.56
CA SER A 1095 25.53 27.85 17.87
C SER A 1095 25.03 27.62 16.45
N ASP A 1096 25.97 27.31 15.55
CA ASP A 1096 25.67 26.96 14.18
C ASP A 1096 25.38 25.46 13.96
N LEU A 1097 25.48 24.67 15.02
CA LEU A 1097 25.27 23.23 14.96
C LEU A 1097 23.77 22.86 14.87
N PRO A 1098 23.44 21.74 14.19
CA PRO A 1098 22.13 21.09 14.25
C PRO A 1098 21.65 20.85 15.69
N ILE A 1099 20.33 20.96 15.89
CA ILE A 1099 19.70 20.68 17.19
C ILE A 1099 19.08 19.28 17.18
N ILE A 1100 19.34 18.52 18.24
CA ILE A 1100 18.61 17.30 18.58
C ILE A 1100 17.61 17.63 19.68
N TYR A 1101 16.32 17.62 19.34
CA TYR A 1101 15.23 17.86 20.28
C TYR A 1101 14.84 16.55 20.97
N THR A 1102 15.06 16.45 22.28
CA THR A 1102 14.82 15.21 23.03
C THR A 1102 13.91 15.44 24.23
N VAL A 1103 12.83 14.66 24.29
CA VAL A 1103 11.99 14.52 25.48
C VAL A 1103 12.16 13.10 26.00
N ARG A 1104 12.91 12.92 27.09
CA ARG A 1104 13.24 11.60 27.65
C ARG A 1104 12.35 11.27 28.86
N THR A 1105 11.68 10.13 28.82
CA THR A 1105 10.80 9.67 29.90
C THR A 1105 11.57 9.07 31.08
N LYS A 1106 10.96 9.03 32.27
CA LYS A 1106 11.58 8.51 33.49
C LYS A 1106 11.96 7.03 33.37
N SER A 1107 11.09 6.19 32.80
CA SER A 1107 11.39 4.78 32.57
C SER A 1107 12.59 4.57 31.64
N GLN A 1108 12.88 5.53 30.77
CA GLN A 1108 14.05 5.55 29.88
C GLN A 1108 15.21 6.42 30.40
N ALA A 1109 15.29 6.67 31.71
CA ALA A 1109 16.36 7.44 32.38
C ALA A 1109 16.37 8.96 32.09
N GLY A 1110 15.20 9.56 31.89
CA GLY A 1110 14.98 11.01 31.87
C GLY A 1110 14.19 11.52 33.07
N GLN A 1111 13.56 12.69 32.91
CA GLN A 1111 12.72 13.32 33.95
C GLN A 1111 11.25 13.48 33.54
N PHE A 1112 10.90 13.28 32.27
CA PHE A 1112 9.52 13.44 31.81
C PHE A 1112 8.62 12.28 32.29
N PRO A 1113 7.40 12.54 32.80
CA PRO A 1113 6.50 11.48 33.28
C PRO A 1113 6.10 10.47 32.18
N ASP A 1114 6.07 9.18 32.51
CA ASP A 1114 5.71 8.11 31.55
C ASP A 1114 4.20 8.10 31.20
N ASP A 1115 3.34 8.63 32.07
CA ASP A 1115 1.88 8.53 32.02
C ASP A 1115 1.20 9.72 31.31
N ASN A 1116 1.96 10.70 30.81
CA ASN A 1116 1.42 11.90 30.16
C ASN A 1116 1.64 11.92 28.64
N SER A 1117 1.11 10.90 27.94
CA SER A 1117 1.29 10.72 26.50
C SER A 1117 0.74 11.90 25.67
N ALA A 1118 -0.32 12.56 26.12
CA ALA A 1118 -0.91 13.72 25.43
C ALA A 1118 0.06 14.92 25.41
N ARG A 1119 0.64 15.27 26.56
CA ARG A 1119 1.65 16.33 26.63
C ARG A 1119 2.93 15.95 25.88
N LEU A 1120 3.33 14.68 25.92
CA LEU A 1120 4.50 14.21 25.19
C LEU A 1120 4.32 14.37 23.67
N LEU A 1121 3.17 13.98 23.12
CA LEU A 1121 2.83 14.20 21.71
C LEU A 1121 2.85 15.69 21.35
N GLU A 1122 2.29 16.55 22.21
CA GLU A 1122 2.31 18.01 22.01
C GLU A 1122 3.74 18.56 21.93
N LEU A 1123 4.63 18.10 22.81
CA LEU A 1123 6.05 18.49 22.79
C LEU A 1123 6.79 18.00 21.55
N TYR A 1124 6.51 16.78 21.07
CA TYR A 1124 7.07 16.32 19.80
C TYR A 1124 6.57 17.15 18.62
N GLN A 1125 5.28 17.46 18.56
CA GLN A 1125 4.72 18.34 17.54
C GLN A 1125 5.32 19.74 17.61
N LEU A 1126 5.60 20.26 18.81
CA LEU A 1126 6.30 21.52 18.98
C LEU A 1126 7.72 21.48 18.41
N GLY A 1127 8.48 20.41 18.67
CA GLY A 1127 9.81 20.21 18.08
C GLY A 1127 9.77 20.22 16.54
N LEU A 1128 8.82 19.50 15.94
CA LEU A 1128 8.62 19.50 14.49
C LEU A 1128 8.26 20.89 13.95
N ARG A 1129 7.35 21.60 14.62
CA ARG A 1129 6.98 22.98 14.24
C ARG A 1129 8.15 23.94 14.35
N LEU A 1130 9.04 23.73 15.30
CA LEU A 1130 10.28 24.50 15.41
C LEU A 1130 11.30 24.14 14.33
N ASN A 1131 11.02 23.16 13.47
CA ASN A 1131 11.84 22.74 12.34
C ASN A 1131 13.27 22.34 12.76
N VAL A 1132 13.38 21.62 13.88
CA VAL A 1132 14.67 21.10 14.37
C VAL A 1132 15.27 20.11 13.37
N GLU A 1133 16.59 20.00 13.33
CA GLU A 1133 17.27 19.09 12.40
C GLU A 1133 17.02 17.64 12.78
N TYR A 1134 17.07 17.33 14.09
CA TYR A 1134 16.78 16.01 14.63
C TYR A 1134 15.74 16.06 15.75
N LEU A 1135 14.89 15.04 15.80
CA LEU A 1135 13.96 14.81 16.91
C LEU A 1135 14.10 13.38 17.44
N ASP A 1136 14.30 13.22 18.75
CA ASP A 1136 14.43 11.92 19.43
C ASP A 1136 13.05 11.43 19.91
N LEU A 1137 12.53 10.39 19.25
CA LEU A 1137 11.21 9.78 19.46
C LEU A 1137 11.36 8.40 20.10
N GLU A 1138 10.78 8.21 21.28
CA GLU A 1138 10.84 6.93 21.99
C GLU A 1138 9.92 5.87 21.36
N ILE A 1139 10.46 4.71 21.02
CA ILE A 1139 9.65 3.63 20.41
C ILE A 1139 8.73 2.92 21.41
N SER A 1140 8.91 3.14 22.72
CA SER A 1140 8.01 2.61 23.76
C SER A 1140 6.64 3.29 23.76
N GLN A 1141 6.50 4.40 23.03
CA GLN A 1141 5.24 5.10 22.89
C GLN A 1141 4.23 4.31 22.04
N ASP A 1142 2.96 4.64 22.22
CA ASP A 1142 1.87 4.06 21.46
C ASP A 1142 2.05 4.30 19.96
N THR A 1143 1.62 3.33 19.14
CA THR A 1143 1.73 3.41 17.68
C THR A 1143 1.10 4.68 17.11
N ALA A 1144 -0.01 5.17 17.70
CA ALA A 1144 -0.65 6.41 17.27
C ALA A 1144 0.25 7.64 17.44
N VAL A 1145 1.05 7.70 18.50
CA VAL A 1145 2.03 8.79 18.73
C VAL A 1145 3.16 8.67 17.72
N LEU A 1146 3.69 7.46 17.51
CA LEU A 1146 4.77 7.23 16.53
C LEU A 1146 4.37 7.63 15.12
N GLU A 1147 3.16 7.27 14.69
CA GLU A 1147 2.60 7.64 13.38
C GLU A 1147 2.36 9.15 13.28
N ALA A 1148 1.73 9.76 14.28
CA ALA A 1148 1.46 11.20 14.28
C ALA A 1148 2.74 12.05 14.14
N VAL A 1149 3.85 11.63 14.76
CA VAL A 1149 5.13 12.34 14.69
C VAL A 1149 5.88 12.02 13.39
N SER A 1150 6.02 10.73 13.03
CA SER A 1150 6.76 10.33 11.84
C SER A 1150 6.12 10.78 10.53
N ASP A 1151 4.78 10.81 10.45
CA ASP A 1151 4.06 11.31 9.27
C ASP A 1151 4.14 12.84 9.16
N ALA A 1152 4.30 13.56 10.28
CA ALA A 1152 4.41 15.02 10.33
C ALA A 1152 5.85 15.55 10.24
N ARG A 1153 6.86 14.68 10.17
CA ARG A 1153 8.29 15.04 10.32
C ARG A 1153 8.82 16.06 9.31
N ALA A 1154 8.22 16.10 8.11
CA ALA A 1154 8.71 16.86 6.96
C ALA A 1154 10.21 16.63 6.70
N SER A 1155 11.06 17.65 6.88
CA SER A 1155 12.52 17.55 6.70
C SER A 1155 13.29 17.19 7.98
N THR A 1156 12.64 17.17 9.14
CA THR A 1156 13.25 16.75 10.42
C THR A 1156 13.63 15.27 10.35
N LYS A 1157 14.85 14.95 10.76
CA LYS A 1157 15.31 13.55 10.88
C LYS A 1157 14.92 12.97 12.22
N ILE A 1158 14.21 11.85 12.20
CA ILE A 1158 13.71 11.20 13.41
C ILE A 1158 14.74 10.20 13.93
N ILE A 1159 15.23 10.42 15.15
CA ILE A 1159 16.00 9.45 15.92
C ILE A 1159 15.01 8.62 16.72
N THR A 1160 14.80 7.36 16.34
CA THR A 1160 13.96 6.44 17.11
C THR A 1160 14.75 5.77 18.21
N SER A 1161 14.35 5.97 19.47
CA SER A 1161 15.17 5.56 20.62
C SER A 1161 14.50 4.55 21.55
N HIS A 1162 15.33 3.71 22.15
CA HIS A 1162 14.97 2.85 23.27
C HIS A 1162 16.13 2.71 24.25
N HIS A 1163 15.82 2.88 25.54
CA HIS A 1163 16.77 2.71 26.64
C HIS A 1163 16.29 1.59 27.56
N ASP A 1164 17.21 0.69 27.93
CA ASP A 1164 17.00 -0.37 28.91
C ASP A 1164 17.95 -0.15 30.10
N PRO A 1165 17.65 0.82 30.98
CA PRO A 1165 18.50 1.15 32.11
C PRO A 1165 18.59 0.01 33.15
N GLU A 1166 17.61 -0.89 33.18
CA GLU A 1166 17.58 -2.04 34.08
C GLU A 1166 18.44 -3.22 33.58
N GLY A 1167 18.84 -3.21 32.30
CA GLY A 1167 19.61 -4.31 31.70
C GLY A 1167 18.83 -5.62 31.67
N LYS A 1168 17.55 -5.54 31.27
CA LYS A 1168 16.64 -6.67 31.04
C LYS A 1168 16.87 -7.33 29.68
N LEU A 1169 17.37 -6.58 28.70
CA LEU A 1169 17.67 -7.02 27.34
C LEU A 1169 19.14 -7.43 27.21
N THR A 1170 19.45 -8.28 26.24
CA THR A 1170 20.81 -8.73 25.94
C THR A 1170 21.10 -8.66 24.44
N TRP A 1171 22.27 -8.10 24.11
CA TRP A 1171 22.76 -7.98 22.73
C TRP A 1171 23.10 -9.31 22.08
N ARG A 1172 23.36 -10.35 22.89
CA ARG A 1172 23.78 -11.67 22.44
C ARG A 1172 22.67 -12.46 21.75
N ASN A 1173 21.42 -12.25 22.16
CA ASN A 1173 20.26 -12.95 21.61
C ASN A 1173 19.30 -11.98 20.90
N ALA A 1174 18.15 -12.50 20.46
CA ALA A 1174 17.18 -11.77 19.66
C ALA A 1174 16.40 -10.67 20.42
N SER A 1175 16.64 -10.44 21.72
CA SER A 1175 15.82 -9.54 22.54
C SER A 1175 15.77 -8.09 22.03
N TRP A 1176 16.88 -7.55 21.47
CA TRP A 1176 16.90 -6.21 20.88
C TRP A 1176 16.29 -6.12 19.47
N VAL A 1177 16.08 -7.25 18.78
CA VAL A 1177 15.64 -7.26 17.39
C VAL A 1177 14.23 -6.69 17.24
N ALA A 1178 13.31 -6.99 18.18
CA ALA A 1178 11.97 -6.44 18.15
C ALA A 1178 11.97 -4.90 18.27
N HIS A 1179 12.82 -4.36 19.15
CA HIS A 1179 13.01 -2.92 19.33
C HIS A 1179 13.64 -2.27 18.10
N TYR A 1180 14.67 -2.89 17.54
CA TYR A 1180 15.29 -2.44 16.29
C TYR A 1180 14.28 -2.39 15.13
N ASN A 1181 13.47 -3.45 14.97
CA ASN A 1181 12.47 -3.52 13.91
C ASN A 1181 11.41 -2.44 14.04
N ARG A 1182 10.97 -2.15 15.27
CA ARG A 1182 10.03 -1.06 15.54
C ARG A 1182 10.67 0.29 15.26
N ALA A 1183 11.94 0.48 15.60
CA ALA A 1183 12.68 1.74 15.40
C ALA A 1183 12.80 2.10 13.91
N ILE A 1184 13.26 1.18 13.06
CA ILE A 1184 13.46 1.46 11.62
C ILE A 1184 12.17 1.80 10.87
N GLN A 1185 11.00 1.45 11.41
CA GLN A 1185 9.71 1.76 10.78
C GLN A 1185 9.38 3.25 10.84
N TYR A 1186 9.85 3.95 11.88
CA TYR A 1186 9.47 5.34 12.17
C TYR A 1186 10.64 6.33 12.09
N GLY A 1187 11.88 5.84 12.18
CA GLY A 1187 13.09 6.66 12.29
C GLY A 1187 13.99 6.66 11.05
N ASP A 1188 14.71 7.75 10.87
CA ASP A 1188 15.85 7.87 9.96
C ASP A 1188 17.15 7.34 10.61
N ILE A 1189 17.21 7.38 11.95
CA ILE A 1189 18.33 6.92 12.78
C ILE A 1189 17.76 6.04 13.90
N VAL A 1190 18.45 4.95 14.22
CA VAL A 1190 18.10 4.09 15.36
C VAL A 1190 19.03 4.34 16.54
N LYS A 1191 18.49 4.54 17.74
CA LYS A 1191 19.25 4.76 18.99
C LYS A 1191 18.88 3.72 20.04
N LEU A 1192 19.71 2.70 20.24
CA LEU A 1192 19.48 1.64 21.22
C LEU A 1192 20.52 1.71 22.33
N VAL A 1193 20.06 1.81 23.58
CA VAL A 1193 20.94 2.02 24.74
C VAL A 1193 20.64 0.98 25.81
N GLY A 1194 21.59 0.07 26.04
CA GLY A 1194 21.52 -0.98 27.04
C GLY A 1194 22.34 -0.67 28.29
N MET A 1195 22.55 -1.68 29.13
CA MET A 1195 23.38 -1.62 30.34
C MET A 1195 24.45 -2.71 30.27
N ALA A 1196 25.74 -2.33 30.34
CA ALA A 1196 26.82 -3.32 30.42
C ALA A 1196 27.05 -3.77 31.86
N LYS A 1197 26.94 -5.08 32.09
CA LYS A 1197 27.32 -5.77 33.33
C LYS A 1197 28.72 -6.34 33.24
N THR A 1198 29.16 -6.71 32.04
CA THR A 1198 30.48 -7.27 31.73
C THR A 1198 31.10 -6.61 30.50
N MET A 1199 32.41 -6.80 30.29
CA MET A 1199 33.09 -6.27 29.10
C MET A 1199 32.57 -6.92 27.81
N GLU A 1200 32.17 -8.20 27.88
CA GLU A 1200 31.65 -8.95 26.74
C GLU A 1200 30.38 -8.30 26.16
N ASP A 1201 29.55 -7.69 27.01
CA ASP A 1201 28.32 -7.01 26.59
C ASP A 1201 28.60 -5.88 25.57
N ASN A 1202 29.78 -5.27 25.60
CA ASN A 1202 30.19 -4.27 24.61
C ASN A 1202 30.58 -4.90 23.27
N PHE A 1203 31.18 -6.10 23.28
CA PHE A 1203 31.52 -6.83 22.07
C PHE A 1203 30.27 -7.43 21.42
N ASP A 1204 29.32 -7.94 22.23
CA ASP A 1204 28.01 -8.35 21.74
C ASP A 1204 27.25 -7.17 21.09
N LEU A 1205 27.26 -5.99 21.73
CA LEU A 1205 26.68 -4.78 21.16
C LEU A 1205 27.35 -4.40 19.83
N ALA A 1206 28.68 -4.42 19.76
CA ALA A 1206 29.41 -4.10 18.53
C ALA A 1206 29.05 -5.07 17.40
N ARG A 1207 29.02 -6.38 17.68
CA ARG A 1207 28.57 -7.41 16.71
C ARG A 1207 27.14 -7.17 16.25
N PHE A 1208 26.22 -6.90 17.18
CA PHE A 1208 24.83 -6.58 16.87
C PHE A 1208 24.73 -5.37 15.94
N LYS A 1209 25.42 -4.27 16.27
CA LYS A 1209 25.44 -3.05 15.47
C LYS A 1209 25.93 -3.31 14.05
N THR A 1210 27.06 -3.99 13.88
CA THR A 1210 27.62 -4.32 12.56
C THR A 1210 26.62 -5.12 11.73
N ASN A 1211 26.05 -6.18 12.31
CA ASN A 1211 25.07 -7.02 11.62
C ASN A 1211 23.83 -6.23 11.16
N MET A 1212 23.31 -5.33 12.00
CA MET A 1212 22.13 -4.52 11.68
C MET A 1212 22.42 -3.44 10.63
N VAL A 1213 23.58 -2.77 10.70
CA VAL A 1213 23.99 -1.76 9.71
C VAL A 1213 24.19 -2.39 8.34
N GLU A 1214 24.85 -3.56 8.26
CA GLU A 1214 25.02 -4.30 7.00
C GLU A 1214 23.67 -4.72 6.39
N ALA A 1215 22.71 -5.11 7.22
CA ALA A 1215 21.42 -5.63 6.77
C ALA A 1215 20.44 -4.56 6.23
N ARG A 1216 20.53 -3.31 6.70
CA ARG A 1216 19.52 -2.26 6.44
C ARG A 1216 20.10 -0.92 5.96
N LYS A 1217 21.42 -0.69 6.09
CA LYS A 1217 22.10 0.59 5.80
C LYS A 1217 21.52 1.81 6.54
N VAL A 1218 20.67 1.60 7.55
CA VAL A 1218 20.16 2.65 8.44
C VAL A 1218 21.22 2.91 9.51
N PRO A 1219 21.59 4.17 9.77
CA PRO A 1219 22.59 4.48 10.78
C PRO A 1219 22.09 4.20 12.21
N ILE A 1220 23.00 3.69 13.05
CA ILE A 1220 22.69 3.24 14.40
C ILE A 1220 23.61 3.91 15.42
N ILE A 1221 23.01 4.47 16.47
CA ILE A 1221 23.65 4.86 17.73
C ILE A 1221 23.40 3.71 18.71
N ALA A 1222 24.42 2.91 19.03
CA ALA A 1222 24.29 1.77 19.94
C ALA A 1222 25.25 1.92 21.11
N LEU A 1223 24.74 1.93 22.33
CA LEU A 1223 25.54 2.24 23.53
C LEU A 1223 25.17 1.33 24.70
N ASN A 1224 26.12 1.13 25.61
CA ASN A 1224 25.90 0.61 26.94
C ASN A 1224 26.13 1.72 27.98
N MET A 1225 25.24 1.78 28.97
CA MET A 1225 25.37 2.63 30.15
C MET A 1225 26.33 2.01 31.18
N GLY A 1226 26.75 2.82 32.15
CA GLY A 1226 27.62 2.41 33.26
C GLY A 1226 29.11 2.48 32.93
N GLU A 1227 29.95 2.28 33.96
CA GLU A 1227 31.41 2.38 33.83
C GLU A 1227 31.99 1.33 32.86
N VAL A 1228 31.49 0.09 32.94
CA VAL A 1228 31.86 -1.00 32.02
C VAL A 1228 31.46 -0.67 30.57
N GLY A 1229 30.35 0.06 30.40
CA GLY A 1229 29.79 0.46 29.11
C GLY A 1229 30.61 1.50 28.34
N LYS A 1230 31.61 2.14 28.95
CA LYS A 1230 32.42 3.20 28.32
C LYS A 1230 33.04 2.77 26.98
N LEU A 1231 33.45 1.51 26.84
CA LEU A 1231 34.00 1.00 25.59
C LEU A 1231 33.00 1.10 24.42
N SER A 1232 31.72 0.83 24.65
CA SER A 1232 30.69 0.96 23.59
C SER A 1232 30.58 2.39 23.07
N ARG A 1233 30.76 3.40 23.94
CA ARG A 1233 30.73 4.81 23.55
C ARG A 1233 31.93 5.15 22.68
N ILE A 1234 33.10 4.60 23.02
CA ILE A 1234 34.33 4.79 22.24
C ILE A 1234 34.15 4.19 20.84
N LEU A 1235 33.61 2.96 20.76
CA LEU A 1235 33.48 2.21 19.50
C LEU A 1235 32.24 2.58 18.66
N ASN A 1236 31.35 3.45 19.16
CA ASN A 1236 30.10 3.74 18.46
C ASN A 1236 30.34 4.51 17.14
N GLY A 1237 31.23 5.50 17.11
CA GLY A 1237 31.58 6.25 15.89
C GLY A 1237 30.52 7.27 15.45
N PHE A 1238 29.30 6.84 15.11
CA PHE A 1238 28.25 7.73 14.55
C PHE A 1238 27.38 8.39 15.63
N LEU A 1239 27.29 9.73 15.61
CA LEU A 1239 26.47 10.57 16.51
C LEU A 1239 26.51 10.08 17.96
N THR A 1240 27.70 9.90 18.51
CA THR A 1240 27.86 9.46 19.89
C THR A 1240 27.47 10.58 20.86
N PRO A 1241 26.52 10.36 21.79
CA PRO A 1241 26.19 11.35 22.82
C PRO A 1241 27.35 11.52 23.79
N VAL A 1242 27.83 12.76 23.93
CA VAL A 1242 28.97 13.12 24.78
C VAL A 1242 28.60 14.13 25.87
N SER A 1243 29.38 14.11 26.95
CA SER A 1243 29.35 15.13 28.00
C SER A 1243 30.39 16.23 27.72
N HIS A 1244 30.37 17.31 28.49
CA HIS A 1244 31.46 18.30 28.47
C HIS A 1244 31.79 18.73 29.92
N PRO A 1245 33.07 18.93 30.29
CA PRO A 1245 33.45 19.30 31.66
C PRO A 1245 32.81 20.60 32.18
N ALA A 1246 32.46 21.52 31.29
CA ALA A 1246 31.79 22.78 31.65
C ALA A 1246 30.28 22.63 31.91
N LEU A 1247 29.68 21.45 31.67
CA LEU A 1247 28.27 21.21 31.95
C LEU A 1247 28.04 20.84 33.42
N PRO A 1248 26.88 21.19 34.01
CA PRO A 1248 26.59 20.94 35.43
C PRO A 1248 26.72 19.47 35.86
N PHE A 1249 26.34 18.54 34.99
CA PHE A 1249 26.45 17.10 35.21
C PHE A 1249 26.43 16.35 33.86
N LYS A 1250 26.71 15.04 33.87
CA LYS A 1250 26.64 14.20 32.67
C LYS A 1250 25.21 13.71 32.46
N ALA A 1251 24.71 13.75 31.22
CA ALA A 1251 23.33 13.34 30.92
C ALA A 1251 23.05 11.85 31.17
N ALA A 1252 24.10 11.00 31.13
CA ALA A 1252 24.01 9.58 31.44
C ALA A 1252 25.25 9.06 32.19
N PRO A 1253 25.11 8.03 33.04
CA PRO A 1253 26.25 7.37 33.68
C PRO A 1253 27.18 6.73 32.65
N GLY A 1254 28.49 6.87 32.88
CA GLY A 1254 29.55 6.36 31.99
C GLY A 1254 29.75 7.19 30.72
N GLN A 1255 29.09 8.35 30.56
CA GLN A 1255 29.30 9.23 29.40
C GLN A 1255 30.70 9.85 29.42
N LEU A 1256 31.30 9.97 28.23
CA LEU A 1256 32.62 10.56 27.99
C LEU A 1256 32.43 11.85 27.18
N SER A 1257 33.40 12.75 27.23
CA SER A 1257 33.50 13.89 26.32
C SER A 1257 34.05 13.48 24.95
N ALA A 1258 33.81 14.29 23.92
CA ALA A 1258 34.36 14.06 22.58
C ALA A 1258 35.91 13.96 22.62
N ALA A 1259 36.56 14.80 23.43
CA ALA A 1259 38.01 14.76 23.62
C ALA A 1259 38.49 13.43 24.24
N GLU A 1260 37.81 12.95 25.29
CA GLU A 1260 38.13 11.66 25.92
C GLU A 1260 37.93 10.49 24.96
N ILE A 1261 36.87 10.49 24.15
CA ILE A 1261 36.62 9.44 23.15
C ILE A 1261 37.71 9.43 22.08
N ARG A 1262 38.03 10.60 21.49
CA ARG A 1262 39.11 10.71 20.48
C ARG A 1262 40.46 10.27 21.03
N GLN A 1263 40.77 10.65 22.26
CA GLN A 1263 41.99 10.19 22.93
C GLN A 1263 41.99 8.67 23.10
N ALA A 1264 40.87 8.07 23.52
CA ALA A 1264 40.75 6.63 23.66
C ALA A 1264 40.88 5.89 22.31
N LEU A 1265 40.26 6.41 21.24
CA LEU A 1265 40.41 5.88 19.88
C LEU A 1265 41.86 5.95 19.39
N SER A 1266 42.54 7.07 19.66
CA SER A 1266 43.97 7.22 19.39
C SER A 1266 44.81 6.17 20.12
N LEU A 1267 44.48 5.87 21.39
CA LEU A 1267 45.17 4.84 22.18
C LEU A 1267 44.91 3.41 21.65
N LEU A 1268 43.74 3.16 21.05
CA LEU A 1268 43.40 1.88 20.43
C LEU A 1268 44.01 1.69 19.04
N GLY A 1269 44.72 2.68 18.51
CA GLY A 1269 45.36 2.61 17.20
C GLY A 1269 44.44 3.00 16.03
N ASN A 1270 43.25 3.55 16.30
CA ASN A 1270 42.47 4.27 15.28
C ASN A 1270 43.11 5.64 15.09
N SER A 1271 44.15 5.68 14.26
CA SER A 1271 44.95 6.88 14.03
C SER A 1271 44.44 7.66 12.83
N THR A 1272 43.50 8.58 13.04
CA THR A 1272 43.46 9.83 12.29
C THR A 1272 43.91 10.97 13.23
N ARG A 1273 44.87 11.76 12.73
CA ARG A 1273 45.80 12.67 13.44
C ARG A 1273 45.11 13.89 14.12
N PRO A 1274 45.80 14.56 15.08
CA PRO A 1274 45.20 15.34 16.18
C PRO A 1274 44.33 16.54 15.79
#